data_AF-A0A284R4E1-F1
#
_entry.id   AF-A0A284R4E1-F1
#
_cell.length_a   1.000
_cell.length_b   1.000
_cell.length_c   1.000
_cell.angle_alpha   90.00
_cell.angle_beta   90.00
_cell.angle_gamma   90.00
#
_symmetry.space_group_name_H-M   'P 1'
#
loop_
_entity.id
_entity.type
_entity.pdbx_description
1 polymer ?
#
loop_
_entity_poly.entity_id
_entity_poly.type
_entity_poly.pdbx_seq_one_letter_code
_entity_poly.pdbx_strand_id
1 'polypeptide(L)'
;MSSSQVRIAIDRGGTFTDVHCSQAGKPDIVLKLLSVDPSNYPDTPTEGIRRVLEVSSGHNIPKSAKLKLDQVESIRMGTTVATNALLERKGARCALVTTEGYRDVLRIGQQARPNIFDLSIQKLSSYEKVVEVGERVTIATSTEDPESSASDFDGTLDASIVRGLTGDFIRVLKKPDPQTVRTQLQSLYDEGFRSIAIAFVHSYTYPAHETMVADIAREFGFSVSVSSELQPMIKIVSRANSATADAYLSPVTRAYIETFARGFDGGLDALGNKLLFMQSGGGLCNWKNFSGLRAVLSGPAGGVIGYSKTCYDANDATPLVSVDMGGTSTDVSRYSGHLEHVFETTTAQVIIQAPQLDINTVAAGGGSRLFWENGMFVVGPESAGAHPGPACYRKGGPLAVTDANLLLGRLLPEHFPKIFGPNEDEPLDMNVTRKLFEELTEKINVDKNIEMTSEEVASGFLRVANEAMSRPIRTLTEARGYESANHNLVIFGGAGGQHGTAIATLLGISRILVARFSSILSAYGMALADVVVEKQEPSSSILDSRHGADNTVAYASLHTRAEALIQRARDSLAAQGFSQSQVTAELSYNCRFQGTSTALMVREPEDGDFVGNFVKQHDQLFGFTLQDRVIFVDDVRVRAVAKSTGTEQQSPYEELERCTLKEATGVLGNCTRKKVYFDGLGWTDTAVVPLEDLSPGDQIPAPAIIYDNTQTILMEPGYIATATSKHIIIDRTGLSLAEPALDYNHVDPIQLSVFGHRFMGIAEQMGTILRQTSISTNINERLDYSCALFSPEGLLVANAPHIPCHLGAMSSAVRFQAELHKGRLQEGDVLVSNHPDAGGSHLPDITVITPAFHNGNVVFWTASRAHHADIGGIRAGSMPPFSKTIEQEGAQILSFKLNISDLKAQVSANYRGATLIRTLIEEFSLEVVQFYMTAIQNTAEAAVRELLRFVDKKFGGKPLEATDYMDDGEELRLKINIDPKRGEAVFDFTGTSPQSYSNLNAPTAIGYSAIIYVLRSLIPTAIPLNHGCLAPIKVIIPPRTILSPGPVLRLWRVTSRRLSGVRSLWGISGHFLTFGYGGNSGSSVTKGFGYYETIAGGSGGGSNWDGQSGIHVHMTNTCIGDAEQIERKYPVIVREFSIRTGSGGAGRHPGGDGCVREIEFTRDLDVAILSERRAIPPYGMRGGLPGERGRNFWLRKEADGSVTKIALGGKNECPMKAGDRIRIETPGGGGYGAPGSAEEDATQLYGAYTTGVPSRANGSLAQMQEAANTN
;
A
#
# COMPACT_ATOMS: atom_id res chain seq x y z
N MET A 1 -46.04 8.26 -21.11
CA MET A 1 -46.36 6.84 -20.84
C MET A 1 -45.64 6.47 -19.56
N SER A 2 -46.36 6.20 -18.46
CA SER A 2 -45.74 5.82 -17.19
C SER A 2 -45.16 4.41 -17.31
N SER A 3 -43.83 4.31 -17.35
CA SER A 3 -43.11 3.03 -17.38
C SER A 3 -43.54 2.18 -16.18
N SER A 4 -44.21 1.04 -16.43
CA SER A 4 -44.49 0.00 -15.43
C SER A 4 -43.27 -0.88 -15.15
N GLN A 5 -42.11 -0.54 -15.72
CA GLN A 5 -40.89 -1.35 -15.64
C GLN A 5 -40.13 -1.13 -14.32
N VAL A 6 -39.36 -2.14 -13.94
CA VAL A 6 -38.51 -2.14 -12.74
C VAL A 6 -37.07 -1.77 -13.07
N ARG A 7 -36.43 -1.03 -12.16
CA ARG A 7 -34.99 -0.73 -12.19
C ARG A 7 -34.34 -1.41 -11.00
N ILE A 8 -33.39 -2.31 -11.27
CA ILE A 8 -32.81 -3.19 -10.26
C ILE A 8 -31.33 -2.84 -10.09
N ALA A 9 -30.88 -2.67 -8.86
CA ALA A 9 -29.49 -2.49 -8.50
C ALA A 9 -29.05 -3.56 -7.49
N ILE A 10 -27.88 -4.16 -7.71
CA ILE A 10 -27.40 -5.31 -6.94
C ILE A 10 -25.94 -5.11 -6.58
N ASP A 11 -25.62 -5.20 -5.29
CA ASP A 11 -24.25 -5.31 -4.82
C ASP A 11 -23.98 -6.71 -4.28
N ARG A 12 -23.06 -7.44 -4.92
CA ARG A 12 -22.65 -8.77 -4.48
C ARG A 12 -21.40 -8.67 -3.60
N GLY A 13 -21.61 -8.49 -2.30
CA GLY A 13 -20.56 -8.49 -1.28
C GLY A 13 -20.03 -9.89 -0.91
N GLY A 14 -19.07 -9.95 0.01
CA GLY A 14 -18.47 -11.21 0.48
C GLY A 14 -19.39 -12.05 1.39
N THR A 15 -20.14 -11.40 2.27
CA THR A 15 -21.05 -12.07 3.22
C THR A 15 -22.50 -12.06 2.72
N PHE A 16 -22.99 -10.90 2.28
CA PHE A 16 -24.35 -10.71 1.80
C PHE A 16 -24.39 -10.09 0.40
N THR A 17 -25.46 -10.40 -0.34
CA THR A 17 -25.85 -9.74 -1.58
C THR A 17 -27.04 -8.86 -1.30
N ASP A 18 -26.89 -7.58 -1.61
CA ASP A 18 -27.87 -6.53 -1.36
C ASP A 18 -28.57 -6.17 -2.67
N VAL A 19 -29.90 -6.11 -2.64
CA VAL A 19 -30.74 -5.83 -3.81
C VAL A 19 -31.66 -4.67 -3.50
N HIS A 20 -31.61 -3.65 -4.36
CA HIS A 20 -32.56 -2.54 -4.40
C HIS A 20 -33.34 -2.57 -5.71
N CYS A 21 -34.65 -2.37 -5.65
CA CYS A 21 -35.48 -2.22 -6.83
C CYS A 21 -36.47 -1.07 -6.67
N SER A 22 -36.52 -0.20 -7.67
CA SER A 22 -37.52 0.88 -7.78
C SER A 22 -38.48 0.65 -8.94
N GLN A 23 -39.75 1.01 -8.71
CA GLN A 23 -40.81 0.98 -9.71
C GLN A 23 -41.67 2.24 -9.57
N ALA A 24 -41.97 2.92 -10.68
CA ALA A 24 -42.73 4.17 -10.64
C ALA A 24 -44.11 3.97 -9.96
N GLY A 25 -44.38 4.76 -8.92
CA GLY A 25 -45.65 4.73 -8.18
C GLY A 25 -45.82 3.57 -7.20
N LYS A 26 -44.78 2.76 -6.94
CA LYS A 26 -44.78 1.73 -5.89
C LYS A 26 -43.64 1.95 -4.89
N PRO A 27 -43.73 1.39 -3.67
CA PRO A 27 -42.62 1.39 -2.72
C PRO A 27 -41.40 0.64 -3.27
N ASP A 28 -40.21 1.04 -2.82
CA ASP A 28 -38.98 0.32 -3.14
C ASP A 28 -38.98 -1.07 -2.52
N ILE A 29 -38.40 -2.03 -3.23
CA ILE A 29 -38.21 -3.40 -2.77
C ILE A 29 -36.74 -3.57 -2.38
N VAL A 30 -36.49 -4.01 -1.15
CA VAL A 30 -35.15 -4.26 -0.59
C VAL A 30 -35.03 -5.71 -0.16
N LEU A 31 -33.98 -6.40 -0.59
CA LEU A 31 -33.68 -7.77 -0.21
C LEU A 31 -32.21 -7.92 0.20
N LYS A 32 -31.95 -8.77 1.20
CA LYS A 32 -30.61 -9.15 1.66
C LYS A 32 -30.51 -10.68 1.70
N LEU A 33 -29.57 -11.24 0.95
CA LEU A 33 -29.39 -12.68 0.76
C LEU A 33 -27.95 -13.08 1.10
N LEU A 34 -27.69 -14.33 1.48
CA LEU A 34 -26.32 -14.81 1.64
C LEU A 34 -25.61 -14.88 0.29
N SER A 35 -24.39 -14.38 0.21
CA SER A 35 -23.64 -14.35 -1.06
C SER A 35 -23.24 -15.72 -1.58
N VAL A 36 -23.17 -16.72 -0.70
CA VAL A 36 -22.84 -18.12 -1.02
C VAL A 36 -23.72 -19.03 -0.17
N ASP A 37 -24.65 -19.73 -0.82
CA ASP A 37 -25.57 -20.68 -0.19
C ASP A 37 -26.02 -21.76 -1.22
N PRO A 38 -25.13 -22.72 -1.51
CA PRO A 38 -25.34 -23.69 -2.59
C PRO A 38 -26.53 -24.64 -2.34
N SER A 39 -27.00 -24.75 -1.10
CA SER A 39 -28.15 -25.58 -0.74
C SER A 39 -29.48 -25.01 -1.25
N ASN A 40 -29.57 -23.68 -1.44
CA ASN A 40 -30.84 -23.00 -1.71
C ASN A 40 -30.95 -22.36 -3.09
N TYR A 41 -29.85 -21.85 -3.65
CA TYR A 41 -29.78 -21.24 -4.99
C TYR A 41 -28.37 -21.31 -5.59
N PRO A 42 -28.25 -21.46 -6.93
CA PRO A 42 -26.95 -21.53 -7.59
C PRO A 42 -26.28 -20.16 -7.77
N ASP A 43 -27.06 -19.08 -7.85
CA ASP A 43 -26.56 -17.71 -8.05
C ASP A 43 -27.46 -16.68 -7.34
N THR A 44 -26.88 -15.95 -6.38
CA THR A 44 -27.62 -15.00 -5.53
C THR A 44 -28.19 -13.80 -6.30
N PRO A 45 -27.45 -13.14 -7.23
CA PRO A 45 -28.02 -12.05 -8.03
C PRO A 45 -29.25 -12.47 -8.85
N THR A 46 -29.20 -13.62 -9.52
CA THR A 46 -30.35 -14.14 -10.29
C THR A 46 -31.54 -14.43 -9.37
N GLU A 47 -31.30 -15.01 -8.19
CA GLU A 47 -32.34 -15.25 -7.18
C GLU A 47 -32.96 -13.93 -6.66
N GLY A 48 -32.13 -12.91 -6.44
CA GLY A 48 -32.58 -11.57 -6.07
C GLY A 48 -33.53 -10.96 -7.12
N ILE A 49 -33.16 -11.05 -8.40
CA ILE A 49 -34.01 -10.56 -9.50
C ILE A 49 -35.31 -11.36 -9.57
N ARG A 50 -35.26 -12.69 -9.40
CA ARG A 50 -36.47 -13.55 -9.37
C ARG A 50 -37.45 -13.07 -8.30
N ARG A 51 -36.99 -12.92 -7.04
CA ARG A 51 -37.83 -12.45 -5.93
C ARG A 51 -38.40 -11.05 -6.17
N VAL A 52 -37.61 -10.14 -6.73
CA VAL A 52 -38.08 -8.79 -7.11
C VAL A 52 -39.20 -8.87 -8.15
N LEU A 53 -39.05 -9.71 -9.18
CA LEU A 53 -40.08 -9.89 -10.20
C LEU A 53 -41.34 -10.55 -9.65
N GLU A 54 -41.23 -11.49 -8.71
CA GLU A 54 -42.39 -12.08 -8.02
C GLU A 54 -43.18 -11.02 -7.24
N VAL A 55 -42.49 -10.19 -6.46
CA VAL A 55 -43.12 -9.13 -5.67
C VAL A 55 -43.73 -8.06 -6.58
N SER A 56 -43.04 -7.66 -7.65
CA SER A 56 -43.53 -6.62 -8.56
C SER A 56 -44.72 -7.08 -9.41
N SER A 57 -44.69 -8.33 -9.90
CA SER A 57 -45.70 -8.91 -10.78
C SER A 57 -46.85 -9.60 -10.05
N GLY A 58 -46.68 -9.97 -8.77
CA GLY A 58 -47.64 -10.73 -7.97
C GLY A 58 -47.77 -12.20 -8.37
N HIS A 59 -46.89 -12.72 -9.23
CA HIS A 59 -46.91 -14.11 -9.70
C HIS A 59 -45.70 -14.88 -9.18
N ASN A 60 -45.90 -16.14 -8.79
CA ASN A 60 -44.80 -17.02 -8.39
C ASN A 60 -43.98 -17.45 -9.61
N ILE A 61 -42.66 -17.33 -9.53
CA ILE A 61 -41.70 -17.72 -10.56
C ILE A 61 -40.89 -18.91 -10.01
N PRO A 62 -41.00 -20.11 -10.60
CA PRO A 62 -40.24 -21.27 -10.15
C PRO A 62 -38.73 -21.00 -10.15
N LYS A 63 -38.01 -21.51 -9.13
CA LYS A 63 -36.54 -21.35 -9.01
C LYS A 63 -35.75 -21.85 -10.23
N SER A 64 -36.30 -22.79 -11.00
CA SER A 64 -35.67 -23.35 -12.20
C SER A 64 -36.03 -22.63 -13.51
N ALA A 65 -36.95 -21.66 -13.47
CA ALA A 65 -37.41 -20.97 -14.67
C ALA A 65 -36.42 -19.87 -15.09
N LYS A 66 -36.25 -19.70 -16.41
CA LYS A 66 -35.53 -18.55 -16.96
C LYS A 66 -36.36 -17.27 -16.81
N LEU A 67 -35.70 -16.18 -16.44
CA LEU A 67 -36.33 -14.88 -16.20
C LEU A 67 -36.56 -14.11 -17.51
N LYS A 68 -37.74 -13.50 -17.65
CA LYS A 68 -38.08 -12.62 -18.77
C LYS A 68 -37.76 -11.16 -18.44
N LEU A 69 -37.29 -10.40 -19.42
CA LEU A 69 -36.81 -9.02 -19.26
C LEU A 69 -37.82 -7.96 -19.73
N ASP A 70 -39.06 -8.36 -20.06
CA ASP A 70 -40.10 -7.47 -20.61
C ASP A 70 -40.45 -6.33 -19.65
N GLN A 71 -40.46 -6.63 -18.36
CA GLN A 71 -40.75 -5.69 -17.28
C GLN A 71 -39.50 -5.00 -16.71
N VAL A 72 -38.29 -5.30 -17.21
CA VAL A 72 -37.05 -4.77 -16.66
C VAL A 72 -36.54 -3.63 -17.54
N GLU A 73 -36.34 -2.46 -16.95
CA GLU A 73 -35.75 -1.30 -17.64
C GLU A 73 -34.21 -1.38 -17.62
N SER A 74 -33.63 -1.60 -16.43
CA SER A 74 -32.18 -1.76 -16.25
C SER A 74 -31.83 -2.66 -15.08
N ILE A 75 -30.66 -3.30 -15.19
CA ILE A 75 -30.00 -4.09 -14.15
C ILE A 75 -28.60 -3.50 -13.97
N ARG A 76 -28.34 -2.98 -12.78
CA ARG A 76 -27.07 -2.33 -12.42
C ARG A 76 -26.38 -3.15 -11.35
N MET A 77 -25.12 -3.53 -11.57
CA MET A 77 -24.47 -4.50 -10.69
C MET A 77 -23.05 -4.11 -10.31
N GLY A 78 -22.70 -4.31 -9.04
CA GLY A 78 -21.33 -4.41 -8.55
C GLY A 78 -20.99 -5.86 -8.25
N THR A 79 -19.72 -6.21 -8.39
CA THR A 79 -19.27 -7.59 -8.16
C THR A 79 -17.89 -7.64 -7.54
N THR A 80 -17.73 -8.52 -6.55
CA THR A 80 -16.45 -8.83 -5.92
C THR A 80 -15.68 -9.95 -6.63
N VAL A 81 -16.20 -10.50 -7.73
CA VAL A 81 -15.60 -11.65 -8.43
C VAL A 81 -14.15 -11.41 -8.85
N ALA A 82 -13.83 -10.24 -9.41
CA ALA A 82 -12.46 -9.92 -9.83
C ALA A 82 -11.52 -9.77 -8.62
N THR A 83 -11.97 -9.06 -7.58
CA THR A 83 -11.21 -8.89 -6.33
C THR A 83 -10.93 -10.26 -5.69
N ASN A 84 -11.95 -11.13 -5.59
CA ASN A 84 -11.82 -12.46 -5.01
C ASN A 84 -10.94 -13.37 -5.87
N ALA A 85 -11.07 -13.35 -7.19
CA ALA A 85 -10.19 -14.12 -8.08
C ALA A 85 -8.72 -13.71 -7.93
N LEU A 86 -8.45 -12.42 -7.70
CA LEU A 86 -7.10 -11.92 -7.44
C LEU A 86 -6.57 -12.33 -6.07
N LEU A 87 -7.40 -12.28 -5.02
CA LEU A 87 -7.06 -12.69 -3.66
C LEU A 87 -6.86 -14.21 -3.54
N GLU A 88 -7.79 -15.00 -4.09
CA GLU A 88 -7.80 -16.46 -4.05
C GLU A 88 -6.88 -17.10 -5.09
N ARG A 89 -6.29 -16.31 -5.98
CA ARG A 89 -5.44 -16.80 -7.08
C ARG A 89 -6.18 -17.78 -8.00
N LYS A 90 -7.45 -17.49 -8.28
CA LYS A 90 -8.34 -18.26 -9.18
C LYS A 90 -8.64 -17.49 -10.47
N GLY A 91 -7.60 -17.05 -11.17
CA GLY A 91 -7.70 -16.42 -12.49
C GLY A 91 -7.39 -17.36 -13.65
N ALA A 92 -7.49 -16.83 -14.87
CA ALA A 92 -7.16 -17.58 -16.06
C ALA A 92 -5.64 -17.78 -16.20
N ARG A 93 -5.24 -18.95 -16.69
CA ARG A 93 -3.85 -19.21 -17.10
C ARG A 93 -3.45 -18.20 -18.16
N CYS A 94 -2.48 -17.34 -17.85
CA CYS A 94 -2.01 -16.32 -18.78
C CYS A 94 -0.49 -16.32 -18.93
N ALA A 95 -0.04 -15.81 -20.08
CA ALA A 95 1.36 -15.61 -20.40
C ALA A 95 1.66 -14.14 -20.69
N LEU A 96 2.86 -13.71 -20.35
CA LEU A 96 3.38 -12.37 -20.64
C LEU A 96 4.20 -12.41 -21.94
N VAL A 97 3.89 -11.54 -22.88
CA VAL A 97 4.70 -11.26 -24.06
C VAL A 97 5.41 -9.94 -23.83
N THR A 98 6.74 -9.94 -23.84
CA THR A 98 7.54 -8.76 -23.51
C THR A 98 8.79 -8.65 -24.37
N THR A 99 9.53 -7.56 -24.19
CA THR A 99 10.75 -7.24 -24.92
C THR A 99 11.88 -8.21 -24.57
N GLU A 100 12.66 -8.64 -25.58
CA GLU A 100 13.89 -9.42 -25.39
C GLU A 100 14.83 -8.75 -24.38
N GLY A 101 15.24 -9.52 -23.36
CA GLY A 101 16.04 -9.05 -22.22
C GLY A 101 15.21 -8.69 -20.98
N TYR A 102 13.88 -8.74 -21.05
CA TYR A 102 12.97 -8.36 -19.97
C TYR A 102 12.08 -9.51 -19.47
N ARG A 103 12.40 -10.77 -19.79
CA ARG A 103 11.58 -11.91 -19.37
C ARG A 103 11.18 -11.96 -17.90
N ASP A 104 12.04 -11.51 -16.99
CA ASP A 104 11.81 -11.56 -15.55
C ASP A 104 11.41 -10.20 -14.95
N VAL A 105 11.03 -9.22 -15.78
CA VAL A 105 10.72 -7.85 -15.35
C VAL A 105 9.71 -7.81 -14.20
N LEU A 106 8.68 -8.66 -14.22
CA LEU A 106 7.70 -8.76 -13.15
C LEU A 106 8.15 -9.66 -11.98
N ARG A 107 8.96 -10.70 -12.21
CA ARG A 107 9.50 -11.54 -11.11
C ARG A 107 10.46 -10.74 -10.24
N ILE A 108 11.28 -9.91 -10.89
CA ILE A 108 12.17 -8.98 -10.21
C ILE A 108 11.35 -7.83 -9.61
N GLY A 109 10.42 -7.27 -10.39
CA GLY A 109 9.58 -6.16 -9.99
C GLY A 109 10.43 -4.97 -9.53
N GLN A 110 10.11 -4.41 -8.37
CA GLN A 110 10.88 -3.33 -7.76
C GLN A 110 12.02 -3.81 -6.85
N GLN A 111 12.30 -5.11 -6.75
CA GLN A 111 13.29 -5.73 -5.85
C GLN A 111 13.03 -5.59 -4.33
N ALA A 112 12.13 -4.71 -3.89
CA ALA A 112 11.82 -4.52 -2.47
C ALA A 112 10.99 -5.69 -1.88
N ARG A 113 11.16 -5.92 -0.57
CA ARG A 113 10.36 -6.86 0.22
C ARG A 113 9.12 -6.17 0.77
N PRO A 114 7.93 -6.80 0.66
CA PRO A 114 6.71 -6.29 1.30
C PRO A 114 6.80 -6.26 2.83
N ASN A 115 7.35 -7.32 3.44
CA ASN A 115 7.53 -7.44 4.88
C ASN A 115 9.02 -7.55 5.23
N ILE A 116 9.65 -6.46 5.64
CA ILE A 116 11.12 -6.38 5.78
C ILE A 116 11.77 -7.36 6.77
N PHE A 117 11.00 -7.82 7.75
CA PHE A 117 11.43 -8.76 8.80
C PHE A 117 11.03 -10.21 8.54
N ASP A 118 10.18 -10.45 7.53
CA ASP A 118 9.87 -11.82 7.11
C ASP A 118 11.02 -12.37 6.26
N LEU A 119 11.47 -13.56 6.62
CA LEU A 119 12.58 -14.23 5.96
C LEU A 119 12.09 -15.25 4.92
N SER A 120 10.85 -15.72 5.05
CA SER A 120 10.17 -16.55 4.05
C SER A 120 9.55 -15.65 2.99
N ILE A 121 10.41 -14.97 2.23
CA ILE A 121 9.93 -13.93 1.32
C ILE A 121 9.17 -14.58 0.16
N GLN A 122 7.92 -14.18 -0.02
CA GLN A 122 7.09 -14.62 -1.14
C GLN A 122 6.79 -13.42 -2.04
N LYS A 123 7.11 -13.54 -3.32
CA LYS A 123 6.59 -12.65 -4.37
C LYS A 123 5.52 -13.41 -5.15
N LEU A 124 4.36 -12.78 -5.31
CA LEU A 124 3.24 -13.37 -6.02
C LEU A 124 3.32 -12.98 -7.50
N SER A 125 3.04 -13.93 -8.40
CA SER A 125 2.99 -13.71 -9.85
C SER A 125 1.63 -14.10 -10.40
N SER A 126 1.12 -13.32 -11.35
CA SER A 126 -0.18 -13.53 -12.01
C SER A 126 -0.07 -14.23 -13.37
N TYR A 127 1.14 -14.62 -13.80
CA TYR A 127 1.40 -15.30 -15.07
C TYR A 127 2.26 -16.55 -14.88
N GLU A 128 2.11 -17.51 -15.80
CA GLU A 128 2.83 -18.80 -15.76
C GLU A 128 4.03 -18.85 -16.72
N LYS A 129 3.94 -18.17 -17.87
CA LYS A 129 4.93 -18.23 -18.94
C LYS A 129 5.25 -16.85 -19.50
N VAL A 130 6.46 -16.70 -20.03
CA VAL A 130 6.92 -15.48 -20.70
C VAL A 130 7.43 -15.82 -22.10
N VAL A 131 7.08 -14.98 -23.07
CA VAL A 131 7.59 -15.01 -24.44
C VAL A 131 8.30 -13.69 -24.71
N GLU A 132 9.57 -13.75 -25.09
CA GLU A 132 10.35 -12.59 -25.49
C GLU A 132 10.26 -12.38 -27.00
N VAL A 133 9.90 -11.17 -27.41
CA VAL A 133 9.88 -10.75 -28.81
C VAL A 133 11.13 -9.92 -29.09
N GLY A 134 11.71 -10.13 -30.27
CA GLY A 134 12.91 -9.42 -30.71
C GLY A 134 12.61 -8.02 -31.23
N GLU A 135 12.13 -7.12 -30.40
CA GLU A 135 11.94 -5.69 -30.70
C GLU A 135 12.66 -4.79 -29.72
N ARG A 136 12.93 -3.53 -30.08
CA ARG A 136 13.44 -2.52 -29.15
C ARG A 136 13.27 -1.10 -29.66
N VAL A 137 12.76 -0.22 -28.81
CA VAL A 137 12.75 1.24 -29.02
C VAL A 137 13.23 1.95 -27.76
N THR A 138 13.84 3.13 -27.86
CA THR A 138 14.30 3.93 -26.70
C THR A 138 14.04 5.42 -26.96
N ILE A 139 14.09 6.24 -25.91
CA ILE A 139 13.96 7.71 -26.03
C ILE A 139 15.29 8.26 -26.56
N ALA A 140 15.24 9.19 -27.50
CA ALA A 140 16.44 9.74 -28.13
C ALA A 140 17.16 10.80 -27.28
N THR A 141 16.45 11.39 -26.31
CA THR A 141 16.91 12.46 -25.41
C THR A 141 16.95 12.00 -23.95
N SER A 142 17.70 12.71 -23.11
CA SER A 142 17.80 12.49 -21.67
C SER A 142 17.53 13.78 -20.88
N THR A 143 16.70 13.74 -19.84
CA THR A 143 16.29 14.96 -19.11
C THR A 143 17.29 15.46 -18.08
N GLU A 144 18.12 14.58 -17.51
CA GLU A 144 19.16 14.96 -16.51
C GLU A 144 20.48 15.35 -17.18
N ASP A 145 20.58 15.14 -18.49
CA ASP A 145 21.75 15.50 -19.28
C ASP A 145 21.64 16.97 -19.75
N PRO A 146 22.45 17.90 -19.22
CA PRO A 146 22.36 19.31 -19.59
C PRO A 146 22.70 19.60 -21.06
N GLU A 147 23.33 18.67 -21.77
CA GLU A 147 23.71 18.81 -23.18
C GLU A 147 22.72 18.12 -24.14
N SER A 148 21.72 17.39 -23.63
CA SER A 148 20.72 16.73 -24.45
C SER A 148 19.54 17.67 -24.73
N SER A 149 19.23 17.94 -26.01
CA SER A 149 18.08 18.75 -26.41
C SER A 149 17.18 18.05 -27.43
N ALA A 150 15.86 18.26 -27.33
CA ALA A 150 14.91 17.79 -28.33
C ALA A 150 15.11 18.47 -29.70
N SER A 151 15.62 19.71 -29.71
CA SER A 151 15.93 20.45 -30.93
C SER A 151 16.96 19.76 -31.83
N ASP A 152 17.78 18.87 -31.25
CA ASP A 152 18.83 18.15 -31.98
C ASP A 152 18.24 17.16 -33.01
N PHE A 153 16.95 16.85 -32.87
CA PHE A 153 16.23 15.90 -33.71
C PHE A 153 15.16 16.54 -34.60
N ASP A 154 14.93 17.85 -34.49
CA ASP A 154 13.97 18.57 -35.33
C ASP A 154 14.44 18.56 -36.80
N GLY A 155 13.61 18.01 -37.69
CA GLY A 155 13.93 17.91 -39.12
C GLY A 155 15.01 16.86 -39.47
N THR A 156 15.34 15.94 -38.54
CA THR A 156 16.29 14.85 -38.80
C THR A 156 15.86 13.95 -39.96
N LEU A 157 16.84 13.49 -40.77
CA LEU A 157 16.64 12.52 -41.86
C LEU A 157 16.89 11.06 -41.42
N ASP A 158 17.25 10.83 -40.15
CA ASP A 158 17.43 9.49 -39.61
C ASP A 158 16.08 8.75 -39.53
N ALA A 159 15.85 7.83 -40.46
CA ALA A 159 14.62 7.04 -40.53
C ALA A 159 14.36 6.13 -39.32
N SER A 160 15.36 5.95 -38.44
CA SER A 160 15.18 5.25 -37.16
C SER A 160 14.57 6.13 -36.07
N ILE A 161 14.56 7.45 -36.24
CA ILE A 161 13.99 8.41 -35.29
C ILE A 161 12.59 8.78 -35.74
N VAL A 162 11.63 8.60 -34.84
CA VAL A 162 10.22 8.90 -35.07
C VAL A 162 9.67 9.72 -33.91
N ARG A 163 8.62 10.49 -34.15
CA ARG A 163 7.92 11.22 -33.09
C ARG A 163 6.88 10.30 -32.42
N GLY A 164 7.00 10.11 -31.11
CA GLY A 164 6.07 9.32 -30.30
C GLY A 164 4.77 10.08 -29.96
N LEU A 165 3.80 9.38 -29.37
CA LEU A 165 2.50 9.94 -28.99
C LEU A 165 2.60 11.05 -27.94
N THR A 166 3.59 10.98 -27.05
CA THR A 166 3.86 12.02 -26.05
C THR A 166 4.36 13.32 -26.66
N GLY A 167 4.95 13.25 -27.85
CA GLY A 167 5.70 14.32 -28.49
C GLY A 167 7.22 14.12 -28.46
N ASP A 168 7.70 13.14 -27.68
CA ASP A 168 9.13 12.80 -27.55
C ASP A 168 9.69 12.13 -28.82
N PHE A 169 10.99 12.27 -29.05
CA PHE A 169 11.69 11.57 -30.13
C PHE A 169 12.08 10.16 -29.70
N ILE A 170 11.64 9.16 -30.47
CA ILE A 170 11.85 7.74 -30.22
C ILE A 170 12.80 7.19 -31.25
N ARG A 171 13.83 6.48 -30.80
CA ARG A 171 14.75 5.74 -31.65
C ARG A 171 14.34 4.27 -31.71
N VAL A 172 13.99 3.79 -32.91
CA VAL A 172 13.66 2.40 -33.19
C VAL A 172 14.95 1.62 -33.44
N LEU A 173 15.36 0.80 -32.48
CA LEU A 173 16.59 0.01 -32.55
C LEU A 173 16.38 -1.34 -33.26
N LYS A 174 15.22 -1.98 -33.05
CA LYS A 174 14.86 -3.27 -33.66
C LYS A 174 13.34 -3.36 -33.82
N LYS A 175 12.87 -3.76 -35.01
CA LYS A 175 11.45 -4.02 -35.28
C LYS A 175 11.13 -5.51 -35.08
N PRO A 176 9.95 -5.87 -34.55
CA PRO A 176 9.55 -7.27 -34.42
C PRO A 176 9.39 -7.92 -35.81
N ASP A 177 9.80 -9.17 -35.93
CA ASP A 177 9.55 -9.98 -37.13
C ASP A 177 8.20 -10.72 -37.02
N PRO A 178 7.21 -10.42 -37.88
CA PRO A 178 5.89 -11.03 -37.81
C PRO A 178 5.89 -12.56 -37.89
N GLN A 179 6.80 -13.16 -38.66
CA GLN A 179 6.82 -14.61 -38.86
C GLN A 179 7.34 -15.34 -37.61
N THR A 180 8.38 -14.79 -36.98
CA THR A 180 8.87 -15.27 -35.69
C THR A 180 7.79 -15.14 -34.62
N VAL A 181 7.11 -13.99 -34.53
CA VAL A 181 6.01 -13.77 -33.58
C VAL A 181 4.88 -14.78 -33.77
N ARG A 182 4.45 -15.04 -35.01
CA ARG A 182 3.43 -16.07 -35.30
C ARG A 182 3.83 -17.45 -34.79
N THR A 183 5.09 -17.83 -35.00
CA THR A 183 5.61 -19.13 -34.55
C THR A 183 5.61 -19.24 -33.02
N GLN A 184 6.06 -18.17 -32.34
CA GLN A 184 6.07 -18.11 -30.87
C GLN A 184 4.65 -18.18 -30.28
N LEU A 185 3.70 -17.45 -30.86
CA LEU A 185 2.30 -17.43 -30.42
C LEU A 185 1.58 -18.76 -30.70
N GLN A 186 1.87 -19.42 -31.83
CA GLN A 186 1.34 -20.76 -32.12
C GLN A 186 1.79 -21.78 -31.07
N SER A 187 3.10 -21.82 -30.74
CA SER A 187 3.61 -22.70 -29.69
C SER A 187 2.90 -22.46 -28.35
N LEU A 188 2.68 -21.19 -28.00
CA LEU A 188 1.99 -20.82 -26.78
C LEU A 188 0.51 -21.28 -26.78
N TYR A 189 -0.15 -21.18 -27.93
CA TYR A 189 -1.53 -21.64 -28.11
C TYR A 189 -1.64 -23.18 -27.98
N ASP A 190 -0.68 -23.91 -28.56
CA ASP A 190 -0.61 -25.37 -28.53
C ASP A 190 -0.36 -25.92 -27.10
N GLU A 191 0.32 -25.15 -26.26
CA GLU A 191 0.50 -25.44 -24.83
C GLU A 191 -0.77 -25.19 -23.97
N GLY A 192 -1.86 -24.72 -24.58
CA GLY A 192 -3.16 -24.53 -23.95
C GLY A 192 -3.40 -23.15 -23.35
N PHE A 193 -2.51 -22.17 -23.58
CA PHE A 193 -2.78 -20.79 -23.20
C PHE A 193 -3.85 -20.18 -24.09
N ARG A 194 -4.77 -19.42 -23.49
CA ARG A 194 -5.84 -18.70 -24.20
C ARG A 194 -5.93 -17.22 -23.82
N SER A 195 -5.21 -16.80 -22.80
CA SER A 195 -5.12 -15.40 -22.37
C SER A 195 -3.65 -14.96 -22.38
N ILE A 196 -3.37 -13.78 -22.93
CA ILE A 196 -2.03 -13.21 -22.95
C ILE A 196 -2.05 -11.73 -22.58
N ALA A 197 -0.98 -11.30 -21.91
CA ALA A 197 -0.67 -9.89 -21.68
C ALA A 197 0.51 -9.49 -22.56
N ILE A 198 0.45 -8.31 -23.19
CA ILE A 198 1.54 -7.77 -24.02
C ILE A 198 2.03 -6.47 -23.39
N ALA A 199 3.33 -6.41 -23.07
CA ALA A 199 3.96 -5.23 -22.50
C ALA A 199 5.40 -5.05 -23.01
N PHE A 200 5.62 -4.04 -23.85
CA PHE A 200 6.92 -3.67 -24.40
C PHE A 200 7.46 -2.38 -23.80
N VAL A 201 8.79 -2.30 -23.71
CA VAL A 201 9.50 -1.11 -23.19
C VAL A 201 9.24 0.09 -24.10
N HIS A 202 8.85 1.22 -23.50
CA HIS A 202 8.42 2.49 -24.11
C HIS A 202 7.16 2.41 -25.00
N SER A 203 6.34 1.36 -24.86
CA SER A 203 5.10 1.22 -25.63
C SER A 203 4.05 2.30 -25.34
N TYR A 204 4.12 2.96 -24.18
CA TYR A 204 3.25 4.06 -23.82
C TYR A 204 3.33 5.26 -24.80
N THR A 205 4.49 5.46 -25.43
CA THR A 205 4.71 6.52 -26.43
C THR A 205 4.85 5.95 -27.86
N TYR A 206 5.29 4.70 -28.00
CA TYR A 206 5.38 4.01 -29.30
C TYR A 206 4.65 2.65 -29.29
N PRO A 207 3.32 2.62 -29.39
CA PRO A 207 2.52 1.40 -29.26
C PRO A 207 2.56 0.48 -30.49
N ALA A 208 3.12 0.94 -31.62
CA ALA A 208 3.01 0.25 -32.91
C ALA A 208 3.50 -1.22 -32.88
N HIS A 209 4.56 -1.51 -32.10
CA HIS A 209 5.03 -2.88 -31.94
C HIS A 209 4.06 -3.75 -31.14
N GLU A 210 3.46 -3.24 -30.06
CA GLU A 210 2.44 -3.98 -29.30
C GLU A 210 1.20 -4.23 -30.16
N THR A 211 0.74 -3.22 -30.92
CA THR A 211 -0.43 -3.35 -31.80
C THR A 211 -0.23 -4.47 -32.83
N MET A 212 0.93 -4.54 -33.48
CA MET A 212 1.24 -5.61 -34.44
C MET A 212 1.14 -7.00 -33.79
N VAL A 213 1.72 -7.17 -32.59
CA VAL A 213 1.72 -8.47 -31.89
C VAL A 213 0.31 -8.81 -31.39
N ALA A 214 -0.44 -7.81 -30.93
CA ALA A 214 -1.82 -7.97 -30.48
C ALA A 214 -2.74 -8.44 -31.62
N ASP A 215 -2.60 -7.86 -32.82
CA ASP A 215 -3.41 -8.23 -33.98
C ASP A 215 -3.14 -9.69 -34.39
N ILE A 216 -1.87 -10.11 -34.43
CA ILE A 216 -1.51 -11.50 -34.69
C ILE A 216 -2.09 -12.42 -33.61
N ALA A 217 -2.03 -12.05 -32.33
CA ALA A 217 -2.59 -12.87 -31.26
C ALA A 217 -4.12 -12.98 -31.32
N ARG A 218 -4.82 -11.90 -31.70
CA ARG A 218 -6.27 -11.90 -31.90
C ARG A 218 -6.66 -12.82 -33.05
N GLU A 219 -5.87 -12.91 -34.12
CA GLU A 219 -6.09 -13.87 -35.23
C GLU A 219 -6.06 -15.34 -34.76
N PHE A 220 -5.21 -15.69 -33.80
CA PHE A 220 -5.17 -17.03 -33.19
C PHE A 220 -6.31 -17.29 -32.20
N GLY A 221 -7.10 -16.28 -31.85
CA GLY A 221 -8.22 -16.39 -30.90
C GLY A 221 -7.80 -16.28 -29.43
N PHE A 222 -6.67 -15.64 -29.12
CA PHE A 222 -6.33 -15.29 -27.75
C PHE A 222 -7.25 -14.18 -27.20
N SER A 223 -7.53 -14.22 -25.90
CA SER A 223 -7.91 -13.04 -25.13
C SER A 223 -6.65 -12.21 -24.88
N VAL A 224 -6.59 -10.98 -25.39
CA VAL A 224 -5.37 -10.16 -25.40
C VAL A 224 -5.57 -8.90 -24.56
N SER A 225 -4.69 -8.68 -23.58
CA SER A 225 -4.59 -7.45 -22.80
C SER A 225 -3.31 -6.71 -23.16
N VAL A 226 -3.44 -5.53 -23.78
CA VAL A 226 -2.30 -4.75 -24.29
C VAL A 226 -1.99 -3.59 -23.36
N SER A 227 -0.73 -3.46 -22.93
CA SER A 227 -0.35 -2.49 -21.90
C SER A 227 -0.59 -1.04 -22.31
N SER A 228 -0.24 -0.68 -23.56
CA SER A 228 -0.45 0.68 -24.10
C SER A 228 -1.92 1.02 -24.38
N GLU A 229 -2.80 0.04 -24.59
CA GLU A 229 -4.25 0.26 -24.76
C GLU A 229 -4.94 0.46 -23.41
N LEU A 230 -4.51 -0.29 -22.39
CA LEU A 230 -5.10 -0.24 -21.04
C LEU A 230 -4.66 1.02 -20.29
N GLN A 231 -3.35 1.28 -20.26
CA GLN A 231 -2.76 2.37 -19.50
C GLN A 231 -1.49 2.88 -20.21
N PRO A 232 -1.60 3.90 -21.09
CA PRO A 232 -0.47 4.46 -21.84
C PRO A 232 0.39 5.39 -20.95
N MET A 233 0.91 4.89 -19.83
CA MET A 233 1.76 5.63 -18.89
C MET A 233 3.18 5.05 -18.87
N ILE A 234 4.18 5.89 -18.56
CA ILE A 234 5.55 5.43 -18.33
C ILE A 234 5.63 4.47 -17.12
N LYS A 235 6.66 3.61 -17.11
CA LYS A 235 7.00 2.51 -16.18
C LYS A 235 6.52 1.15 -16.65
N ILE A 236 7.44 0.36 -17.20
CA ILE A 236 7.16 -0.98 -17.75
C ILE A 236 6.66 -1.95 -16.67
N VAL A 237 7.20 -1.89 -15.44
CA VAL A 237 6.80 -2.82 -14.37
C VAL A 237 5.33 -2.62 -14.00
N SER A 238 4.90 -1.36 -13.82
CA SER A 238 3.51 -1.06 -13.47
C SER A 238 2.55 -1.38 -14.62
N ARG A 239 2.90 -1.01 -15.87
CA ARG A 239 2.11 -1.35 -17.05
C ARG A 239 1.97 -2.85 -17.27
N ALA A 240 3.07 -3.60 -17.16
CA ALA A 240 3.05 -5.05 -17.33
C ALA A 240 2.25 -5.74 -16.22
N ASN A 241 2.29 -5.24 -14.98
CA ASN A 241 1.42 -5.73 -13.90
C ASN A 241 -0.06 -5.50 -14.23
N SER A 242 -0.47 -4.31 -14.66
CA SER A 242 -1.85 -4.03 -15.09
C SER A 242 -2.30 -4.92 -16.25
N ALA A 243 -1.48 -5.06 -17.29
CA ALA A 243 -1.81 -5.89 -18.44
C ALA A 243 -1.97 -7.36 -18.06
N THR A 244 -1.09 -7.86 -17.18
CA THR A 244 -1.17 -9.24 -16.69
C THR A 244 -2.36 -9.46 -15.76
N ALA A 245 -2.63 -8.50 -14.86
CA ALA A 245 -3.81 -8.55 -13.99
C ALA A 245 -5.11 -8.56 -14.82
N ASP A 246 -5.20 -7.74 -15.87
CA ASP A 246 -6.35 -7.76 -16.77
C ASP A 246 -6.44 -9.08 -17.54
N ALA A 247 -5.34 -9.60 -18.11
CA ALA A 247 -5.34 -10.90 -18.80
C ALA A 247 -5.73 -12.07 -17.87
N TYR A 248 -5.39 -11.98 -16.60
CA TYR A 248 -5.71 -12.95 -15.56
C TYR A 248 -7.19 -12.89 -15.15
N LEU A 249 -7.76 -11.69 -15.06
CA LEU A 249 -9.10 -11.46 -14.50
C LEU A 249 -10.21 -11.35 -15.56
N SER A 250 -9.95 -10.75 -16.72
CA SER A 250 -10.95 -10.50 -17.77
C SER A 250 -11.65 -11.77 -18.27
N PRO A 251 -11.00 -12.94 -18.42
CA PRO A 251 -11.71 -14.17 -18.76
C PRO A 251 -12.65 -14.64 -17.65
N VAL A 252 -12.29 -14.44 -16.38
CA VAL A 252 -13.13 -14.81 -15.23
C VAL A 252 -14.38 -13.93 -15.16
N THR A 253 -14.22 -12.62 -15.34
CA THR A 253 -15.36 -11.69 -15.35
C THR A 253 -16.29 -11.96 -16.53
N ARG A 254 -15.74 -12.28 -17.72
CA ARG A 254 -16.54 -12.68 -18.88
C ARG A 254 -17.31 -13.99 -18.63
N ALA A 255 -16.67 -15.01 -18.07
CA ALA A 255 -17.34 -16.27 -17.73
C ALA A 255 -18.46 -16.08 -16.68
N TYR A 256 -18.25 -15.19 -15.71
CA TYR A 256 -19.28 -14.80 -14.75
C TYR A 256 -20.48 -14.13 -15.44
N ILE A 257 -20.24 -13.16 -16.34
CA ILE A 257 -21.29 -12.49 -17.11
C ILE A 257 -22.08 -13.48 -17.97
N GLU A 258 -21.38 -14.40 -18.65
CA GLU A 258 -22.01 -15.45 -19.45
C GLU A 258 -22.86 -16.41 -18.60
N THR A 259 -22.38 -16.76 -17.41
CA THR A 259 -23.11 -17.63 -16.46
C THR A 259 -24.36 -16.94 -15.95
N PHE A 260 -24.25 -15.67 -15.53
CA PHE A 260 -25.38 -14.85 -15.12
C PHE A 260 -26.43 -14.74 -16.24
N ALA A 261 -25.99 -14.53 -17.49
CA ALA A 261 -26.88 -14.42 -18.64
C ALA A 261 -27.69 -15.70 -18.93
N ARG A 262 -27.22 -16.90 -18.51
CA ARG A 262 -27.99 -18.16 -18.68
C ARG A 262 -29.29 -18.18 -17.89
N GLY A 263 -29.39 -17.38 -16.83
CA GLY A 263 -30.60 -17.20 -16.03
C GLY A 263 -31.74 -16.48 -16.77
N PHE A 264 -31.48 -15.89 -17.93
CA PHE A 264 -32.43 -15.08 -18.68
C PHE A 264 -32.83 -15.71 -20.02
N ASP A 265 -34.07 -15.48 -20.44
CA ASP A 265 -34.53 -15.83 -21.78
C ASP A 265 -33.84 -14.94 -22.83
N GLY A 266 -33.28 -15.54 -23.88
CA GLY A 266 -32.47 -14.84 -24.90
C GLY A 266 -31.03 -14.45 -24.50
N GLY A 267 -30.57 -14.77 -23.28
CA GLY A 267 -29.16 -14.63 -22.88
C GLY A 267 -28.61 -13.19 -22.92
N LEU A 268 -27.34 -13.04 -23.31
CA LEU A 268 -26.65 -11.72 -23.36
C LEU A 268 -27.26 -10.75 -24.36
N ASP A 269 -27.79 -11.25 -25.49
CA ASP A 269 -28.40 -10.42 -26.52
C ASP A 269 -29.67 -9.75 -26.00
N ALA A 270 -30.47 -10.46 -25.20
CA ALA A 270 -31.68 -9.92 -24.56
C ALA A 270 -31.36 -8.90 -23.46
N LEU A 271 -30.25 -9.09 -22.73
CA LEU A 271 -29.76 -8.13 -21.73
C LEU A 271 -29.27 -6.85 -22.40
N GLY A 272 -28.62 -6.93 -23.56
CA GLY A 272 -28.29 -5.78 -24.41
C GLY A 272 -27.69 -4.60 -23.66
N ASN A 273 -28.33 -3.42 -23.76
CA ASN A 273 -27.95 -2.20 -23.04
C ASN A 273 -28.56 -2.07 -21.64
N LYS A 274 -29.39 -3.04 -21.20
CA LYS A 274 -30.03 -3.03 -19.88
C LYS A 274 -29.07 -3.44 -18.76
N LEU A 275 -28.05 -4.25 -19.05
CA LEU A 275 -27.07 -4.73 -18.07
C LEU A 275 -25.86 -3.80 -18.00
N LEU A 276 -25.71 -3.15 -16.84
CA LEU A 276 -24.64 -2.21 -16.53
C LEU A 276 -23.84 -2.67 -15.31
N PHE A 277 -22.52 -2.53 -15.38
CA PHE A 277 -21.61 -2.85 -14.28
C PHE A 277 -20.96 -1.61 -13.72
N MET A 278 -20.87 -1.54 -12.39
CA MET A 278 -20.09 -0.54 -11.68
C MET A 278 -18.60 -0.77 -11.95
N GLN A 279 -17.88 0.30 -12.26
CA GLN A 279 -16.44 0.31 -12.38
C GLN A 279 -15.79 0.85 -11.11
N SER A 280 -14.54 0.49 -10.87
CA SER A 280 -13.72 1.00 -9.76
C SER A 280 -13.67 2.54 -9.66
N GLY A 281 -13.81 3.25 -10.80
CA GLY A 281 -13.82 4.72 -10.87
C GLY A 281 -15.18 5.37 -10.52
N GLY A 282 -16.18 4.61 -10.08
CA GLY A 282 -17.50 5.14 -9.67
C GLY A 282 -18.47 5.42 -10.81
N GLY A 283 -18.23 4.87 -11.99
CA GLY A 283 -19.11 4.99 -13.15
C GLY A 283 -19.69 3.64 -13.58
N LEU A 284 -20.88 3.65 -14.18
CA LEU A 284 -21.45 2.48 -14.83
C LEU A 284 -20.91 2.33 -16.26
N CYS A 285 -20.76 1.09 -16.70
CA CYS A 285 -20.49 0.76 -18.10
C CYS A 285 -21.32 -0.43 -18.58
N ASN A 286 -21.52 -0.51 -19.89
CA ASN A 286 -22.10 -1.70 -20.49
C ASN A 286 -21.18 -2.92 -20.30
N TRP A 287 -21.77 -4.09 -20.10
CA TRP A 287 -21.05 -5.36 -19.93
C TRP A 287 -20.01 -5.66 -21.02
N LYS A 288 -20.18 -5.15 -22.25
CA LYS A 288 -19.21 -5.29 -23.35
C LYS A 288 -17.87 -4.61 -23.06
N ASN A 289 -17.89 -3.53 -22.28
CA ASN A 289 -16.74 -2.70 -21.94
C ASN A 289 -16.23 -2.96 -20.51
N PHE A 290 -16.78 -3.97 -19.83
CA PHE A 290 -16.38 -4.34 -18.48
C PHE A 290 -15.17 -5.27 -18.54
N SER A 291 -14.04 -4.82 -18.00
CA SER A 291 -12.78 -5.59 -17.95
C SER A 291 -12.46 -6.04 -16.53
N GLY A 292 -11.59 -7.04 -16.40
CA GLY A 292 -11.14 -7.53 -15.10
C GLY A 292 -10.49 -6.45 -14.25
N LEU A 293 -9.65 -5.60 -14.85
CA LEU A 293 -8.96 -4.52 -14.13
C LEU A 293 -9.92 -3.48 -13.54
N ARG A 294 -10.98 -3.14 -14.28
CA ARG A 294 -12.01 -2.15 -13.88
C ARG A 294 -13.07 -2.71 -12.94
N ALA A 295 -13.06 -4.02 -12.70
CA ALA A 295 -13.98 -4.71 -11.80
C ALA A 295 -13.48 -4.76 -10.35
N VAL A 296 -12.17 -4.57 -10.14
CA VAL A 296 -11.53 -4.61 -8.81
C VAL A 296 -12.09 -3.49 -7.94
N LEU A 297 -12.59 -3.80 -6.75
CA LEU A 297 -13.24 -2.84 -5.83
C LEU A 297 -14.51 -2.15 -6.40
N SER A 298 -15.21 -2.76 -7.37
CA SER A 298 -16.43 -2.17 -7.94
C SER A 298 -17.62 -2.08 -6.96
N GLY A 299 -17.72 -2.98 -5.97
CA GLY A 299 -18.77 -2.93 -4.93
C GLY A 299 -18.69 -1.68 -4.05
N PRO A 300 -17.57 -1.47 -3.33
CA PRO A 300 -17.36 -0.27 -2.50
C PRO A 300 -17.50 1.04 -3.26
N ALA A 301 -17.13 1.07 -4.55
CA ALA A 301 -17.34 2.24 -5.41
C ALA A 301 -18.83 2.65 -5.49
N GLY A 302 -19.76 1.69 -5.47
CA GLY A 302 -21.19 1.96 -5.36
C GLY A 302 -21.55 2.69 -4.07
N GLY A 303 -20.95 2.31 -2.95
CA GLY A 303 -21.14 2.99 -1.65
C GLY A 303 -20.70 4.45 -1.71
N VAL A 304 -19.58 4.72 -2.38
CA VAL A 304 -19.09 6.09 -2.59
C VAL A 304 -20.06 6.95 -3.39
N ILE A 305 -20.63 6.40 -4.46
CA ILE A 305 -21.69 7.10 -5.21
C ILE A 305 -22.94 7.29 -4.34
N GLY A 306 -23.30 6.30 -3.53
CA GLY A 306 -24.42 6.36 -2.60
C GLY A 306 -24.30 7.58 -1.69
N TYR A 307 -23.28 7.64 -0.83
CA TYR A 307 -23.20 8.72 0.14
C TYR A 307 -22.92 10.09 -0.48
N SER A 308 -22.16 10.17 -1.57
CA SER A 308 -21.90 11.44 -2.26
C SER A 308 -23.17 12.05 -2.85
N LYS A 309 -24.13 11.23 -3.30
CA LYS A 309 -25.42 11.68 -3.86
C LYS A 309 -26.51 11.89 -2.81
N THR A 310 -26.46 11.20 -1.68
CA THR A 310 -27.51 11.26 -0.66
C THR A 310 -27.19 12.18 0.51
N CYS A 311 -25.92 12.31 0.87
CA CYS A 311 -25.51 12.97 2.11
C CYS A 311 -24.77 14.29 1.91
N TYR A 312 -24.30 14.60 0.69
CA TYR A 312 -23.60 15.87 0.43
C TYR A 312 -24.59 16.97 0.07
N ASP A 313 -24.40 18.14 0.67
CA ASP A 313 -25.11 19.36 0.34
C ASP A 313 -24.13 20.37 -0.28
N ALA A 314 -24.44 20.82 -1.49
CA ALA A 314 -23.62 21.79 -2.21
C ALA A 314 -23.71 23.21 -1.63
N ASN A 315 -24.77 23.55 -0.89
CA ASN A 315 -24.95 24.86 -0.27
C ASN A 315 -24.13 24.98 1.02
N ASP A 316 -24.13 23.93 1.85
CA ASP A 316 -23.32 23.84 3.07
C ASP A 316 -21.84 23.56 2.74
N ALA A 317 -21.60 22.78 1.69
CA ALA A 317 -20.28 22.42 1.16
C ALA A 317 -19.34 21.73 2.17
N THR A 318 -19.82 21.27 3.32
CA THR A 318 -19.02 20.53 4.29
C THR A 318 -18.58 19.18 3.69
N PRO A 319 -17.27 18.88 3.66
CA PRO A 319 -16.76 17.60 3.19
C PRO A 319 -17.29 16.41 3.99
N LEU A 320 -17.37 15.26 3.34
CA LEU A 320 -17.81 14.00 3.92
C LEU A 320 -16.64 13.02 4.04
N VAL A 321 -16.61 12.27 5.14
CA VAL A 321 -15.83 11.04 5.27
C VAL A 321 -16.80 9.90 5.49
N SER A 322 -16.59 8.78 4.82
CA SER A 322 -17.49 7.64 4.86
C SER A 322 -16.84 6.43 5.52
N VAL A 323 -17.64 5.62 6.23
CA VAL A 323 -17.27 4.33 6.83
C VAL A 323 -18.29 3.29 6.40
N ASP A 324 -17.89 2.40 5.48
CA ASP A 324 -18.63 1.20 5.08
C ASP A 324 -18.10 -0.01 5.84
N MET A 325 -18.77 -0.42 6.91
CA MET A 325 -18.32 -1.57 7.69
C MET A 325 -19.18 -2.80 7.39
N GLY A 326 -18.55 -3.79 6.76
CA GLY A 326 -19.12 -5.09 6.48
C GLY A 326 -18.71 -6.16 7.50
N GLY A 327 -18.92 -7.43 7.13
CA GLY A 327 -18.53 -8.59 7.94
C GLY A 327 -17.04 -8.94 7.86
N THR A 328 -16.29 -8.46 6.87
CA THR A 328 -14.89 -8.86 6.65
C THR A 328 -13.91 -7.70 6.75
N SER A 329 -14.33 -6.52 6.28
CA SER A 329 -13.50 -5.33 6.16
C SER A 329 -14.32 -4.07 6.40
N THR A 330 -13.62 -2.96 6.54
CA THR A 330 -14.18 -1.61 6.51
C THR A 330 -13.55 -0.82 5.37
N ASP A 331 -14.37 -0.23 4.52
CA ASP A 331 -13.94 0.66 3.45
C ASP A 331 -14.21 2.11 3.84
N VAL A 332 -13.21 2.97 3.72
CA VAL A 332 -13.34 4.42 4.00
C VAL A 332 -12.92 5.26 2.80
N SER A 333 -13.62 6.37 2.61
CA SER A 333 -13.38 7.30 1.50
C SER A 333 -13.77 8.73 1.89
N ARG A 334 -13.27 9.71 1.13
CA ARG A 334 -13.56 11.14 1.30
C ARG A 334 -14.30 11.70 0.08
N TYR A 335 -15.19 12.66 0.31
CA TYR A 335 -15.85 13.42 -0.76
C TYR A 335 -16.00 14.88 -0.38
N SER A 336 -15.62 15.81 -1.27
CA SER A 336 -15.74 17.25 -1.04
C SER A 336 -16.36 17.97 -2.24
N GLY A 337 -17.44 17.40 -2.79
CA GLY A 337 -18.13 17.94 -3.98
C GLY A 337 -17.69 17.32 -5.31
N HIS A 338 -16.61 16.54 -5.31
CA HIS A 338 -16.14 15.76 -6.46
C HIS A 338 -15.61 14.40 -6.02
N LEU A 339 -15.64 13.42 -6.92
CA LEU A 339 -15.05 12.10 -6.68
C LEU A 339 -13.53 12.17 -6.69
N GLU A 340 -12.88 11.63 -5.65
CA GLU A 340 -11.42 11.53 -5.57
C GLU A 340 -10.96 10.23 -6.23
N HIS A 341 -10.09 10.33 -7.23
CA HIS A 341 -9.52 9.18 -7.93
C HIS A 341 -8.03 8.99 -7.62
N VAL A 342 -7.63 7.74 -7.42
CA VAL A 342 -6.25 7.25 -7.40
C VAL A 342 -5.97 6.41 -8.64
N PHE A 343 -4.73 6.42 -9.12
CA PHE A 343 -4.35 5.82 -10.41
C PHE A 343 -3.36 4.68 -10.30
N GLU A 344 -2.71 4.54 -9.15
CA GLU A 344 -1.81 3.44 -8.85
C GLU A 344 -2.16 2.94 -7.45
N THR A 345 -2.69 1.73 -7.37
CA THR A 345 -3.03 1.07 -6.12
C THR A 345 -2.33 -0.28 -6.05
N THR A 346 -2.13 -0.79 -4.83
CA THR A 346 -1.61 -2.14 -4.65
C THR A 346 -2.70 -3.01 -4.05
N THR A 347 -3.21 -3.96 -4.84
CA THR A 347 -4.21 -4.94 -4.39
C THR A 347 -3.60 -6.33 -4.44
N ALA A 348 -3.64 -7.07 -3.34
CA ALA A 348 -3.04 -8.41 -3.25
C ALA A 348 -1.56 -8.48 -3.71
N GLN A 349 -0.76 -7.45 -3.36
CA GLN A 349 0.65 -7.28 -3.77
C GLN A 349 0.86 -7.06 -5.29
N VAL A 350 -0.21 -6.89 -6.07
CA VAL A 350 -0.14 -6.53 -7.49
C VAL A 350 -0.38 -5.03 -7.62
N ILE A 351 0.54 -4.34 -8.27
CA ILE A 351 0.39 -2.92 -8.58
C ILE A 351 -0.57 -2.80 -9.77
N ILE A 352 -1.71 -2.17 -9.54
CA ILE A 352 -2.73 -1.93 -10.55
C ILE A 352 -2.68 -0.44 -10.89
N GLN A 353 -2.36 -0.13 -12.14
CA GLN A 353 -2.54 1.20 -12.70
C GLN A 353 -3.84 1.29 -13.48
N ALA A 354 -4.88 1.79 -12.81
CA ALA A 354 -6.18 2.11 -13.40
C ALA A 354 -6.86 3.20 -12.55
N PRO A 355 -7.74 4.02 -13.12
CA PRO A 355 -8.55 4.95 -12.34
C PRO A 355 -9.45 4.20 -11.36
N GLN A 356 -9.28 4.46 -10.08
CA GLN A 356 -10.08 3.90 -8.99
C GLN A 356 -10.49 5.03 -8.05
N LEU A 357 -11.65 4.92 -7.43
CA LEU A 357 -11.98 5.80 -6.32
C LEU A 357 -11.00 5.57 -5.18
N ASP A 358 -10.65 6.65 -4.47
CA ASP A 358 -9.73 6.59 -3.34
C ASP A 358 -10.41 5.97 -2.11
N ILE A 359 -10.42 4.63 -2.10
CA ILE A 359 -11.02 3.81 -1.07
C ILE A 359 -9.88 3.10 -0.34
N ASN A 360 -9.76 3.37 0.96
CA ASN A 360 -8.82 2.67 1.83
C ASN A 360 -9.57 1.59 2.60
N THR A 361 -9.19 0.32 2.36
CA THR A 361 -9.77 -0.84 3.05
C THR A 361 -8.92 -1.21 4.26
N VAL A 362 -9.57 -1.41 5.41
CA VAL A 362 -8.95 -1.99 6.61
C VAL A 362 -9.54 -3.36 6.88
N ALA A 363 -8.69 -4.31 7.28
CA ALA A 363 -9.07 -5.67 7.68
C ALA A 363 -9.70 -5.73 9.09
N ALA A 364 -10.59 -4.78 9.37
CA ALA A 364 -11.40 -4.68 10.57
C ALA A 364 -12.87 -4.63 10.13
N GLY A 365 -13.62 -5.68 10.36
CA GLY A 365 -15.06 -5.78 10.10
C GLY A 365 -15.74 -6.60 11.20
N GLY A 366 -17.04 -6.86 11.09
CA GLY A 366 -17.78 -7.61 12.12
C GLY A 366 -17.20 -9.01 12.42
N GLY A 367 -16.66 -9.68 11.40
CA GLY A 367 -16.04 -10.99 11.50
C GLY A 367 -14.54 -10.97 11.80
N SER A 368 -13.91 -9.81 12.03
CA SER A 368 -12.48 -9.77 12.38
C SER A 368 -12.24 -10.46 13.70
N ARG A 369 -11.28 -11.38 13.71
CA ARG A 369 -10.98 -12.25 14.86
C ARG A 369 -10.29 -11.48 15.99
N LEU A 370 -10.52 -11.91 17.22
CA LEU A 370 -9.96 -11.32 18.43
C LEU A 370 -8.82 -12.18 18.99
N PHE A 371 -7.66 -11.57 19.27
CA PHE A 371 -6.46 -12.25 19.76
C PHE A 371 -5.83 -11.54 20.97
N TRP A 372 -5.28 -12.33 21.89
CA TRP A 372 -4.42 -11.86 22.99
C TRP A 372 -2.99 -12.38 22.78
N GLU A 373 -2.06 -11.48 22.43
CA GLU A 373 -0.68 -11.81 22.07
C GLU A 373 0.33 -10.83 22.70
N ASN A 374 1.38 -11.35 23.35
CA ASN A 374 2.46 -10.57 24.00
C ASN A 374 1.95 -9.46 24.93
N GLY A 375 0.83 -9.70 25.60
CA GLY A 375 0.25 -8.73 26.51
C GLY A 375 -0.49 -7.56 25.86
N MET A 376 -0.87 -7.68 24.58
CA MET A 376 -1.64 -6.68 23.83
C MET A 376 -2.92 -7.27 23.24
N PHE A 377 -3.93 -6.42 23.08
CA PHE A 377 -5.18 -6.73 22.36
C PHE A 377 -4.95 -6.58 20.86
N VAL A 378 -5.29 -7.60 20.07
CA VAL A 378 -5.13 -7.60 18.60
C VAL A 378 -6.44 -7.97 17.92
N VAL A 379 -6.85 -7.18 16.92
CA VAL A 379 -8.06 -7.41 16.11
C VAL A 379 -7.66 -7.57 14.65
N GLY A 380 -8.06 -8.68 14.03
CA GLY A 380 -7.71 -8.98 12.64
C GLY A 380 -6.20 -9.23 12.44
N PRO A 381 -5.70 -9.26 11.19
CA PRO A 381 -6.43 -9.06 9.93
C PRO A 381 -7.29 -10.25 9.51
N GLU A 382 -7.18 -11.38 10.22
CA GLU A 382 -7.96 -12.58 9.92
C GLU A 382 -9.45 -12.37 10.20
N SER A 383 -10.29 -12.90 9.30
CA SER A 383 -11.75 -12.83 9.41
C SER A 383 -12.37 -14.22 9.49
N ALA A 384 -13.43 -14.33 10.29
CA ALA A 384 -14.27 -15.50 10.39
C ALA A 384 -15.19 -15.70 9.15
N GLY A 385 -15.36 -14.66 8.31
CA GLY A 385 -16.18 -14.71 7.10
C GLY A 385 -17.68 -14.94 7.37
N ALA A 386 -18.39 -15.51 6.39
CA ALA A 386 -19.78 -15.96 6.55
C ALA A 386 -19.87 -17.44 7.02
N HIS A 387 -18.81 -18.21 6.77
CA HIS A 387 -18.68 -19.61 7.14
C HIS A 387 -17.22 -19.89 7.57
N PRO A 388 -16.95 -20.45 8.76
CA PRO A 388 -17.94 -20.72 9.82
C PRO A 388 -18.56 -19.42 10.39
N GLY A 389 -18.01 -18.24 10.11
CA GLY A 389 -18.50 -16.98 10.66
C GLY A 389 -18.12 -16.79 12.14
N PRO A 390 -18.53 -15.68 12.77
CA PRO A 390 -18.38 -15.45 14.21
C PRO A 390 -18.92 -16.60 15.08
N ALA A 391 -18.46 -16.71 16.32
CA ALA A 391 -18.89 -17.79 17.22
C ALA A 391 -20.41 -17.82 17.39
N CYS A 392 -21.05 -16.65 17.47
CA CYS A 392 -22.50 -16.50 17.57
C CYS A 392 -23.31 -16.99 16.35
N TYR A 393 -22.68 -17.32 15.22
CA TYR A 393 -23.38 -17.82 14.01
C TYR A 393 -23.74 -19.31 14.07
N ARG A 394 -23.39 -20.02 15.16
CA ARG A 394 -23.71 -21.44 15.39
C ARG A 394 -23.05 -22.44 14.42
N LYS A 395 -21.91 -22.07 13.80
CA LYS A 395 -21.16 -22.95 12.88
C LYS A 395 -19.73 -23.28 13.33
N GLY A 396 -19.42 -23.11 14.63
CA GLY A 396 -18.10 -23.43 15.19
C GLY A 396 -17.02 -22.38 14.92
N GLY A 397 -17.42 -21.10 14.80
CA GLY A 397 -16.55 -19.97 14.55
C GLY A 397 -15.70 -19.48 15.75
N PRO A 398 -14.63 -18.70 15.52
CA PRO A 398 -13.87 -18.03 16.57
C PRO A 398 -14.56 -16.77 17.10
N LEU A 399 -14.08 -16.22 18.22
CA LEU A 399 -14.49 -14.89 18.70
C LEU A 399 -14.14 -13.80 17.68
N ALA A 400 -15.12 -12.95 17.36
CA ALA A 400 -14.99 -11.82 16.45
C ALA A 400 -15.59 -10.52 17.01
N VAL A 401 -15.45 -9.41 16.29
CA VAL A 401 -16.02 -8.10 16.66
C VAL A 401 -17.55 -8.17 16.88
N THR A 402 -18.27 -8.93 16.05
CA THR A 402 -19.72 -9.17 16.22
C THR A 402 -20.02 -9.87 17.55
N ASP A 403 -19.17 -10.79 18.00
CA ASP A 403 -19.34 -11.45 19.31
C ASP A 403 -19.14 -10.44 20.46
N ALA A 404 -18.18 -9.53 20.34
CA ALA A 404 -17.99 -8.46 21.33
C ALA A 404 -19.22 -7.53 21.40
N ASN A 405 -19.74 -7.07 20.27
CA ASN A 405 -20.97 -6.26 20.23
C ASN A 405 -22.18 -7.03 20.79
N LEU A 406 -22.27 -8.33 20.53
CA LEU A 406 -23.31 -9.18 21.09
C LEU A 406 -23.20 -9.25 22.62
N LEU A 407 -22.03 -9.58 23.17
CA LEU A 407 -21.82 -9.71 24.62
C LEU A 407 -22.18 -8.44 25.38
N LEU A 408 -21.84 -7.27 24.83
CA LEU A 408 -22.10 -5.96 25.44
C LEU A 408 -23.57 -5.49 25.29
N GLY A 409 -24.44 -6.29 24.68
CA GLY A 409 -25.84 -5.94 24.45
C GLY A 409 -26.06 -4.90 23.33
N ARG A 410 -25.04 -4.62 22.52
CA ARG A 410 -25.10 -3.64 21.40
C ARG A 410 -25.84 -4.19 20.18
N LEU A 411 -26.04 -5.51 20.12
CA LEU A 411 -26.84 -6.20 19.11
C LEU A 411 -28.11 -6.79 19.73
N LEU A 412 -29.17 -6.89 18.92
CA LEU A 412 -30.49 -7.37 19.33
C LEU A 412 -30.81 -8.73 18.66
N PRO A 413 -30.52 -9.87 19.29
CA PRO A 413 -30.68 -11.19 18.67
C PRO A 413 -32.09 -11.50 18.20
N GLU A 414 -33.10 -10.99 18.90
CA GLU A 414 -34.51 -11.19 18.55
C GLU A 414 -34.97 -10.43 17.30
N HIS A 415 -34.26 -9.36 16.93
CA HIS A 415 -34.54 -8.54 15.75
C HIS A 415 -33.52 -8.76 14.62
N PHE A 416 -32.46 -9.52 14.88
CA PHE A 416 -31.52 -9.94 13.86
C PHE A 416 -32.18 -11.01 12.95
N PRO A 417 -31.91 -11.01 11.62
CA PRO A 417 -32.42 -12.04 10.73
C PRO A 417 -32.14 -13.45 11.26
N LYS A 418 -33.21 -14.22 11.45
CA LYS A 418 -33.14 -15.63 11.86
C LYS A 418 -32.74 -16.48 10.67
N ILE A 419 -31.45 -16.48 10.33
CA ILE A 419 -30.87 -17.18 9.18
C ILE A 419 -29.73 -18.12 9.60
N PHE A 420 -29.64 -18.43 10.89
CA PHE A 420 -28.61 -19.29 11.47
C PHE A 420 -29.19 -20.65 11.87
N GLY A 421 -28.30 -21.56 12.28
CA GLY A 421 -28.65 -22.93 12.61
C GLY A 421 -28.87 -23.81 11.37
N PRO A 422 -29.16 -25.12 11.57
CA PRO A 422 -29.30 -26.08 10.46
C PRO A 422 -30.47 -25.80 9.50
N ASN A 423 -31.50 -25.06 9.95
CA ASN A 423 -32.74 -24.81 9.19
C ASN A 423 -32.93 -23.34 8.78
N GLU A 424 -31.95 -22.46 9.01
CA GLU A 424 -32.04 -21.00 8.73
C GLU A 424 -33.22 -20.31 9.43
N ASP A 425 -33.45 -20.62 10.70
CA ASP A 425 -34.55 -20.05 11.49
C ASP A 425 -34.15 -19.72 12.95
N GLU A 426 -32.86 -19.82 13.29
CA GLU A 426 -32.36 -19.53 14.63
C GLU A 426 -31.70 -18.13 14.73
N PRO A 427 -31.76 -17.47 15.91
CA PRO A 427 -31.07 -16.22 16.19
C PRO A 427 -29.60 -16.44 16.58
N LEU A 428 -28.86 -15.34 16.75
CA LEU A 428 -27.47 -15.35 17.26
C LEU A 428 -27.33 -16.08 18.62
N ASP A 429 -26.22 -16.78 18.83
CA ASP A 429 -25.96 -17.56 20.04
C ASP A 429 -25.14 -16.78 21.10
N MET A 430 -25.83 -16.22 22.09
CA MET A 430 -25.19 -15.52 23.21
C MET A 430 -24.40 -16.46 24.14
N ASN A 431 -24.82 -17.72 24.29
CA ASN A 431 -24.23 -18.63 25.29
C ASN A 431 -22.82 -19.04 24.89
N VAL A 432 -22.62 -19.34 23.60
CA VAL A 432 -21.30 -19.69 23.06
C VAL A 432 -20.35 -18.49 23.16
N THR A 433 -20.82 -17.30 22.79
CA THR A 433 -20.04 -16.06 22.88
C THR A 433 -19.58 -15.77 24.32
N ARG A 434 -20.50 -15.84 25.30
CA ARG A 434 -20.17 -15.59 26.71
C ARG A 434 -19.10 -16.54 27.24
N LYS A 435 -19.27 -17.85 26.99
CA LYS A 435 -18.32 -18.88 27.42
C LYS A 435 -16.91 -18.62 26.90
N LEU A 436 -16.77 -18.31 25.60
CA LEU A 436 -15.46 -18.07 25.00
C LEU A 436 -14.79 -16.79 25.53
N PHE A 437 -15.57 -15.74 25.83
CA PHE A 437 -15.04 -14.52 26.44
C PHE A 437 -14.60 -14.74 27.89
N GLU A 438 -15.31 -15.55 28.67
CA GLU A 438 -14.90 -15.93 30.02
C GLU A 438 -13.54 -16.65 30.00
N GLU A 439 -13.38 -17.64 29.11
CA GLU A 439 -12.10 -18.36 28.92
C GLU A 439 -10.95 -17.42 28.50
N LEU A 440 -11.22 -16.46 27.60
CA LEU A 440 -10.23 -15.48 27.17
C LEU A 440 -9.87 -14.50 28.30
N THR A 441 -10.85 -14.09 29.10
CA THR A 441 -10.66 -13.16 30.22
C THR A 441 -9.83 -13.78 31.32
N GLU A 442 -10.07 -15.05 31.67
CA GLU A 442 -9.23 -15.80 32.60
C GLU A 442 -7.76 -15.81 32.15
N LYS A 443 -7.52 -16.05 30.86
CA LYS A 443 -6.17 -16.03 30.29
C LYS A 443 -5.51 -14.66 30.43
N ILE A 444 -6.21 -13.56 30.13
CA ILE A 444 -5.70 -12.19 30.22
C ILE A 444 -5.36 -11.82 31.67
N ASN A 445 -6.28 -12.12 32.59
CA ASN A 445 -6.13 -11.83 34.01
C ASN A 445 -4.93 -12.56 34.61
N VAL A 446 -4.71 -13.83 34.23
CA VAL A 446 -3.53 -14.61 34.63
C VAL A 446 -2.24 -14.02 34.05
N ASP A 447 -2.24 -13.63 32.77
CA ASP A 447 -1.04 -13.14 32.08
C ASP A 447 -0.56 -11.77 32.60
N LYS A 448 -1.49 -10.89 32.98
CA LYS A 448 -1.17 -9.51 33.45
C LYS A 448 -1.32 -9.29 34.95
N ASN A 449 -1.83 -10.28 35.68
CA ASN A 449 -2.17 -10.15 37.09
C ASN A 449 -3.10 -8.94 37.35
N ILE A 450 -4.15 -8.86 36.54
CA ILE A 450 -5.22 -7.84 36.61
C ILE A 450 -6.57 -8.55 36.77
N GLU A 451 -7.59 -7.82 37.21
CA GLU A 451 -8.95 -8.33 37.37
C GLU A 451 -9.90 -7.62 36.40
N MET A 452 -9.86 -7.99 35.13
CA MET A 452 -10.83 -7.53 34.13
C MET A 452 -12.05 -8.46 34.08
N THR A 453 -13.20 -7.88 33.78
CA THR A 453 -14.45 -8.57 33.44
C THR A 453 -14.51 -8.92 31.95
N SER A 454 -15.34 -9.90 31.58
CA SER A 454 -15.56 -10.27 30.18
C SER A 454 -16.07 -9.09 29.34
N GLU A 455 -16.87 -8.22 29.94
CA GLU A 455 -17.36 -6.99 29.33
C GLU A 455 -16.23 -5.98 29.05
N GLU A 456 -15.33 -5.76 30.02
CA GLU A 456 -14.17 -4.87 29.82
C GLU A 456 -13.21 -5.41 28.76
N VAL A 457 -13.00 -6.73 28.71
CA VAL A 457 -12.20 -7.39 27.66
C VAL A 457 -12.85 -7.20 26.28
N ALA A 458 -14.15 -7.47 26.16
CA ALA A 458 -14.88 -7.28 24.91
C ALA A 458 -14.85 -5.81 24.45
N SER A 459 -15.07 -4.87 25.37
CA SER A 459 -15.03 -3.45 25.06
C SER A 459 -13.61 -2.97 24.67
N GLY A 460 -12.57 -3.50 25.32
CA GLY A 460 -11.17 -3.27 24.95
C GLY A 460 -10.86 -3.68 23.51
N PHE A 461 -11.38 -4.82 23.04
CA PHE A 461 -11.27 -5.21 21.64
C PHE A 461 -12.00 -4.24 20.69
N LEU A 462 -13.19 -3.76 21.06
CA LEU A 462 -13.91 -2.77 20.24
C LEU A 462 -13.16 -1.44 20.15
N ARG A 463 -12.50 -0.99 21.24
CA ARG A 463 -11.65 0.21 21.23
C ARG A 463 -10.47 0.05 20.26
N VAL A 464 -9.79 -1.09 20.29
CA VAL A 464 -8.70 -1.39 19.34
C VAL A 464 -9.22 -1.45 17.90
N ALA A 465 -10.39 -2.04 17.66
CA ALA A 465 -11.02 -2.07 16.34
C ALA A 465 -11.37 -0.66 15.84
N ASN A 466 -11.97 0.18 16.68
CA ASN A 466 -12.33 1.57 16.34
C ASN A 466 -11.10 2.42 16.03
N GLU A 467 -10.03 2.28 16.81
CA GLU A 467 -8.76 2.97 16.56
C GLU A 467 -8.13 2.49 15.23
N ALA A 468 -8.15 1.19 14.97
CA ALA A 468 -7.67 0.63 13.69
C ALA A 468 -8.46 1.16 12.49
N MET A 469 -9.79 1.29 12.60
CA MET A 469 -10.66 1.87 11.57
C MET A 469 -10.49 3.39 11.41
N SER A 470 -9.99 4.09 12.43
CA SER A 470 -9.75 5.54 12.40
C SER A 470 -8.46 5.93 11.65
N ARG A 471 -7.45 5.05 11.62
CA ARG A 471 -6.17 5.27 10.89
C ARG A 471 -6.33 5.61 9.41
N PRO A 472 -7.08 4.85 8.58
CA PRO A 472 -7.24 5.17 7.17
C PRO A 472 -8.04 6.47 6.96
N ILE A 473 -8.94 6.84 7.86
CA ILE A 473 -9.67 8.11 7.81
C ILE A 473 -8.69 9.27 7.96
N ARG A 474 -7.81 9.23 8.97
CA ARG A 474 -6.74 10.23 9.16
C ARG A 474 -5.77 10.28 7.97
N THR A 475 -5.60 9.17 7.27
CA THR A 475 -4.79 9.13 6.03
C THR A 475 -5.49 9.87 4.88
N LEU A 476 -6.81 9.76 4.77
CA LEU A 476 -7.62 10.47 3.77
C LEU A 476 -7.83 11.95 4.11
N THR A 477 -7.79 12.32 5.39
CA THR A 477 -8.00 13.70 5.87
C THR A 477 -6.68 14.37 6.25
N GLU A 478 -6.17 14.06 7.45
CA GLU A 478 -5.04 14.72 8.09
C GLU A 478 -3.79 14.67 7.21
N ALA A 479 -3.45 13.51 6.65
CA ALA A 479 -2.25 13.37 5.82
C ALA A 479 -2.30 14.17 4.50
N ARG A 480 -3.48 14.68 4.11
CA ARG A 480 -3.69 15.57 2.95
C ARG A 480 -3.86 17.04 3.33
N GLY A 481 -3.65 17.37 4.60
CA GLY A 481 -3.79 18.74 5.11
C GLY A 481 -5.23 19.12 5.49
N TYR A 482 -6.14 18.16 5.64
CA TYR A 482 -7.49 18.42 6.14
C TYR A 482 -7.66 18.03 7.60
N GLU A 483 -8.39 18.83 8.38
CA GLU A 483 -8.76 18.46 9.74
C GLU A 483 -9.98 17.52 9.72
N SER A 484 -9.88 16.37 10.39
CA SER A 484 -10.96 15.37 10.46
C SER A 484 -12.25 15.98 11.04
N ALA A 485 -12.14 16.84 12.05
CA ALA A 485 -13.28 17.50 12.72
C ALA A 485 -14.12 18.40 11.80
N ASN A 486 -13.55 18.89 10.68
CA ASN A 486 -14.25 19.73 9.70
C ASN A 486 -15.02 18.91 8.65
N HIS A 487 -15.22 17.62 8.88
CA HIS A 487 -16.00 16.73 8.02
C HIS A 487 -17.26 16.25 8.74
N ASN A 488 -18.29 15.91 7.98
CA ASN A 488 -19.38 15.09 8.47
C ASN A 488 -19.06 13.61 8.24
N LEU A 489 -19.36 12.75 9.22
CA LEU A 489 -19.16 11.31 9.11
C LEU A 489 -20.39 10.65 8.50
N VAL A 490 -20.25 9.93 7.39
CA VAL A 490 -21.31 9.07 6.86
C VAL A 490 -21.03 7.63 7.28
N ILE A 491 -22.00 7.00 7.94
CA ILE A 491 -21.88 5.60 8.35
C ILE A 491 -22.83 4.77 7.52
N PHE A 492 -22.32 3.67 6.98
CA PHE A 492 -23.13 2.69 6.28
C PHE A 492 -22.50 1.29 6.33
N GLY A 493 -23.11 0.33 5.64
CA GLY A 493 -22.77 -1.09 5.78
C GLY A 493 -23.45 -1.71 7.00
N GLY A 494 -23.58 -3.04 6.99
CA GLY A 494 -24.38 -3.78 7.99
C GLY A 494 -23.88 -3.66 9.43
N ALA A 495 -22.58 -3.35 9.63
CA ALA A 495 -21.98 -3.18 10.96
C ALA A 495 -21.57 -1.73 11.27
N GLY A 496 -21.65 -0.80 10.31
CA GLY A 496 -21.17 0.57 10.51
C GLY A 496 -21.87 1.28 11.66
N GLY A 497 -23.20 1.17 11.71
CA GLY A 497 -24.03 1.81 12.74
C GLY A 497 -23.69 1.40 14.17
N GLN A 498 -23.01 0.28 14.36
CA GLN A 498 -22.60 -0.22 15.69
C GLN A 498 -21.38 0.52 16.25
N HIS A 499 -20.59 1.19 15.39
CA HIS A 499 -19.28 1.75 15.74
C HIS A 499 -19.17 3.26 15.52
N GLY A 500 -20.03 3.86 14.72
CA GLY A 500 -19.70 5.18 14.19
C GLY A 500 -19.84 6.35 15.16
N THR A 501 -20.58 6.27 16.28
CA THR A 501 -20.48 7.30 17.35
C THR A 501 -19.11 7.28 18.02
N ALA A 502 -18.57 6.08 18.26
CA ALA A 502 -17.24 5.92 18.85
C ALA A 502 -16.16 6.43 17.89
N ILE A 503 -16.25 6.10 16.60
CA ILE A 503 -15.33 6.62 15.57
C ILE A 503 -15.43 8.15 15.45
N ALA A 504 -16.64 8.71 15.42
CA ALA A 504 -16.83 10.16 15.37
C ALA A 504 -16.20 10.85 16.58
N THR A 505 -16.35 10.27 17.78
CA THR A 505 -15.74 10.77 19.02
C THR A 505 -14.22 10.79 18.91
N LEU A 506 -13.60 9.69 18.46
CA LEU A 506 -12.13 9.55 18.27
C LEU A 506 -11.53 10.51 17.23
N LEU A 507 -12.35 11.00 16.29
CA LEU A 507 -11.96 11.91 15.22
C LEU A 507 -12.37 13.36 15.47
N GLY A 508 -13.07 13.64 16.58
CA GLY A 508 -13.61 14.97 16.87
C GLY A 508 -14.72 15.42 15.92
N ILE A 509 -15.36 14.50 15.20
CA ILE A 509 -16.43 14.81 14.25
C ILE A 509 -17.75 15.07 15.02
N SER A 510 -18.37 16.21 14.72
CA SER A 510 -19.55 16.68 15.47
C SER A 510 -20.88 16.13 14.95
N ARG A 511 -20.94 15.77 13.67
CA ARG A 511 -22.17 15.34 12.99
C ARG A 511 -21.95 14.07 12.20
N ILE A 512 -22.93 13.18 12.31
CA ILE A 512 -22.97 11.88 11.66
C ILE A 512 -24.25 11.80 10.81
N LEU A 513 -24.13 11.27 9.60
CA LEU A 513 -25.23 11.06 8.66
C LEU A 513 -25.39 9.56 8.43
N VAL A 514 -26.60 9.05 8.65
CA VAL A 514 -26.97 7.66 8.37
C VAL A 514 -28.16 7.66 7.41
N ALA A 515 -27.95 7.26 6.16
CA ALA A 515 -29.06 7.10 5.22
C ALA A 515 -30.01 5.98 5.70
N ARG A 516 -31.32 6.10 5.47
CA ARG A 516 -32.26 5.02 5.83
C ARG A 516 -31.89 3.68 5.16
N PHE A 517 -31.32 3.73 3.96
CA PHE A 517 -30.78 2.57 3.26
C PHE A 517 -29.29 2.31 3.53
N SER A 518 -28.75 2.69 4.70
CA SER A 518 -27.29 2.60 4.96
C SER A 518 -26.75 1.16 4.84
N SER A 519 -27.51 0.15 5.27
CA SER A 519 -27.09 -1.26 5.20
C SER A 519 -26.93 -1.83 3.79
N ILE A 520 -27.50 -1.15 2.78
CA ILE A 520 -27.51 -1.53 1.36
C ILE A 520 -27.06 -0.36 0.47
N LEU A 521 -26.38 0.63 1.06
CA LEU A 521 -26.09 1.92 0.39
C LEU A 521 -25.28 1.73 -0.89
N SER A 522 -24.45 0.70 -0.95
CA SER A 522 -23.68 0.34 -2.15
C SER A 522 -24.58 -0.04 -3.33
N ALA A 523 -25.59 -0.88 -3.11
CA ALA A 523 -26.59 -1.21 -4.13
C ALA A 523 -27.43 0.03 -4.51
N TYR A 524 -27.84 0.84 -3.53
CA TYR A 524 -28.59 2.07 -3.81
C TYR A 524 -27.75 3.11 -4.58
N GLY A 525 -26.46 3.23 -4.28
CA GLY A 525 -25.53 4.09 -5.00
C GLY A 525 -25.33 3.67 -6.45
N MET A 526 -25.34 2.36 -6.74
CA MET A 526 -25.38 1.87 -8.13
C MET A 526 -26.68 2.27 -8.85
N ALA A 527 -27.81 2.31 -8.15
CA ALA A 527 -29.07 2.83 -8.71
C ALA A 527 -28.98 4.32 -9.07
N LEU A 528 -28.17 5.09 -8.34
CA LEU A 528 -27.95 6.53 -8.56
C LEU A 528 -26.80 6.85 -9.54
N ALA A 529 -25.97 5.86 -9.87
CA ALA A 529 -24.78 6.08 -10.67
C ALA A 529 -25.08 6.42 -12.14
N ASP A 530 -24.19 7.22 -12.71
CA ASP A 530 -24.21 7.65 -14.11
C ASP A 530 -23.36 6.72 -14.99
N VAL A 531 -23.64 6.69 -16.29
CA VAL A 531 -22.79 5.98 -17.25
C VAL A 531 -21.61 6.85 -17.65
N VAL A 532 -20.41 6.29 -17.60
CA VAL A 532 -19.17 7.05 -17.73
C VAL A 532 -18.26 6.43 -18.77
N VAL A 533 -17.67 7.29 -19.60
CA VAL A 533 -16.57 6.92 -20.49
C VAL A 533 -15.37 7.81 -20.18
N GLU A 534 -14.24 7.17 -19.91
CA GLU A 534 -12.97 7.86 -19.69
C GLU A 534 -12.04 7.63 -20.88
N LYS A 535 -11.37 8.70 -21.29
CA LYS A 535 -10.34 8.70 -22.31
C LYS A 535 -9.16 9.50 -21.78
N GLN A 536 -7.95 9.04 -22.08
CA GLN A 536 -6.72 9.66 -21.63
C GLN A 536 -5.66 9.56 -22.73
N GLU A 537 -4.72 10.50 -22.73
CA GLU A 537 -3.63 10.54 -23.68
C GLU A 537 -2.35 11.11 -23.04
N PRO A 538 -1.20 10.41 -23.12
CA PRO A 538 0.03 10.82 -22.47
C PRO A 538 0.67 12.00 -23.18
N SER A 539 1.32 12.88 -22.43
CA SER A 539 1.79 14.19 -22.84
C SER A 539 3.20 14.47 -22.30
N SER A 540 4.00 15.22 -23.05
CA SER A 540 5.25 15.81 -22.54
C SER A 540 5.26 17.35 -22.62
N SER A 541 4.07 17.97 -22.63
CA SER A 541 3.92 19.43 -22.59
C SER A 541 4.55 20.05 -21.34
N ILE A 542 5.18 21.21 -21.52
CA ILE A 542 5.86 21.99 -20.48
C ILE A 542 5.16 23.33 -20.35
N LEU A 543 4.84 23.71 -19.12
CA LEU A 543 4.28 25.00 -18.74
C LEU A 543 5.26 25.71 -17.81
N ASP A 544 5.46 27.00 -18.00
CA ASP A 544 6.30 27.80 -17.14
C ASP A 544 5.46 28.47 -16.05
N SER A 545 5.77 28.20 -14.78
CA SER A 545 5.06 28.79 -13.64
C SER A 545 5.64 30.13 -13.20
N ARG A 546 6.70 30.64 -13.87
CA ARG A 546 7.31 31.94 -13.55
C ARG A 546 6.37 33.09 -13.90
N HIS A 547 6.36 34.12 -13.07
CA HIS A 547 5.49 35.28 -13.27
C HIS A 547 5.74 35.97 -14.62
N GLY A 548 4.71 36.08 -15.46
CA GLY A 548 4.79 36.71 -16.79
C GLY A 548 5.27 35.79 -17.92
N ALA A 549 5.41 34.48 -17.70
CA ALA A 549 5.78 33.54 -18.75
C ALA A 549 4.64 33.31 -19.77
N ASP A 550 4.99 33.22 -21.06
CA ASP A 550 4.04 32.93 -22.14
C ASP A 550 3.87 31.42 -22.35
N ASN A 551 2.71 30.91 -21.93
CA ASN A 551 2.33 29.50 -22.08
C ASN A 551 1.37 29.25 -23.27
N THR A 552 1.12 30.25 -24.13
CA THR A 552 0.05 30.23 -25.14
C THR A 552 0.12 29.01 -26.08
N VAL A 553 1.32 28.65 -26.55
CA VAL A 553 1.51 27.51 -27.46
C VAL A 553 1.22 26.17 -26.77
N ALA A 554 1.66 26.02 -25.52
CA ALA A 554 1.42 24.82 -24.74
C ALA A 554 -0.07 24.65 -24.43
N TYR A 555 -0.77 25.73 -24.04
CA TYR A 555 -2.21 25.73 -23.86
C TYR A 555 -2.97 25.37 -25.14
N ALA A 556 -2.61 25.95 -26.29
CA ALA A 556 -3.26 25.64 -27.57
C ALA A 556 -3.12 24.15 -27.95
N SER A 557 -1.93 23.57 -27.73
CA SER A 557 -1.68 22.15 -27.95
C SER A 557 -2.51 21.27 -27.01
N LEU A 558 -2.51 21.57 -25.71
CA LEU A 558 -3.30 20.82 -24.71
C LEU A 558 -4.80 20.90 -25.00
N HIS A 559 -5.29 22.08 -25.38
CA HIS A 559 -6.70 22.30 -25.73
C HIS A 559 -7.12 21.48 -26.95
N THR A 560 -6.32 21.49 -28.02
CA THR A 560 -6.59 20.68 -29.23
C THR A 560 -6.72 19.19 -28.91
N ARG A 561 -5.85 18.69 -28.01
CA ARG A 561 -5.86 17.28 -27.58
C ARG A 561 -7.06 16.97 -26.69
N ALA A 562 -7.41 17.89 -25.79
CA ALA A 562 -8.60 17.80 -24.97
C ALA A 562 -9.88 17.72 -25.82
N GLU A 563 -10.05 18.59 -26.81
CA GLU A 563 -11.20 18.57 -27.72
C GLU A 563 -11.33 17.23 -28.47
N ALA A 564 -10.22 16.69 -28.98
CA ALA A 564 -10.19 15.39 -29.65
C ALA A 564 -10.57 14.24 -28.69
N LEU A 565 -10.15 14.28 -27.43
CA LEU A 565 -10.54 13.32 -26.41
C LEU A 565 -12.03 13.44 -26.04
N ILE A 566 -12.55 14.67 -25.89
CA ILE A 566 -13.96 14.95 -25.63
C ILE A 566 -14.83 14.37 -26.73
N GLN A 567 -14.47 14.59 -28.00
CA GLN A 567 -15.23 14.06 -29.12
C GLN A 567 -15.26 12.52 -29.12
N ARG A 568 -14.09 11.86 -28.94
CA ARG A 568 -14.02 10.39 -28.84
C ARG A 568 -14.85 9.83 -27.68
N ALA A 569 -14.88 10.52 -26.54
CA ALA A 569 -15.67 10.11 -25.38
C ALA A 569 -17.18 10.27 -25.64
N ARG A 570 -17.59 11.37 -26.26
CA ARG A 570 -18.98 11.62 -26.69
C ARG A 570 -19.47 10.59 -27.71
N ASP A 571 -18.65 10.26 -28.71
CA ASP A 571 -18.98 9.25 -29.72
C ASP A 571 -19.18 7.86 -29.09
N SER A 572 -18.38 7.53 -28.08
CA SER A 572 -18.50 6.27 -27.32
C SER A 572 -19.80 6.18 -26.51
N LEU A 573 -20.30 7.30 -25.99
CA LEU A 573 -21.60 7.37 -25.28
C LEU A 573 -22.77 7.40 -26.26
N ALA A 574 -22.64 8.07 -27.40
CA ALA A 574 -23.63 8.06 -28.47
C ALA A 574 -23.86 6.63 -29.01
N ALA A 575 -22.80 5.84 -29.16
CA ALA A 575 -22.89 4.43 -29.55
C ALA A 575 -23.65 3.55 -28.52
N GLN A 576 -23.79 4.01 -27.28
CA GLN A 576 -24.56 3.34 -26.21
C GLN A 576 -26.01 3.83 -26.11
N GLY A 577 -26.40 4.80 -26.94
CA GLY A 577 -27.78 5.31 -27.03
C GLY A 577 -28.05 6.62 -26.26
N PHE A 578 -27.02 7.32 -25.79
CA PHE A 578 -27.17 8.62 -25.12
C PHE A 578 -27.13 9.78 -26.11
N SER A 579 -27.98 10.80 -25.91
CA SER A 579 -27.93 12.02 -26.73
C SER A 579 -26.83 12.97 -26.25
N GLN A 580 -26.30 13.80 -27.15
CA GLN A 580 -25.26 14.79 -26.81
C GLN A 580 -25.69 15.76 -25.70
N SER A 581 -26.99 16.08 -25.61
CA SER A 581 -27.56 16.93 -24.55
C SER A 581 -27.53 16.30 -23.15
N GLN A 582 -27.37 14.98 -23.05
CA GLN A 582 -27.29 14.25 -21.78
C GLN A 582 -25.85 14.09 -21.28
N VAL A 583 -24.86 14.50 -22.07
CA VAL A 583 -23.44 14.23 -21.83
C VAL A 583 -22.71 15.49 -21.39
N THR A 584 -22.10 15.45 -20.22
CA THR A 584 -21.14 16.46 -19.74
C THR A 584 -19.73 15.89 -19.77
N ALA A 585 -18.72 16.70 -20.07
CA ALA A 585 -17.32 16.28 -20.07
C ALA A 585 -16.55 17.05 -18.99
N GLU A 586 -15.77 16.32 -18.20
CA GLU A 586 -14.87 16.88 -17.20
C GLU A 586 -13.43 16.70 -17.70
N LEU A 587 -12.65 17.78 -17.69
CA LEU A 587 -11.26 17.79 -18.12
C LEU A 587 -10.32 17.80 -16.91
N SER A 588 -9.24 17.03 -16.99
CA SER A 588 -8.22 16.97 -15.95
C SER A 588 -6.84 16.76 -16.57
N TYR A 589 -5.84 17.31 -15.89
CA TYR A 589 -4.44 17.26 -16.29
C TYR A 589 -3.61 16.69 -15.15
N ASN A 590 -2.76 15.71 -15.43
CA ASN A 590 -1.77 15.24 -14.45
C ASN A 590 -0.54 16.14 -14.53
N CYS A 591 -0.36 16.97 -13.51
CA CYS A 591 0.65 18.01 -13.46
C CYS A 591 1.70 17.69 -12.39
N ARG A 592 2.97 17.99 -12.68
CA ARG A 592 4.05 17.91 -11.68
C ARG A 592 5.12 18.95 -11.93
N PHE A 593 5.83 19.35 -10.89
CA PHE A 593 7.01 20.20 -11.04
C PHE A 593 8.17 19.42 -11.66
N GLN A 594 9.02 20.10 -12.43
CA GLN A 594 10.26 19.53 -12.93
C GLN A 594 11.11 18.94 -11.79
N GLY A 595 11.52 17.69 -11.96
CA GLY A 595 12.33 16.94 -10.99
C GLY A 595 11.52 16.10 -10.01
N THR A 596 10.21 16.36 -9.81
CA THR A 596 9.38 15.48 -8.97
C THR A 596 8.87 14.28 -9.78
N SER A 597 8.56 13.18 -9.09
CA SER A 597 7.94 11.97 -9.67
C SER A 597 6.45 11.85 -9.38
N THR A 598 5.91 12.68 -8.47
CA THR A 598 4.52 12.67 -8.06
C THR A 598 3.75 13.66 -8.92
N ALA A 599 2.82 13.16 -9.73
CA ALA A 599 1.85 13.98 -10.44
C ALA A 599 0.60 14.18 -9.57
N LEU A 600 0.08 15.41 -9.59
CA LEU A 600 -1.21 15.77 -9.02
C LEU A 600 -2.21 15.86 -10.17
N MET A 601 -3.33 15.16 -10.04
CA MET A 601 -4.44 15.32 -10.97
C MET A 601 -5.18 16.61 -10.68
N VAL A 602 -5.16 17.52 -11.64
CA VAL A 602 -5.79 18.83 -11.51
C VAL A 602 -6.95 18.94 -12.48
N ARG A 603 -8.15 19.08 -11.93
CA ARG A 603 -9.34 19.37 -12.71
C ARG A 603 -9.26 20.79 -13.26
N GLU A 604 -9.66 20.96 -14.52
CA GLU A 604 -9.78 22.28 -15.12
C GLU A 604 -10.94 23.06 -14.47
N PRO A 605 -10.67 24.20 -13.82
CA PRO A 605 -11.70 25.08 -13.27
C PRO A 605 -12.48 25.82 -14.38
N GLU A 606 -13.63 26.42 -14.04
CA GLU A 606 -14.47 27.15 -15.01
C GLU A 606 -13.75 28.36 -15.65
N ASP A 607 -12.78 28.96 -14.94
CA ASP A 607 -11.95 30.06 -15.44
C ASP A 607 -10.77 29.57 -16.31
N GLY A 608 -10.56 28.26 -16.42
CA GLY A 608 -9.50 27.63 -17.19
C GLY A 608 -8.10 27.63 -16.53
N ASP A 609 -7.94 28.23 -15.34
CA ASP A 609 -6.64 28.34 -14.66
C ASP A 609 -6.27 27.06 -13.86
N PHE A 610 -6.03 25.97 -14.57
CA PHE A 610 -5.59 24.72 -13.94
C PHE A 610 -4.17 24.82 -13.35
N VAL A 611 -3.32 25.74 -13.83
CA VAL A 611 -1.97 25.94 -13.27
C VAL A 611 -2.05 26.59 -11.88
N GLY A 612 -2.88 27.63 -11.72
CA GLY A 612 -3.14 28.22 -10.40
C GLY A 612 -3.75 27.21 -9.43
N ASN A 613 -4.65 26.35 -9.91
CA ASN A 613 -5.22 25.26 -9.12
C ASN A 613 -4.17 24.21 -8.70
N PHE A 614 -3.27 23.82 -9.62
CA PHE A 614 -2.14 22.93 -9.32
C PHE A 614 -1.25 23.47 -8.19
N VAL A 615 -0.87 24.75 -8.26
CA VAL A 615 0.00 25.39 -7.26
C VAL A 615 -0.68 25.43 -5.89
N LYS A 616 -1.98 25.75 -5.83
CA LYS A 616 -2.77 25.74 -4.58
C LYS A 616 -2.87 24.34 -3.98
N GLN A 617 -3.17 23.32 -4.81
CA GLN A 617 -3.24 21.94 -4.34
C GLN A 617 -1.88 21.43 -3.83
N HIS A 618 -0.78 21.78 -4.52
CA HIS A 618 0.56 21.42 -4.06
C HIS A 618 0.90 22.07 -2.71
N ASP A 619 0.58 23.35 -2.51
CA ASP A 619 0.80 24.05 -1.24
C ASP A 619 0.01 23.42 -0.10
N GLN A 620 -1.27 23.11 -0.34
CA GLN A 620 -2.14 22.46 0.64
C GLN A 620 -1.64 21.08 1.06
N LEU A 621 -1.23 20.25 0.10
CA LEU A 621 -0.77 18.89 0.36
C LEU A 621 0.58 18.85 1.08
N PHE A 622 1.48 19.77 0.76
CA PHE A 622 2.90 19.67 1.16
C PHE A 622 3.39 20.78 2.09
N GLY A 623 2.59 21.83 2.29
CA GLY A 623 2.91 23.01 3.10
C GLY A 623 3.89 23.97 2.44
N PHE A 624 4.20 23.80 1.15
CA PHE A 624 5.03 24.71 0.37
C PHE A 624 4.84 24.51 -1.14
N THR A 625 5.35 25.45 -1.94
CA THR A 625 5.43 25.36 -3.40
C THR A 625 6.88 25.43 -3.90
N LEU A 626 7.15 24.77 -5.03
CA LEU A 626 8.45 24.84 -5.71
C LEU A 626 8.45 26.08 -6.64
N GLN A 627 8.84 27.22 -6.09
CA GLN A 627 8.98 28.46 -6.86
C GLN A 627 10.03 28.32 -7.98
N ASP A 628 9.82 29.04 -9.09
CA ASP A 628 10.72 29.13 -10.25
C ASP A 628 11.02 27.81 -10.99
N ARG A 629 10.07 26.86 -11.01
CA ARG A 629 10.20 25.61 -11.78
C ARG A 629 9.09 25.44 -12.80
N VAL A 630 9.44 24.85 -13.94
CA VAL A 630 8.44 24.48 -14.96
C VAL A 630 7.58 23.30 -14.47
N ILE A 631 6.35 23.26 -14.97
CA ILE A 631 5.35 22.23 -14.72
C ILE A 631 5.29 21.33 -15.95
N PHE A 632 5.44 20.02 -15.76
CA PHE A 632 5.14 19.02 -16.78
C PHE A 632 3.68 18.61 -16.70
N VAL A 633 3.02 18.53 -17.85
CA VAL A 633 1.71 17.90 -18.00
C VAL A 633 1.95 16.51 -18.60
N ASP A 634 1.88 15.48 -17.76
CA ASP A 634 2.20 14.09 -18.12
C ASP A 634 1.08 13.41 -18.92
N ASP A 635 -0.17 13.83 -18.77
CA ASP A 635 -1.30 13.38 -19.61
C ASP A 635 -2.51 14.34 -19.54
N VAL A 636 -3.38 14.19 -20.53
CA VAL A 636 -4.70 14.85 -20.62
C VAL A 636 -5.77 13.78 -20.46
N ARG A 637 -6.70 14.00 -19.53
CA ARG A 637 -7.80 13.06 -19.24
C ARG A 637 -9.15 13.72 -19.38
N VAL A 638 -10.06 13.03 -20.06
CA VAL A 638 -11.46 13.42 -20.20
C VAL A 638 -12.35 12.35 -19.61
N ARG A 639 -13.24 12.77 -18.73
CA ARG A 639 -14.31 11.95 -18.17
C ARG A 639 -15.64 12.45 -18.68
N ALA A 640 -16.24 11.71 -19.61
CA ALA A 640 -17.58 12.01 -20.11
C ALA A 640 -18.63 11.26 -19.30
N VAL A 641 -19.65 11.99 -18.83
CA VAL A 641 -20.71 11.51 -17.95
C VAL A 641 -22.04 11.67 -18.66
N ALA A 642 -22.73 10.56 -18.89
CA ALA A 642 -24.10 10.55 -19.36
C ALA A 642 -25.04 10.44 -18.16
N LYS A 643 -25.79 11.52 -17.89
CA LYS A 643 -26.72 11.56 -16.77
C LYS A 643 -27.82 10.51 -16.94
N SER A 644 -27.93 9.64 -15.94
CA SER A 644 -29.05 8.69 -15.84
C SER A 644 -30.35 9.43 -15.49
N THR A 645 -31.51 8.88 -15.86
CA THR A 645 -32.86 9.37 -15.52
C THR A 645 -33.24 9.19 -14.03
N GLY A 646 -32.27 9.37 -13.13
CA GLY A 646 -32.43 9.26 -11.69
C GLY A 646 -33.17 10.46 -11.10
N THR A 647 -33.89 10.21 -10.00
CA THR A 647 -34.55 11.26 -9.22
C THR A 647 -33.50 12.10 -8.50
N GLU A 648 -33.55 13.43 -8.64
CA GLU A 648 -32.75 14.33 -7.80
C GLU A 648 -33.03 14.04 -6.33
N GLN A 649 -31.96 13.85 -5.55
CA GLN A 649 -32.08 13.65 -4.12
C GLN A 649 -32.20 15.01 -3.45
N GLN A 650 -33.17 15.15 -2.55
CA GLN A 650 -33.27 16.33 -1.70
C GLN A 650 -32.17 16.30 -0.65
N SER A 651 -31.60 17.47 -0.38
CA SER A 651 -30.61 17.63 0.68
C SER A 651 -31.21 17.26 2.04
N PRO A 652 -30.52 16.46 2.88
CA PRO A 652 -30.96 16.21 4.25
C PRO A 652 -31.01 17.46 5.11
N TYR A 653 -30.23 18.50 4.78
CA TYR A 653 -30.16 19.75 5.52
C TYR A 653 -31.36 20.64 5.24
N GLU A 654 -31.78 20.73 3.98
CA GLU A 654 -33.00 21.48 3.61
C GLU A 654 -34.25 20.94 4.30
N GLU A 655 -34.36 19.61 4.45
CA GLU A 655 -35.48 19.02 5.18
C GLU A 655 -35.36 19.29 6.68
N LEU A 656 -34.16 19.17 7.25
CA LEU A 656 -33.90 19.44 8.66
C LEU A 656 -34.28 20.89 9.04
N GLU A 657 -33.95 21.88 8.19
CA GLU A 657 -34.33 23.28 8.40
C GLU A 657 -35.84 23.54 8.32
N ARG A 658 -36.57 22.75 7.51
CA ARG A 658 -38.02 22.87 7.34
C ARG A 658 -38.81 22.15 8.44
N CYS A 659 -38.23 21.12 9.05
CA CYS A 659 -38.88 20.30 10.07
C CYS A 659 -38.96 21.04 11.42
N THR A 660 -40.11 20.90 12.10
CA THR A 660 -40.21 21.30 13.50
C THR A 660 -39.64 20.20 14.39
N LEU A 661 -38.51 20.48 15.03
CA LEU A 661 -37.84 19.53 15.92
C LEU A 661 -38.67 19.30 17.19
N LYS A 662 -38.91 18.04 17.53
CA LYS A 662 -39.63 17.64 18.73
C LYS A 662 -39.06 16.35 19.30
N GLU A 663 -39.05 16.22 20.62
CA GLU A 663 -38.67 14.95 21.25
C GLU A 663 -39.72 13.87 20.94
N ALA A 664 -39.25 12.68 20.58
CA ALA A 664 -40.08 11.53 20.19
C ALA A 664 -40.79 10.87 21.40
N THR A 665 -41.41 11.67 22.26
CA THR A 665 -41.98 11.26 23.56
C THR A 665 -42.98 10.10 23.46
N GLY A 666 -43.80 10.06 22.40
CA GLY A 666 -44.72 8.95 22.15
C GLY A 666 -44.03 7.62 21.82
N VAL A 667 -42.95 7.68 21.04
CA VAL A 667 -42.14 6.51 20.67
C VAL A 667 -41.29 6.07 21.87
N LEU A 668 -40.62 7.02 22.54
CA LEU A 668 -39.79 6.77 23.72
C LEU A 668 -40.60 6.26 24.92
N GLY A 669 -41.85 6.69 25.07
CA GLY A 669 -42.74 6.23 26.13
C GLY A 669 -43.19 4.76 25.96
N ASN A 670 -43.22 4.26 24.73
CA ASN A 670 -43.65 2.90 24.39
C ASN A 670 -42.49 1.96 24.02
N CYS A 671 -41.26 2.48 23.94
CA CYS A 671 -40.09 1.71 23.53
C CYS A 671 -39.66 0.69 24.60
N THR A 672 -39.07 -0.41 24.16
CA THR A 672 -38.44 -1.37 25.06
C THR A 672 -37.10 -0.80 25.52
N ARG A 673 -36.71 -1.07 26.78
CA ARG A 673 -35.38 -0.73 27.29
C ARG A 673 -34.57 -1.99 27.53
N LYS A 674 -33.30 -1.95 27.13
CA LYS A 674 -32.34 -3.04 27.34
C LYS A 674 -31.08 -2.52 28.00
N LYS A 675 -30.43 -3.39 28.78
CA LYS A 675 -29.11 -3.11 29.35
C LYS A 675 -28.06 -3.23 28.26
N VAL A 676 -27.30 -2.16 28.06
CA VAL A 676 -26.16 -2.09 27.14
C VAL A 676 -24.94 -1.61 27.92
N TYR A 677 -23.79 -2.24 27.68
CA TYR A 677 -22.55 -1.88 28.34
C TYR A 677 -21.80 -0.79 27.55
N PHE A 678 -21.52 0.32 28.21
CA PHE A 678 -20.69 1.42 27.71
C PHE A 678 -19.45 1.59 28.57
N ASP A 679 -18.31 1.91 27.95
CA ASP A 679 -17.08 2.18 28.69
C ASP A 679 -17.26 3.36 29.65
N GLY A 680 -16.72 3.22 30.86
CA GLY A 680 -16.82 4.23 31.92
C GLY A 680 -18.19 4.35 32.61
N LEU A 681 -19.27 3.88 31.99
CA LEU A 681 -20.63 3.91 32.56
C LEU A 681 -21.16 2.52 32.97
N GLY A 682 -20.59 1.44 32.43
CA GLY A 682 -21.06 0.08 32.64
C GLY A 682 -22.44 -0.16 32.03
N TRP A 683 -23.21 -1.07 32.64
CA TRP A 683 -24.54 -1.48 32.17
C TRP A 683 -25.61 -0.39 32.34
N THR A 684 -25.97 0.26 31.24
CA THR A 684 -26.92 1.38 31.19
C THR A 684 -28.24 0.96 30.54
N ASP A 685 -29.36 1.52 31.01
CA ASP A 685 -30.68 1.28 30.39
C ASP A 685 -30.84 2.13 29.12
N THR A 686 -30.83 1.45 27.98
CA THR A 686 -30.81 2.04 26.63
C THR A 686 -32.16 1.84 25.96
N ALA A 687 -32.70 2.90 25.36
CA ALA A 687 -33.96 2.85 24.61
C ALA A 687 -33.77 2.09 23.29
N VAL A 688 -34.69 1.19 22.94
CA VAL A 688 -34.66 0.41 21.69
C VAL A 688 -35.82 0.87 20.81
N VAL A 689 -35.50 1.53 19.69
CA VAL A 689 -36.45 2.27 18.87
C VAL A 689 -36.46 1.73 17.43
N PRO A 690 -37.60 1.25 16.91
CA PRO A 690 -37.73 0.90 15.50
C PRO A 690 -37.60 2.13 14.60
N LEU A 691 -36.81 2.04 13.55
CA LEU A 691 -36.58 3.13 12.60
C LEU A 691 -37.87 3.53 11.86
N GLU A 692 -38.76 2.57 11.63
CA GLU A 692 -40.05 2.76 10.93
C GLU A 692 -41.07 3.57 11.73
N ASP A 693 -40.94 3.63 13.05
CA ASP A 693 -41.82 4.40 13.94
C ASP A 693 -41.47 5.89 13.97
N LEU A 694 -40.35 6.29 13.36
CA LEU A 694 -39.85 7.66 13.40
C LEU A 694 -40.37 8.54 12.28
N SER A 695 -40.96 9.67 12.66
CA SER A 695 -41.43 10.72 11.76
C SER A 695 -40.37 11.80 11.56
N PRO A 696 -40.35 12.50 10.40
CA PRO A 696 -39.45 13.64 10.20
C PRO A 696 -39.59 14.70 11.30
N GLY A 697 -38.47 15.11 11.88
CA GLY A 697 -38.37 16.06 13.00
C GLY A 697 -38.34 15.41 14.40
N ASP A 698 -38.57 14.10 14.52
CA ASP A 698 -38.47 13.38 15.79
C ASP A 698 -37.01 13.32 16.27
N GLN A 699 -36.80 13.68 17.55
CA GLN A 699 -35.51 13.65 18.22
C GLN A 699 -35.43 12.57 19.28
N ILE A 700 -34.32 11.82 19.28
CA ILE A 700 -34.01 10.75 20.21
C ILE A 700 -32.70 11.07 20.93
N PRO A 701 -32.72 11.30 22.26
CA PRO A 701 -31.50 11.45 23.03
C PRO A 701 -30.82 10.10 23.27
N ALA A 702 -29.50 10.07 23.25
CA ALA A 702 -28.72 8.91 23.67
C ALA A 702 -28.78 8.68 25.21
N PRO A 703 -28.55 7.45 25.71
CA PRO A 703 -28.22 6.24 24.96
C PRO A 703 -29.46 5.60 24.32
N ALA A 704 -29.35 5.28 23.04
CA ALA A 704 -30.40 4.63 22.27
C ALA A 704 -29.83 3.63 21.24
N ILE A 705 -30.63 2.62 20.89
CA ILE A 705 -30.42 1.76 19.74
C ILE A 705 -31.58 2.00 18.77
N ILE A 706 -31.26 2.50 17.58
CA ILE A 706 -32.22 2.65 16.48
C ILE A 706 -31.97 1.48 15.52
N TYR A 707 -33.01 0.75 15.12
CA TYR A 707 -32.84 -0.46 14.31
C TYR A 707 -33.93 -0.65 13.26
N ASP A 708 -33.62 -1.43 12.24
CA ASP A 708 -34.59 -2.04 11.33
C ASP A 708 -34.19 -3.49 11.02
N ASN A 709 -34.84 -4.13 10.04
CA ASN A 709 -34.54 -5.52 9.65
C ASN A 709 -33.14 -5.72 9.04
N THR A 710 -32.39 -4.65 8.78
CA THR A 710 -31.14 -4.65 8.02
C THR A 710 -29.96 -3.97 8.73
N GLN A 711 -30.22 -3.08 9.71
CA GLN A 711 -29.19 -2.30 10.40
C GLN A 711 -29.48 -2.09 11.89
N THR A 712 -28.41 -1.84 12.64
CA THR A 712 -28.46 -1.43 14.05
C THR A 712 -27.55 -0.23 14.25
N ILE A 713 -28.12 0.88 14.69
CA ILE A 713 -27.45 2.16 14.95
C ILE A 713 -27.36 2.32 16.47
N LEU A 714 -26.16 2.17 17.02
CA LEU A 714 -25.89 2.39 18.42
C LEU A 714 -25.55 3.86 18.64
N MET A 715 -26.27 4.51 19.56
CA MET A 715 -25.96 5.87 19.99
C MET A 715 -25.38 5.86 21.40
N GLU A 716 -24.11 6.22 21.50
CA GLU A 716 -23.45 6.44 22.78
C GLU A 716 -23.93 7.72 23.47
N PRO A 717 -23.89 7.80 24.80
CA PRO A 717 -24.24 9.01 25.55
C PRO A 717 -23.50 10.26 25.04
N GLY A 718 -24.18 11.41 25.03
CA GLY A 718 -23.62 12.67 24.49
C GLY A 718 -24.02 12.98 23.04
N TYR A 719 -24.94 12.19 22.47
CA TYR A 719 -25.49 12.38 21.14
C TYR A 719 -27.01 12.54 21.14
N ILE A 720 -27.54 13.20 20.12
CA ILE A 720 -28.97 13.28 19.80
C ILE A 720 -29.17 12.95 18.32
N ALA A 721 -30.12 12.06 18.03
CA ALA A 721 -30.49 11.71 16.67
C ALA A 721 -31.76 12.45 16.27
N THR A 722 -31.78 12.99 15.06
CA THR A 722 -32.93 13.63 14.45
C THR A 722 -33.31 12.84 13.19
N ALA A 723 -34.55 12.36 13.13
CA ALA A 723 -35.06 11.64 11.98
C ALA A 723 -35.51 12.61 10.88
N THR A 724 -35.17 12.31 9.63
CA THR A 724 -35.72 12.94 8.42
C THR A 724 -36.41 11.89 7.56
N SER A 725 -37.00 12.28 6.42
CA SER A 725 -37.66 11.35 5.51
C SER A 725 -36.71 10.27 4.96
N LYS A 726 -35.42 10.60 4.81
CA LYS A 726 -34.42 9.74 4.16
C LYS A 726 -33.17 9.46 5.00
N HIS A 727 -32.96 10.16 6.11
CA HIS A 727 -31.75 10.04 6.93
C HIS A 727 -32.06 10.06 8.43
N ILE A 728 -31.11 9.58 9.21
CA ILE A 728 -30.95 9.88 10.63
C ILE A 728 -29.69 10.73 10.76
N ILE A 729 -29.85 11.94 11.31
CA ILE A 729 -28.75 12.88 11.55
C ILE A 729 -28.42 12.81 13.04
N ILE A 730 -27.19 12.45 13.39
CA ILE A 730 -26.76 12.31 14.78
C ILE A 730 -25.77 13.43 15.09
N ASP A 731 -26.15 14.30 16.01
CA ASP A 731 -25.37 15.46 16.43
C ASP A 731 -24.83 15.25 17.84
N ARG A 732 -23.57 15.66 18.05
CA ARG A 732 -22.96 15.68 19.38
C ARG A 732 -23.53 16.85 20.18
N THR A 733 -24.00 16.60 21.40
CA THR A 733 -24.68 17.62 22.24
C THR A 733 -23.73 18.48 23.09
N GLY A 734 -22.41 18.30 22.95
CA GLY A 734 -21.39 18.98 23.75
C GLY A 734 -21.22 18.43 25.18
N LEU A 735 -22.07 17.49 25.62
CA LEU A 735 -21.87 16.70 26.83
C LEU A 735 -20.80 15.65 26.56
N SER A 736 -19.52 16.00 26.75
CA SER A 736 -18.49 14.98 26.86
C SER A 736 -18.64 14.34 28.24
N LEU A 737 -18.81 13.01 28.30
CA LEU A 737 -18.29 12.28 29.45
C LEU A 737 -16.82 12.69 29.52
N ALA A 738 -16.40 13.30 30.63
CA ALA A 738 -14.98 13.54 30.85
C ALA A 738 -14.33 12.15 30.77
N GLU A 739 -13.47 11.93 29.78
CA GLU A 739 -12.64 10.73 29.82
C GLU A 739 -11.88 10.79 31.14
N PRO A 740 -11.89 9.70 31.93
CA PRO A 740 -11.09 9.68 33.15
C PRO A 740 -9.65 10.00 32.75
N ALA A 741 -9.02 10.93 33.48
CA ALA A 741 -7.61 11.23 33.29
C ALA A 741 -6.84 9.92 33.32
N LEU A 742 -6.10 9.61 32.25
CA LEU A 742 -5.40 8.35 32.14
C LEU A 742 -4.39 8.24 33.29
N ASP A 743 -4.50 7.16 34.07
CA ASP A 743 -3.51 6.85 35.09
C ASP A 743 -2.18 6.52 34.42
N TYR A 744 -1.19 7.39 34.60
CA TYR A 744 0.17 7.18 34.10
C TYR A 744 1.07 6.46 35.12
N ASN A 745 0.50 5.88 36.19
CA ASN A 745 1.23 5.00 37.12
C ASN A 745 1.16 3.53 36.73
N HIS A 746 0.16 3.13 35.95
CA HIS A 746 -0.05 1.74 35.51
C HIS A 746 -0.26 1.67 34.01
N VAL A 747 0.30 0.64 33.38
CA VAL A 747 0.15 0.45 31.92
C VAL A 747 -1.23 -0.16 31.66
N ASP A 748 -2.14 0.61 31.08
CA ASP A 748 -3.37 0.07 30.49
C ASP A 748 -3.02 -0.63 29.15
N PRO A 749 -3.22 -1.96 29.02
CA PRO A 749 -2.91 -2.70 27.80
C PRO A 749 -3.69 -2.23 26.56
N ILE A 750 -4.89 -1.66 26.75
CA ILE A 750 -5.71 -1.11 25.66
C ILE A 750 -5.05 0.17 25.17
N GLN A 751 -4.72 1.09 26.06
CA GLN A 751 -4.04 2.35 25.72
C GLN A 751 -2.65 2.10 25.13
N LEU A 752 -1.92 1.11 25.63
CA LEU A 752 -0.64 0.70 25.06
C LEU A 752 -0.76 0.38 23.56
N SER A 753 -1.83 -0.33 23.18
CA SER A 753 -2.12 -0.70 21.79
C SER A 753 -2.53 0.53 20.96
N VAL A 754 -3.35 1.43 21.53
CA VAL A 754 -3.78 2.70 20.89
C VAL A 754 -2.57 3.60 20.60
N PHE A 755 -1.73 3.90 21.60
CA PHE A 755 -0.54 4.72 21.43
C PHE A 755 0.46 4.09 20.46
N GLY A 756 0.59 2.76 20.47
CA GLY A 756 1.41 2.02 19.50
C GLY A 756 0.99 2.28 18.05
N HIS A 757 -0.32 2.25 17.77
CA HIS A 757 -0.87 2.59 16.46
C HIS A 757 -0.72 4.07 16.12
N ARG A 758 -0.96 4.99 17.07
CA ARG A 758 -0.80 6.44 16.87
C ARG A 758 0.64 6.81 16.48
N PHE A 759 1.65 6.35 17.23
CA PHE A 759 3.05 6.69 16.93
C PHE A 759 3.54 6.13 15.60
N MET A 760 3.15 4.90 15.24
CA MET A 760 3.49 4.33 13.94
C MET A 760 2.82 5.11 12.80
N GLY A 761 1.54 5.46 12.94
CA GLY A 761 0.82 6.27 11.95
C GLY A 761 1.47 7.63 11.70
N ILE A 762 1.98 8.29 12.74
CA ILE A 762 2.71 9.56 12.60
C ILE A 762 3.99 9.35 11.78
N ALA A 763 4.80 8.33 12.09
CA ALA A 763 6.02 8.06 11.34
C ALA A 763 5.74 7.73 9.86
N GLU A 764 4.67 6.98 9.57
CA GLU A 764 4.24 6.62 8.21
C GLU A 764 3.81 7.86 7.40
N GLN A 765 3.10 8.80 8.03
CA GLN A 765 2.73 10.08 7.41
C GLN A 765 3.97 10.93 7.09
N MET A 766 4.95 11.00 8.00
CA MET A 766 6.22 11.69 7.74
C MET A 766 6.93 11.10 6.50
N GLY A 767 6.97 9.77 6.39
CA GLY A 767 7.58 9.08 5.25
C GLY A 767 6.87 9.37 3.93
N THR A 768 5.54 9.38 3.94
CA THR A 768 4.71 9.68 2.76
C THR A 768 4.97 11.09 2.23
N ILE A 769 5.02 12.09 3.11
CA ILE A 769 5.33 13.48 2.74
C ILE A 769 6.74 13.59 2.15
N LEU A 770 7.74 12.95 2.78
CA LEU A 770 9.12 12.97 2.27
C LEU A 770 9.21 12.39 0.86
N ARG A 771 8.53 11.26 0.60
CA ARG A 771 8.50 10.64 -0.73
C ARG A 771 7.87 11.54 -1.77
N GLN A 772 6.70 12.12 -1.45
CA GLN A 772 5.91 12.86 -2.43
C GLN A 772 6.52 14.21 -2.80
N THR A 773 7.20 14.86 -1.85
CA THR A 773 7.83 16.19 -2.01
C THR A 773 9.25 16.15 -2.54
N SER A 774 9.89 14.98 -2.53
CA SER A 774 11.29 14.88 -2.95
C SER A 774 11.46 14.89 -4.46
N ILE A 775 12.48 15.63 -4.91
CA ILE A 775 12.96 15.61 -6.30
C ILE A 775 14.06 14.56 -6.52
N SER A 776 14.63 14.01 -5.45
CA SER A 776 15.69 13.02 -5.56
C SER A 776 15.12 11.67 -5.98
N THR A 777 15.59 11.14 -7.12
CA THR A 777 15.27 9.78 -7.60
C THR A 777 15.53 8.72 -6.52
N ASN A 778 16.54 8.92 -5.65
CA ASN A 778 16.83 8.00 -4.55
C ASN A 778 15.74 7.96 -3.47
N ILE A 779 15.00 9.06 -3.30
CA ILE A 779 13.98 9.18 -2.26
C ILE A 779 12.60 8.83 -2.84
N ASN A 780 12.21 9.45 -3.96
CA ASN A 780 10.85 9.36 -4.47
C ASN A 780 10.55 8.06 -5.24
N GLU A 781 11.54 7.51 -5.95
CA GLU A 781 11.43 6.27 -6.73
C GLU A 781 12.07 5.08 -6.02
N ARG A 782 13.24 5.27 -5.40
CA ARG A 782 13.97 4.16 -4.76
C ARG A 782 13.74 3.95 -3.28
N LEU A 783 13.08 4.89 -2.62
CA LEU A 783 12.71 4.78 -1.21
C LEU A 783 13.91 4.57 -0.26
N ASP A 784 15.11 5.11 -0.59
CA ASP A 784 16.28 5.06 0.30
C ASP A 784 16.21 6.18 1.36
N TYR A 785 15.16 6.13 2.19
CA TYR A 785 14.93 7.06 3.29
C TYR A 785 14.25 6.38 4.49
N SER A 786 14.24 6.98 5.66
CA SER A 786 13.40 6.57 6.79
C SER A 786 13.01 7.75 7.66
N CYS A 787 11.84 7.66 8.28
CA CYS A 787 11.29 8.69 9.17
C CYS A 787 10.96 8.06 10.52
N ALA A 788 11.32 8.74 11.60
CA ALA A 788 11.22 8.18 12.94
C ALA A 788 10.92 9.23 14.03
N LEU A 789 10.33 8.72 15.11
CA LEU A 789 10.02 9.44 16.35
C LEU A 789 10.92 8.95 17.47
N PHE A 790 11.36 9.89 18.32
CA PHE A 790 12.27 9.60 19.44
C PHE A 790 11.78 10.24 20.74
N SER A 791 12.03 9.56 21.86
CA SER A 791 11.79 10.05 23.22
C SER A 791 12.65 11.29 23.51
N PRO A 792 12.41 12.05 24.61
CA PRO A 792 13.25 13.18 25.00
C PRO A 792 14.76 12.87 25.02
N GLU A 793 15.11 11.65 25.44
CA GLU A 793 16.47 11.13 25.55
C GLU A 793 17.08 10.71 24.21
N GLY A 794 16.33 10.81 23.10
CA GLY A 794 16.74 10.38 21.76
C GLY A 794 16.62 8.88 21.50
N LEU A 795 15.82 8.15 22.30
CA LEU A 795 15.56 6.73 22.10
C LEU A 795 14.47 6.53 21.06
N LEU A 796 14.68 5.61 20.13
CA LEU A 796 13.71 5.30 19.07
C LEU A 796 12.38 4.80 19.68
N VAL A 797 11.26 5.43 19.29
CA VAL A 797 9.89 5.06 19.73
C VAL A 797 9.13 4.36 18.60
N ALA A 798 9.10 4.99 17.42
CA ALA A 798 8.46 4.46 16.23
C ALA A 798 9.29 4.81 14.99
N ASN A 799 9.31 3.92 14.02
CA ASN A 799 10.06 4.09 12.78
C ASN A 799 9.21 3.56 11.62
N ALA A 800 8.91 4.44 10.65
CA ALA A 800 8.28 4.01 9.42
C ALA A 800 9.33 3.33 8.55
N PRO A 801 9.21 2.01 8.34
CA PRO A 801 10.28 1.24 7.76
C PRO A 801 10.34 1.44 6.25
N HIS A 802 11.50 1.87 5.75
CA HIS A 802 11.91 1.51 4.38
C HIS A 802 13.29 0.87 4.34
N ILE A 803 14.21 1.22 5.27
CA ILE A 803 15.59 0.74 5.19
C ILE A 803 16.13 0.29 6.56
N PRO A 804 16.45 -1.02 6.75
CA PRO A 804 16.95 -1.52 8.03
C PRO A 804 18.29 -0.93 8.51
N CYS A 805 19.13 -0.39 7.62
CA CYS A 805 20.37 0.26 8.04
C CYS A 805 20.19 1.59 8.77
N HIS A 806 19.00 2.21 8.70
CA HIS A 806 18.71 3.47 9.39
C HIS A 806 18.33 3.27 10.87
N LEU A 807 17.90 2.07 11.26
CA LEU A 807 17.24 1.80 12.55
C LEU A 807 18.04 2.26 13.78
N GLY A 808 19.21 1.67 14.01
CA GLY A 808 20.08 2.02 15.14
C GLY A 808 20.87 3.31 14.91
N ALA A 809 21.14 3.63 13.64
CA ALA A 809 21.97 4.77 13.28
C ALA A 809 21.28 6.11 13.50
N MET A 810 19.97 6.23 13.22
CA MET A 810 19.22 7.45 13.49
C MET A 810 19.12 7.75 15.00
N SER A 811 18.91 6.74 15.85
CA SER A 811 18.91 6.95 17.31
C SER A 811 20.27 7.42 17.82
N SER A 812 21.37 6.89 17.25
CA SER A 812 22.72 7.36 17.57
C SER A 812 22.90 8.83 17.17
N ALA A 813 22.38 9.24 16.01
CA ALA A 813 22.46 10.62 15.53
C ALA A 813 21.67 11.60 16.40
N VAL A 814 20.41 11.27 16.72
CA VAL A 814 19.56 12.12 17.57
C VAL A 814 20.18 12.28 18.95
N ARG A 815 20.65 11.18 19.57
CA ARG A 815 21.32 11.24 20.89
C ARG A 815 22.57 12.10 20.89
N PHE A 816 23.39 11.99 19.84
CA PHE A 816 24.59 12.82 19.68
C PHE A 816 24.22 14.30 19.60
N GLN A 817 23.23 14.66 18.78
CA GLN A 817 22.78 16.05 18.66
C GLN A 817 22.13 16.57 19.95
N ALA A 818 21.33 15.74 20.63
CA ALA A 818 20.67 16.07 21.88
C ALA A 818 21.69 16.41 22.99
N GLU A 819 22.75 15.61 23.12
CA GLU A 819 23.81 15.87 24.09
C GLU A 819 24.68 17.06 23.68
N LEU A 820 25.05 17.15 22.39
CA LEU A 820 25.86 18.25 21.89
C LEU A 820 25.17 19.60 22.16
N HIS A 821 23.88 19.72 21.84
CA HIS A 821 23.13 20.99 21.92
C HIS A 821 22.28 21.15 23.19
N LYS A 822 22.56 20.36 24.22
CA LYS A 822 21.82 20.43 25.49
C LYS A 822 21.75 21.86 26.04
N GLY A 823 20.53 22.36 26.22
CA GLY A 823 20.26 23.73 26.69
C GLY A 823 20.53 24.86 25.69
N ARG A 824 20.84 24.57 24.43
CA ARG A 824 21.18 25.56 23.39
C ARG A 824 20.14 25.73 22.30
N LEU A 825 19.20 24.79 22.18
CA LEU A 825 18.17 24.78 21.13
C LEU A 825 16.97 25.65 21.48
N GLN A 826 16.34 26.21 20.45
CA GLN A 826 15.10 26.97 20.54
C GLN A 826 14.02 26.38 19.61
N GLU A 827 12.76 26.72 19.87
CA GLU A 827 11.66 26.26 19.00
C GLU A 827 11.84 26.77 17.57
N GLY A 828 11.62 25.88 16.60
CA GLY A 828 11.87 26.14 15.18
C GLY A 828 13.28 25.75 14.71
N ASP A 829 14.19 25.40 15.61
CA ASP A 829 15.52 24.93 15.23
C ASP A 829 15.45 23.59 14.48
N VAL A 830 16.24 23.48 13.41
CA VAL A 830 16.41 22.24 12.65
C VAL A 830 17.89 21.95 12.49
N LEU A 831 18.28 20.70 12.78
CA LEU A 831 19.66 20.24 12.76
C LEU A 831 19.89 19.30 11.57
N VAL A 832 21.08 19.34 11.01
CA VAL A 832 21.53 18.47 9.92
C VAL A 832 22.84 17.79 10.32
N SER A 833 22.93 16.50 10.06
CA SER A 833 24.15 15.71 10.26
C SER A 833 24.22 14.52 9.30
N ASN A 834 25.44 14.18 8.87
CA ASN A 834 25.74 12.95 8.12
C ASN A 834 27.08 12.34 8.55
N HIS A 835 27.84 13.01 9.42
CA HIS A 835 29.16 12.55 9.85
C HIS A 835 29.05 11.24 10.65
N PRO A 836 29.90 10.23 10.38
CA PRO A 836 29.87 8.95 11.09
C PRO A 836 29.97 9.05 12.62
N ASP A 837 30.81 9.97 13.13
CA ASP A 837 30.94 10.19 14.59
C ASP A 837 29.66 10.80 15.21
N ALA A 838 28.81 11.42 14.40
CA ALA A 838 27.50 11.94 14.78
C ALA A 838 26.35 10.97 14.41
N GLY A 839 26.63 9.67 14.34
CA GLY A 839 25.62 8.65 14.04
C GLY A 839 25.26 8.51 12.56
N GLY A 840 26.03 9.12 11.66
CA GLY A 840 25.91 8.92 10.20
C GLY A 840 26.15 7.45 9.80
N SER A 841 25.33 6.94 8.89
CA SER A 841 25.52 5.61 8.27
C SER A 841 26.61 5.68 7.20
N HIS A 842 26.51 6.70 6.34
CA HIS A 842 27.54 7.15 5.43
C HIS A 842 27.22 8.58 4.98
N LEU A 843 28.18 9.26 4.33
CA LEU A 843 28.02 10.67 4.02
C LEU A 843 26.82 11.00 3.11
N PRO A 844 26.51 10.20 2.05
CA PRO A 844 25.29 10.46 1.27
C PRO A 844 23.97 10.39 2.07
N ASP A 845 23.96 9.71 3.23
CA ASP A 845 22.78 9.62 4.08
C ASP A 845 22.72 10.85 5.01
N ILE A 846 21.96 11.87 4.60
CA ILE A 846 21.79 13.09 5.39
C ILE A 846 20.61 12.94 6.34
N THR A 847 20.87 13.15 7.63
CA THR A 847 19.86 13.12 8.70
C THR A 847 19.46 14.54 9.06
N VAL A 848 18.17 14.85 8.90
CA VAL A 848 17.54 16.08 9.38
C VAL A 848 16.82 15.76 10.67
N ILE A 849 17.08 16.52 11.72
CA ILE A 849 16.61 16.29 13.09
C ILE A 849 15.92 17.56 13.58
N THR A 850 14.68 17.44 14.04
CA THR A 850 13.88 18.56 14.51
C THR A 850 13.42 18.29 15.94
N PRO A 851 13.94 19.04 16.95
CA PRO A 851 13.40 19.02 18.31
C PRO A 851 11.97 19.56 18.33
N ALA A 852 11.10 18.92 19.11
CA ALA A 852 9.79 19.46 19.42
C ALA A 852 9.77 20.01 20.85
N PHE A 853 9.20 21.19 21.02
CA PHE A 853 9.18 21.92 22.27
C PHE A 853 7.79 21.91 22.92
N HIS A 854 7.78 21.88 24.24
CA HIS A 854 6.61 22.17 25.07
C HIS A 854 7.08 22.94 26.30
N ASN A 855 6.47 24.09 26.58
CA ASN A 855 6.88 25.00 27.66
C ASN A 855 8.39 25.33 27.66
N GLY A 856 8.98 25.52 26.48
CA GLY A 856 10.39 25.86 26.31
C GLY A 856 11.40 24.71 26.48
N ASN A 857 10.93 23.48 26.76
CA ASN A 857 11.78 22.29 26.87
C ASN A 857 11.58 21.35 25.69
N VAL A 858 12.65 20.66 25.27
CA VAL A 858 12.54 19.60 24.27
C VAL A 858 11.85 18.40 24.90
N VAL A 859 10.72 17.98 24.32
CA VAL A 859 9.88 16.90 24.85
C VAL A 859 9.87 15.64 24.01
N PHE A 860 10.34 15.72 22.76
CA PHE A 860 10.59 14.59 21.87
C PHE A 860 11.34 15.10 20.62
N TRP A 861 11.78 14.16 19.77
CA TRP A 861 12.45 14.49 18.52
C TRP A 861 11.80 13.79 17.34
N THR A 862 11.81 14.47 16.20
CA THR A 862 11.50 13.89 14.90
C THR A 862 12.77 13.87 14.05
N ALA A 863 12.98 12.81 13.29
CA ALA A 863 14.09 12.78 12.35
C ALA A 863 13.73 12.05 11.07
N SER A 864 14.34 12.51 9.98
CA SER A 864 14.31 11.87 8.67
C SER A 864 15.73 11.71 8.16
N ARG A 865 16.05 10.54 7.63
CA ARG A 865 17.32 10.25 6.96
C ARG A 865 17.05 9.87 5.52
N ALA A 866 17.81 10.42 4.58
CA ALA A 866 17.63 10.13 3.17
C ALA A 866 18.96 10.13 2.41
N HIS A 867 19.07 9.28 1.40
CA HIS A 867 20.25 9.18 0.53
C HIS A 867 20.22 10.24 -0.56
N HIS A 868 21.24 11.09 -0.60
CA HIS A 868 21.44 12.11 -1.63
C HIS A 868 22.37 11.58 -2.72
N ALA A 869 21.97 11.73 -3.99
CA ALA A 869 22.66 11.09 -5.11
C ALA A 869 24.12 11.54 -5.27
N ASP A 870 24.44 12.76 -4.86
CA ASP A 870 25.81 13.28 -4.84
C ASP A 870 25.92 14.35 -3.74
N ILE A 871 27.06 14.40 -3.07
CA ILE A 871 27.38 15.38 -2.02
C ILE A 871 28.78 15.99 -2.21
N GLY A 872 29.32 15.93 -3.43
CA GLY A 872 30.60 16.53 -3.80
C GLY A 872 31.82 15.65 -3.52
N GLY A 873 31.70 14.32 -3.68
CA GLY A 873 32.85 13.41 -3.60
C GLY A 873 33.80 13.56 -4.79
N ILE A 874 34.97 12.89 -4.74
CA ILE A 874 35.96 12.92 -5.84
C ILE A 874 35.49 12.20 -7.12
N ARG A 875 34.34 11.54 -7.06
CA ARG A 875 33.64 10.86 -8.14
C ARG A 875 32.14 11.07 -8.01
N ALA A 876 31.45 11.03 -9.17
CA ALA A 876 30.00 11.07 -9.24
C ALA A 876 29.38 9.95 -8.38
N GLY A 877 28.31 10.28 -7.66
CA GLY A 877 27.62 9.37 -6.75
C GLY A 877 28.12 9.43 -5.31
N SER A 878 29.22 10.15 -5.02
CA SER A 878 29.82 10.26 -3.68
C SER A 878 30.11 8.92 -2.98
N MET A 879 30.32 7.85 -3.76
CA MET A 879 30.71 6.52 -3.29
C MET A 879 31.92 5.96 -4.07
N PRO A 880 33.05 6.69 -4.16
CA PRO A 880 34.23 6.25 -4.90
C PRO A 880 34.79 4.93 -4.32
N PRO A 881 34.86 3.82 -5.10
CA PRO A 881 35.39 2.52 -4.64
C PRO A 881 36.80 2.57 -4.06
N PHE A 882 37.60 3.56 -4.45
CA PHE A 882 39.00 3.70 -4.04
C PHE A 882 39.26 4.88 -3.12
N SER A 883 38.23 5.48 -2.49
CA SER A 883 38.48 6.45 -1.43
C SER A 883 39.24 5.81 -0.29
N LYS A 884 40.18 6.60 0.22
CA LYS A 884 41.01 6.27 1.38
C LYS A 884 40.65 7.17 2.53
N THR A 885 40.22 8.40 2.29
CA THR A 885 39.88 9.33 3.35
C THR A 885 38.47 9.88 3.22
N ILE A 886 37.87 10.25 4.34
CA ILE A 886 36.48 10.76 4.37
C ILE A 886 36.34 12.08 3.59
N GLU A 887 37.41 12.87 3.43
CA GLU A 887 37.42 14.09 2.61
C GLU A 887 37.23 13.81 1.12
N GLN A 888 37.56 12.60 0.67
CA GLN A 888 37.36 12.20 -0.71
C GLN A 888 35.89 11.86 -1.02
N GLU A 889 35.05 11.73 0.00
CA GLU A 889 33.70 11.18 -0.11
C GLU A 889 32.62 12.28 -0.13
N GLY A 890 33.01 13.54 0.09
CA GLY A 890 32.16 14.71 -0.07
C GLY A 890 31.87 15.44 1.25
N ALA A 891 30.71 16.10 1.31
CA ALA A 891 30.33 16.95 2.42
C ALA A 891 30.23 16.20 3.76
N GLN A 892 30.91 16.73 4.78
CA GLN A 892 30.95 16.18 6.14
C GLN A 892 30.32 17.16 7.12
N ILE A 893 29.19 16.76 7.69
CA ILE A 893 28.35 17.59 8.55
C ILE A 893 28.23 16.91 9.89
N LEU A 894 29.03 17.36 10.86
CA LEU A 894 28.95 16.89 12.25
C LEU A 894 27.66 17.40 12.91
N SER A 895 27.38 18.68 12.72
CA SER A 895 26.17 19.36 13.18
C SER A 895 26.07 20.71 12.49
N PHE A 896 24.96 20.97 11.82
CA PHE A 896 24.66 22.28 11.24
C PHE A 896 23.22 22.68 11.55
N LYS A 897 23.01 23.92 11.99
CA LYS A 897 21.67 24.49 12.19
C LYS A 897 21.17 25.02 10.84
N LEU A 898 20.17 24.38 10.27
CA LEU A 898 19.68 24.68 8.93
C LEU A 898 18.82 25.95 8.93
N ASN A 899 19.08 26.86 8.00
CA ASN A 899 18.28 28.07 7.76
C ASN A 899 17.93 28.27 6.27
N ILE A 900 18.05 27.21 5.44
CA ILE A 900 17.93 27.30 3.97
C ILE A 900 17.05 26.17 3.43
N SER A 901 16.40 26.47 2.30
CA SER A 901 15.41 25.70 1.53
C SER A 901 15.82 24.33 0.98
N ASP A 902 17.09 23.93 1.01
CA ASP A 902 17.55 22.84 0.14
C ASP A 902 17.23 21.43 0.64
N LEU A 903 16.84 21.29 1.92
CA LEU A 903 16.31 20.04 2.51
C LEU A 903 14.81 20.12 2.81
N LYS A 904 14.07 21.01 2.13
CA LYS A 904 12.63 21.28 2.33
C LYS A 904 11.77 20.04 2.51
N ALA A 905 11.99 18.99 1.71
CA ALA A 905 11.23 17.74 1.81
C ALA A 905 11.42 17.03 3.17
N GLN A 906 12.66 16.92 3.65
CA GLN A 906 12.98 16.32 4.97
C GLN A 906 12.50 17.20 6.13
N VAL A 907 12.59 18.53 5.99
CA VAL A 907 12.09 19.49 6.99
C VAL A 907 10.56 19.42 7.08
N SER A 908 9.85 19.39 5.96
CA SER A 908 8.38 19.29 5.93
C SER A 908 7.90 17.99 6.57
N ALA A 909 8.56 16.86 6.25
CA ALA A 909 8.28 15.58 6.90
C ALA A 909 8.46 15.64 8.43
N ASN A 910 9.57 16.20 8.92
CA ASN A 910 9.80 16.35 10.37
C ASN A 910 8.80 17.28 11.03
N TYR A 911 8.52 18.43 10.40
CA TYR A 911 7.56 19.40 10.91
C TYR A 911 6.16 18.79 11.05
N ARG A 912 5.72 18.00 10.07
CA ARG A 912 4.47 17.25 10.16
C ARG A 912 4.43 16.34 11.38
N GLY A 913 5.48 15.55 11.60
CA GLY A 913 5.58 14.68 12.77
C GLY A 913 5.50 15.45 14.09
N ALA A 914 6.17 16.62 14.15
CA ALA A 914 6.16 17.48 15.33
C ALA A 914 4.78 18.09 15.62
N THR A 915 4.03 18.46 14.59
CA THR A 915 2.66 18.97 14.72
C THR A 915 1.70 17.87 15.20
N LEU A 916 1.76 16.67 14.62
CA LEU A 916 0.88 15.56 15.00
C LEU A 916 1.07 15.11 16.45
N ILE A 917 2.31 15.09 16.95
CA ILE A 917 2.55 14.76 18.37
C ILE A 917 2.09 15.90 19.29
N ARG A 918 2.20 17.18 18.87
CA ARG A 918 1.64 18.29 19.66
C ARG A 918 0.14 18.15 19.85
N THR A 919 -0.59 17.80 18.80
CA THR A 919 -2.02 17.47 18.90
C THR A 919 -2.28 16.31 19.86
N LEU A 920 -1.43 15.28 19.85
CA LEU A 920 -1.55 14.15 20.80
C LEU A 920 -1.29 14.57 22.26
N ILE A 921 -0.38 15.52 22.50
CA ILE A 921 -0.12 16.09 23.83
C ILE A 921 -1.30 16.94 24.30
N GLU A 922 -1.92 17.70 23.41
CA GLU A 922 -3.15 18.46 23.70
C GLU A 922 -4.31 17.52 24.07
N GLU A 923 -4.40 16.35 23.42
CA GLU A 923 -5.42 15.33 23.66
C GLU A 923 -5.22 14.58 24.99
N PHE A 924 -3.99 14.14 25.31
CA PHE A 924 -3.73 13.21 26.42
C PHE A 924 -2.82 13.73 27.54
N SER A 925 -2.29 14.95 27.47
CA SER A 925 -1.17 15.49 28.26
C SER A 925 0.21 14.89 27.91
N LEU A 926 1.26 15.62 28.28
CA LEU A 926 2.64 15.26 27.98
C LEU A 926 3.08 13.99 28.74
N GLU A 927 2.70 13.91 30.01
CA GLU A 927 3.08 12.85 30.94
C GLU A 927 2.57 11.49 30.46
N VAL A 928 1.31 11.45 30.01
CA VAL A 928 0.69 10.23 29.47
C VAL A 928 1.37 9.80 28.17
N VAL A 929 1.61 10.74 27.25
CA VAL A 929 2.27 10.45 25.97
C VAL A 929 3.66 9.84 26.22
N GLN A 930 4.48 10.46 27.08
CA GLN A 930 5.82 9.97 27.42
C GLN A 930 5.80 8.63 28.17
N PHE A 931 4.82 8.43 29.06
CA PHE A 931 4.60 7.16 29.75
C PHE A 931 4.37 6.02 28.74
N TYR A 932 3.46 6.20 27.77
CA TYR A 932 3.19 5.16 26.78
C TYR A 932 4.33 4.98 25.76
N MET A 933 5.12 6.02 25.44
CA MET A 933 6.36 5.83 24.68
C MET A 933 7.30 4.85 25.38
N THR A 934 7.48 5.01 26.69
CA THR A 934 8.32 4.14 27.52
C THR A 934 7.73 2.74 27.64
N ALA A 935 6.41 2.62 27.85
CA ALA A 935 5.73 1.34 27.95
C ALA A 935 5.84 0.49 26.66
N ILE A 936 5.78 1.13 25.49
CA ILE A 936 5.98 0.47 24.18
C ILE A 936 7.42 -0.04 24.03
N GLN A 937 8.41 0.74 24.50
CA GLN A 937 9.81 0.30 24.53
C GLN A 937 10.01 -0.90 25.46
N ASN A 938 9.44 -0.86 26.67
CA ASN A 938 9.52 -1.95 27.64
C ASN A 938 8.88 -3.24 27.12
N THR A 939 7.81 -3.14 26.34
CA THR A 939 7.16 -4.29 25.70
C THR A 939 8.07 -4.98 24.69
N ALA A 940 8.78 -4.20 23.85
CA ALA A 940 9.76 -4.75 22.92
C ALA A 940 10.97 -5.35 23.64
N GLU A 941 11.44 -4.74 24.73
CA GLU A 941 12.49 -5.29 25.57
C GLU A 941 12.10 -6.65 26.16
N ALA A 942 10.89 -6.78 26.72
CA ALA A 942 10.40 -8.03 27.28
C ALA A 942 10.37 -9.16 26.22
N ALA A 943 9.92 -8.86 25.01
CA ALA A 943 9.91 -9.81 23.89
C ALA A 943 11.33 -10.28 23.51
N VAL A 944 12.31 -9.38 23.51
CA VAL A 944 13.72 -9.75 23.26
C VAL A 944 14.29 -10.59 24.41
N ARG A 945 13.99 -10.27 25.67
CA ARG A 945 14.44 -11.06 26.83
C ARG A 945 13.92 -12.50 26.76
N GLU A 946 12.67 -12.70 26.37
CA GLU A 946 12.09 -14.04 26.16
C GLU A 946 12.75 -14.79 24.99
N LEU A 947 12.98 -14.10 23.86
CA LEU A 947 13.74 -14.66 22.75
C LEU A 947 15.12 -15.17 23.19
N LEU A 948 15.86 -14.37 23.98
CA LEU A 948 17.20 -14.73 24.44
C LEU A 948 17.18 -15.96 25.36
N ARG A 949 16.22 -16.04 26.29
CA ARG A 949 16.01 -17.22 27.15
C ARG A 949 15.73 -18.48 26.33
N PHE A 950 14.88 -18.35 25.31
CA PHE A 950 14.58 -19.44 24.40
C PHE A 950 15.82 -19.90 23.62
N VAL A 951 16.59 -18.97 23.08
CA VAL A 951 17.83 -19.26 22.34
C VAL A 951 18.85 -19.97 23.24
N ASP A 952 19.06 -19.50 24.47
CA ASP A 952 19.96 -20.13 25.43
C ASP A 952 19.59 -21.59 25.71
N LYS A 953 18.31 -21.84 26.04
CA LYS A 953 17.77 -23.19 26.28
C LYS A 953 17.99 -24.11 25.07
N LYS A 954 17.76 -23.59 23.86
CA LYS A 954 17.89 -24.34 22.61
C LYS A 954 19.33 -24.76 22.30
N PHE A 955 20.29 -23.88 22.57
CA PHE A 955 21.72 -24.15 22.31
C PHE A 955 22.47 -24.68 23.55
N GLY A 956 21.74 -25.03 24.61
CA GLY A 956 22.29 -25.67 25.81
C GLY A 956 23.25 -24.76 26.60
N GLY A 957 22.99 -23.45 26.62
CA GLY A 957 23.79 -22.48 27.37
C GLY A 957 25.21 -22.24 26.83
N LYS A 958 25.54 -22.73 25.63
CA LYS A 958 26.87 -22.55 25.04
C LYS A 958 26.98 -21.17 24.39
N PRO A 959 28.14 -20.49 24.52
CA PRO A 959 28.43 -19.29 23.76
C PRO A 959 28.28 -19.54 22.27
N LEU A 960 27.83 -18.50 21.60
CA LEU A 960 27.49 -18.53 20.21
C LEU A 960 28.61 -17.82 19.40
N GLU A 961 29.36 -18.48 18.51
CA GLU A 961 30.52 -17.91 17.75
C GLU A 961 30.48 -18.00 16.21
N ALA A 962 30.77 -16.87 15.54
CA ALA A 962 30.70 -16.67 14.10
C ALA A 962 31.96 -16.03 13.51
N THR A 963 32.34 -16.46 12.31
CA THR A 963 33.33 -15.78 11.46
C THR A 963 32.83 -15.72 10.02
N ASP A 964 32.94 -14.56 9.38
CA ASP A 964 32.79 -14.38 7.92
C ASP A 964 33.91 -13.50 7.37
N TYR A 965 34.04 -13.49 6.04
CA TYR A 965 35.13 -12.82 5.33
C TYR A 965 34.59 -11.88 4.24
N MET A 966 35.26 -10.74 4.09
CA MET A 966 35.14 -9.83 2.95
C MET A 966 35.86 -10.41 1.72
N ASP A 967 35.51 -9.97 0.50
CA ASP A 967 36.23 -10.41 -0.71
C ASP A 967 37.74 -10.08 -0.69
N ASP A 968 38.15 -9.05 0.06
CA ASP A 968 39.56 -8.63 0.21
C ASP A 968 40.27 -9.33 1.39
N GLY A 969 39.55 -10.18 2.13
CA GLY A 969 40.10 -11.07 3.16
C GLY A 969 39.96 -10.58 4.60
N GLU A 970 39.39 -9.41 4.86
CA GLU A 970 39.11 -8.97 6.22
C GLU A 970 38.10 -9.89 6.92
N GLU A 971 38.34 -10.14 8.20
CA GLU A 971 37.60 -11.07 9.04
C GLU A 971 36.62 -10.32 9.95
N LEU A 972 35.37 -10.77 9.98
CA LEU A 972 34.33 -10.29 10.89
C LEU A 972 34.01 -11.38 11.90
N ARG A 973 34.32 -11.14 13.18
CA ARG A 973 34.07 -12.09 14.28
C ARG A 973 32.97 -11.59 15.19
N LEU A 974 32.14 -12.52 15.65
CA LEU A 974 31.16 -12.24 16.69
C LEU A 974 31.02 -13.42 17.64
N LYS A 975 31.05 -13.11 18.93
CA LYS A 975 30.70 -14.01 20.02
C LYS A 975 29.51 -13.45 20.79
N ILE A 976 28.47 -14.27 20.98
CA ILE A 976 27.29 -13.92 21.77
C ILE A 976 27.27 -14.78 23.03
N ASN A 977 27.26 -14.14 24.20
CA ASN A 977 27.05 -14.80 25.48
C ASN A 977 25.70 -14.35 26.05
N ILE A 978 24.85 -15.30 26.41
CA ILE A 978 23.50 -15.04 26.94
C ILE A 978 23.49 -15.32 28.45
N ASP A 979 22.92 -14.40 29.22
CA ASP A 979 22.52 -14.63 30.61
C ASP A 979 21.03 -15.03 30.64
N PRO A 980 20.70 -16.33 30.80
CA PRO A 980 19.32 -16.78 30.78
C PRO A 980 18.50 -16.32 31.99
N LYS A 981 19.12 -15.96 33.11
CA LYS A 981 18.38 -15.50 34.31
C LYS A 981 17.82 -14.10 34.05
N ARG A 982 18.66 -13.21 33.54
CA ARG A 982 18.28 -11.82 33.26
C ARG A 982 17.63 -11.67 31.88
N GLY A 983 17.85 -12.61 30.96
CA GLY A 983 17.48 -12.47 29.56
C GLY A 983 18.31 -11.40 28.87
N GLU A 984 19.59 -11.26 29.24
CA GLU A 984 20.52 -10.27 28.68
C GLU A 984 21.56 -10.97 27.79
N ALA A 985 22.15 -10.25 26.84
CA ALA A 985 23.19 -10.81 25.98
C ALA A 985 24.33 -9.83 25.72
N VAL A 986 25.56 -10.37 25.67
CA VAL A 986 26.76 -9.64 25.26
C VAL A 986 27.13 -10.04 23.84
N PHE A 987 27.10 -9.08 22.93
CA PHE A 987 27.54 -9.20 21.53
C PHE A 987 28.96 -8.66 21.43
N ASP A 988 29.94 -9.56 21.36
CA ASP A 988 31.36 -9.25 21.40
C ASP A 988 32.01 -9.45 20.02
N PHE A 989 32.46 -8.35 19.41
CA PHE A 989 33.13 -8.32 18.12
C PHE A 989 34.67 -8.37 18.23
N THR A 990 35.20 -8.72 19.40
CA THR A 990 36.64 -8.89 19.61
C THR A 990 37.22 -9.94 18.65
N GLY A 991 38.34 -9.60 18.01
CA GLY A 991 38.98 -10.41 16.98
C GLY A 991 38.53 -10.11 15.55
N THR A 992 37.61 -9.17 15.35
CA THR A 992 37.35 -8.55 14.04
C THR A 992 38.59 -7.82 13.53
N SER A 993 38.83 -7.85 12.20
CA SER A 993 40.00 -7.24 11.57
C SER A 993 40.17 -5.75 11.91
N PRO A 994 41.43 -5.27 11.98
CA PRO A 994 41.74 -3.85 12.02
C PRO A 994 41.08 -3.10 10.87
N GLN A 995 40.81 -1.80 11.05
CA GLN A 995 40.28 -0.94 9.99
C GLN A 995 41.08 -1.09 8.69
N SER A 996 40.38 -1.16 7.56
CA SER A 996 40.98 -1.32 6.23
C SER A 996 41.42 0.05 5.69
N TYR A 997 42.49 0.10 4.88
CA TYR A 997 42.89 1.32 4.17
C TYR A 997 42.12 1.46 2.86
N SER A 998 40.81 1.60 3.00
CA SER A 998 39.83 1.60 1.92
C SER A 998 38.51 2.20 2.42
N ASN A 999 37.54 2.28 1.51
CA ASN A 999 36.15 2.61 1.81
C ASN A 999 35.33 1.36 2.23
N LEU A 1000 35.95 0.41 2.95
CA LEU A 1000 35.32 -0.82 3.46
C LEU A 1000 35.18 -0.86 4.99
N ASN A 1001 35.03 0.30 5.63
CA ASN A 1001 34.92 0.47 7.07
C ASN A 1001 33.53 0.97 7.52
N ALA A 1002 32.85 0.22 8.38
CA ALA A 1002 31.54 0.56 8.90
C ALA A 1002 31.58 1.39 10.20
N PRO A 1003 30.78 2.46 10.32
CA PRO A 1003 30.57 3.12 11.60
C PRO A 1003 29.88 2.22 12.63
N THR A 1004 30.20 2.39 13.91
CA THR A 1004 29.62 1.63 15.03
C THR A 1004 28.08 1.64 15.02
N ALA A 1005 27.48 2.76 14.59
CA ALA A 1005 26.06 2.96 14.41
C ALA A 1005 25.37 1.89 13.52
N ILE A 1006 26.07 1.40 12.49
CA ILE A 1006 25.58 0.33 11.62
C ILE A 1006 25.52 -1.01 12.35
N GLY A 1007 26.49 -1.28 13.24
CA GLY A 1007 26.49 -2.49 14.07
C GLY A 1007 25.23 -2.62 14.92
N TYR A 1008 24.77 -1.53 15.54
CA TYR A 1008 23.50 -1.50 16.28
C TYR A 1008 22.30 -1.79 15.38
N SER A 1009 22.26 -1.20 14.19
CA SER A 1009 21.18 -1.42 13.22
C SER A 1009 21.11 -2.89 12.77
N ALA A 1010 22.27 -3.51 12.54
CA ALA A 1010 22.39 -4.92 12.17
C ALA A 1010 21.86 -5.88 13.26
N ILE A 1011 22.15 -5.57 14.53
CA ILE A 1011 21.68 -6.35 15.69
C ILE A 1011 20.17 -6.22 15.85
N ILE A 1012 19.62 -4.99 15.83
CA ILE A 1012 18.17 -4.75 15.90
C ILE A 1012 17.44 -5.55 14.82
N TYR A 1013 17.91 -5.47 13.58
CA TYR A 1013 17.29 -6.14 12.45
C TYR A 1013 17.19 -7.66 12.66
N VAL A 1014 18.26 -8.29 13.14
CA VAL A 1014 18.28 -9.75 13.38
C VAL A 1014 17.36 -10.14 14.52
N LEU A 1015 17.41 -9.41 15.64
CA LEU A 1015 16.53 -9.67 16.79
C LEU A 1015 15.06 -9.56 16.38
N ARG A 1016 14.70 -8.50 15.63
CA ARG A 1016 13.33 -8.32 15.16
C ARG A 1016 12.88 -9.42 14.19
N SER A 1017 13.77 -9.86 13.30
CA SER A 1017 13.48 -10.95 12.34
C SER A 1017 13.38 -12.34 13.00
N LEU A 1018 13.78 -12.47 14.27
CA LEU A 1018 13.65 -13.69 15.06
C LEU A 1018 12.36 -13.75 15.87
N ILE A 1019 11.70 -12.60 16.07
CA ILE A 1019 10.45 -12.50 16.83
C ILE A 1019 9.28 -12.62 15.84
N PRO A 1020 8.47 -13.70 15.91
CA PRO A 1020 7.40 -13.96 14.95
C PRO A 1020 6.18 -13.07 15.17
N THR A 1021 6.07 -12.47 16.34
CA THR A 1021 4.96 -11.59 16.70
C THR A 1021 5.21 -10.16 16.22
N ALA A 1022 4.11 -9.44 16.00
CA ALA A 1022 4.15 -8.04 15.58
C ALA A 1022 4.53 -7.14 16.77
N ILE A 1023 5.83 -7.04 17.07
CA ILE A 1023 6.33 -6.02 18.01
C ILE A 1023 6.69 -4.73 17.27
N PRO A 1024 6.35 -3.55 17.82
CA PRO A 1024 6.83 -2.27 17.32
C PRO A 1024 8.36 -2.21 17.35
N LEU A 1025 8.94 -1.62 16.31
CA LEU A 1025 10.38 -1.48 16.17
C LEU A 1025 10.89 -0.24 16.90
N ASN A 1026 11.54 -0.44 18.05
CA ASN A 1026 11.95 0.65 18.92
C ASN A 1026 13.24 0.30 19.70
N HIS A 1027 13.71 1.24 20.53
CA HIS A 1027 14.96 1.08 21.27
C HIS A 1027 14.95 -0.07 22.28
N GLY A 1028 13.78 -0.52 22.75
CA GLY A 1028 13.64 -1.66 23.65
C GLY A 1028 14.28 -2.94 23.11
N CYS A 1029 14.39 -3.08 21.80
CA CYS A 1029 15.09 -4.22 21.18
C CYS A 1029 16.59 -4.29 21.52
N LEU A 1030 17.22 -3.17 21.87
CA LEU A 1030 18.64 -3.10 22.27
C LEU A 1030 18.85 -2.97 23.79
N ALA A 1031 17.82 -2.63 24.55
CA ALA A 1031 17.94 -2.44 26.00
C ALA A 1031 18.57 -3.64 26.75
N PRO A 1032 18.27 -4.92 26.42
CA PRO A 1032 18.89 -6.06 27.09
C PRO A 1032 20.24 -6.48 26.47
N ILE A 1033 20.78 -5.70 25.53
CA ILE A 1033 21.94 -6.07 24.71
C ILE A 1033 23.14 -5.17 25.03
N LYS A 1034 24.24 -5.78 25.47
CA LYS A 1034 25.54 -5.11 25.59
C LYS A 1034 26.36 -5.38 24.32
N VAL A 1035 26.81 -4.34 23.65
CA VAL A 1035 27.63 -4.47 22.43
C VAL A 1035 29.07 -4.06 22.73
N ILE A 1036 30.03 -4.90 22.35
CA ILE A 1036 31.47 -4.66 22.49
C ILE A 1036 32.08 -4.64 21.09
N ILE A 1037 32.48 -3.46 20.62
CA ILE A 1037 33.20 -3.29 19.35
C ILE A 1037 34.56 -2.65 19.67
N PRO A 1038 35.69 -3.35 19.48
CA PRO A 1038 36.99 -2.77 19.73
C PRO A 1038 37.26 -1.56 18.80
N PRO A 1039 37.89 -0.49 19.29
CA PRO A 1039 38.23 0.66 18.47
C PRO A 1039 39.27 0.30 17.39
N ARG A 1040 39.30 1.06 16.30
CA ARG A 1040 40.22 0.89 15.16
C ARG A 1040 40.07 -0.46 14.43
N THR A 1041 38.87 -1.03 14.47
CA THR A 1041 38.47 -2.19 13.66
C THR A 1041 37.66 -1.72 12.45
N ILE A 1042 37.40 -2.61 11.49
CA ILE A 1042 36.48 -2.32 10.36
C ILE A 1042 35.04 -1.98 10.81
N LEU A 1043 34.66 -2.23 12.07
CA LEU A 1043 33.34 -1.89 12.63
C LEU A 1043 33.35 -0.65 13.56
N SER A 1044 34.54 -0.13 13.85
CA SER A 1044 34.74 1.09 14.63
C SER A 1044 36.02 1.78 14.18
N PRO A 1045 36.11 2.24 12.92
CA PRO A 1045 37.32 2.84 12.37
C PRO A 1045 37.66 4.16 13.09
N GLY A 1046 38.91 4.61 12.97
CA GLY A 1046 39.33 5.94 13.39
C GLY A 1046 38.84 7.07 12.47
N PRO A 1047 39.15 8.34 12.78
CA PRO A 1047 38.60 9.53 12.11
C PRO A 1047 38.89 9.62 10.60
N VAL A 1048 39.95 8.96 10.13
CA VAL A 1048 40.53 9.23 8.81
C VAL A 1048 39.92 8.36 7.70
N LEU A 1049 39.29 7.22 8.00
CA LEU A 1049 38.89 6.21 6.99
C LEU A 1049 37.48 5.70 7.31
N ARG A 1050 36.43 6.13 6.60
CA ARG A 1050 35.06 5.74 6.97
C ARG A 1050 34.08 5.69 5.80
N LEU A 1051 33.88 4.52 5.23
CA LEU A 1051 32.63 4.17 4.56
C LEU A 1051 32.52 2.64 4.46
N TRP A 1052 31.38 2.01 4.75
CA TRP A 1052 30.86 0.73 4.21
C TRP A 1052 29.77 0.11 5.08
N ARG A 1053 28.81 -0.57 4.43
CA ARG A 1053 27.60 -1.14 5.01
C ARG A 1053 27.81 -2.62 5.39
N VAL A 1054 27.71 -2.92 6.68
CA VAL A 1054 27.57 -4.29 7.21
C VAL A 1054 26.15 -4.79 7.00
N THR A 1055 26.00 -6.05 6.56
CA THR A 1055 24.73 -6.77 6.38
C THR A 1055 24.67 -7.98 7.31
N SER A 1056 23.52 -8.17 7.96
CA SER A 1056 23.30 -9.23 8.93
C SER A 1056 22.50 -10.44 8.43
N ARG A 1057 23.11 -11.63 8.57
CA ARG A 1057 22.80 -13.03 8.21
C ARG A 1057 21.79 -13.97 8.92
N ARG A 1058 21.01 -13.62 9.97
CA ARG A 1058 20.28 -14.54 10.93
C ARG A 1058 20.96 -15.85 11.46
N LEU A 1059 21.23 -15.93 12.77
CA LEU A 1059 21.68 -17.09 13.58
C LEU A 1059 21.01 -18.48 13.29
N SER A 1060 21.81 -19.42 12.79
CA SER A 1060 21.73 -20.86 13.08
C SER A 1060 23.16 -21.33 13.34
N GLY A 1061 23.54 -21.46 14.61
CA GLY A 1061 24.93 -21.77 14.95
C GLY A 1061 25.91 -20.62 14.69
N VAL A 1062 25.41 -19.36 14.74
CA VAL A 1062 26.18 -18.11 14.93
C VAL A 1062 26.93 -17.64 13.70
N ARG A 1063 27.41 -18.53 12.84
CA ARG A 1063 27.97 -18.21 11.50
C ARG A 1063 27.13 -17.26 10.64
N SER A 1064 25.87 -17.11 10.96
CA SER A 1064 24.88 -16.42 10.16
C SER A 1064 24.54 -15.06 10.76
N LEU A 1065 25.55 -14.22 10.97
CA LEU A 1065 25.34 -12.77 11.10
C LEU A 1065 25.93 -12.00 9.93
N TRP A 1066 26.33 -12.69 8.87
CA TRP A 1066 27.13 -12.07 7.83
C TRP A 1066 26.77 -12.63 6.46
N GLY A 1067 26.58 -11.72 5.50
CA GLY A 1067 26.14 -12.03 4.15
C GLY A 1067 25.94 -10.75 3.34
N ILE A 1068 27.04 -10.27 2.75
CA ILE A 1068 27.06 -9.06 1.93
C ILE A 1068 26.57 -9.37 0.53
N SER A 1069 25.56 -8.63 0.08
CA SER A 1069 25.17 -8.59 -1.32
C SER A 1069 24.68 -7.17 -1.66
N GLY A 1070 25.49 -6.17 -1.32
CA GLY A 1070 25.34 -4.82 -1.86
C GLY A 1070 26.00 -4.78 -3.23
N HIS A 1071 25.24 -4.38 -4.27
CA HIS A 1071 25.75 -4.22 -5.64
C HIS A 1071 25.42 -2.80 -6.06
N PHE A 1072 26.39 -1.93 -5.91
CA PHE A 1072 26.23 -0.50 -6.11
C PHE A 1072 26.88 -0.10 -7.42
N LEU A 1073 26.07 0.39 -8.35
CA LEU A 1073 26.54 0.98 -9.59
C LEU A 1073 26.35 2.49 -9.49
N THR A 1074 27.42 3.24 -9.74
CA THR A 1074 27.31 4.69 -9.97
C THR A 1074 27.80 5.03 -11.35
N PHE A 1075 27.20 6.04 -11.95
CA PHE A 1075 27.73 6.64 -13.17
C PHE A 1075 27.34 8.10 -13.26
N GLY A 1076 28.13 8.88 -14.00
CA GLY A 1076 27.87 10.29 -14.18
C GLY A 1076 29.05 11.01 -14.79
N TYR A 1077 28.93 12.32 -14.88
CA TYR A 1077 30.02 13.21 -15.27
C TYR A 1077 29.79 14.60 -14.69
N GLY A 1078 30.80 15.46 -14.76
CA GLY A 1078 30.76 16.81 -14.23
C GLY A 1078 31.54 16.93 -12.93
N GLY A 1079 31.42 18.10 -12.28
CA GLY A 1079 32.11 18.41 -11.04
C GLY A 1079 32.91 19.72 -11.10
N ASN A 1080 33.57 20.02 -9.98
CA ASN A 1080 34.34 21.25 -9.81
C ASN A 1080 35.85 20.94 -9.87
N SER A 1081 36.52 21.43 -10.92
CA SER A 1081 37.98 21.30 -11.10
C SER A 1081 38.79 22.38 -10.36
N GLY A 1082 38.15 23.14 -9.47
CA GLY A 1082 38.71 24.29 -8.76
C GLY A 1082 38.76 25.59 -9.58
N SER A 1083 38.91 25.49 -10.90
CA SER A 1083 38.96 26.64 -11.83
C SER A 1083 37.72 26.77 -12.73
N SER A 1084 36.97 25.68 -12.91
CA SER A 1084 35.72 25.65 -13.68
C SER A 1084 34.76 24.59 -13.14
N VAL A 1085 33.47 24.91 -13.16
CA VAL A 1085 32.39 23.98 -12.80
C VAL A 1085 31.80 23.43 -14.08
N THR A 1086 31.92 22.13 -14.31
CA THR A 1086 31.23 21.44 -15.40
C THR A 1086 29.90 20.94 -14.86
N LYS A 1087 28.79 21.45 -15.40
CA LYS A 1087 27.46 20.92 -15.08
C LYS A 1087 27.33 19.52 -15.66
N GLY A 1088 26.81 18.60 -14.86
CA GLY A 1088 26.54 17.23 -15.26
C GLY A 1088 25.56 16.61 -14.27
N PHE A 1089 25.54 15.28 -14.20
CA PHE A 1089 24.65 14.53 -13.32
C PHE A 1089 25.38 13.39 -12.63
N GLY A 1090 24.83 12.94 -11.50
CA GLY A 1090 25.25 11.74 -10.79
C GLY A 1090 24.09 10.75 -10.69
N TYR A 1091 24.36 9.49 -10.99
CA TYR A 1091 23.46 8.38 -10.78
C TYR A 1091 24.12 7.36 -9.85
N TYR A 1092 23.28 6.77 -9.02
CA TYR A 1092 23.58 5.65 -8.14
C TYR A 1092 22.52 4.59 -8.40
N GLU A 1093 22.72 3.29 -8.18
CA GLU A 1093 21.66 2.29 -8.04
C GLU A 1093 22.13 1.11 -7.19
N THR A 1094 21.18 0.46 -6.51
CA THR A 1094 21.40 -0.79 -5.78
C THR A 1094 20.72 -1.94 -6.51
N ILE A 1095 21.46 -3.01 -6.79
CA ILE A 1095 20.94 -4.19 -7.49
C ILE A 1095 20.88 -5.37 -6.51
N ALA A 1096 19.76 -6.07 -6.49
CA ALA A 1096 19.51 -7.24 -5.65
C ALA A 1096 20.22 -8.51 -6.16
N GLY A 1097 20.37 -9.46 -5.25
CA GLY A 1097 20.81 -10.83 -5.53
C GLY A 1097 19.74 -11.85 -5.12
N GLY A 1098 20.18 -13.08 -4.88
CA GLY A 1098 19.34 -14.15 -4.34
C GLY A 1098 19.31 -14.21 -2.80
N SER A 1099 18.14 -14.45 -2.22
CA SER A 1099 18.02 -14.74 -0.78
C SER A 1099 18.47 -16.17 -0.48
N GLY A 1100 18.99 -16.42 0.73
CA GLY A 1100 19.34 -17.80 1.13
C GLY A 1100 18.09 -18.64 1.40
N GLY A 1101 18.20 -19.96 1.19
CA GLY A 1101 17.20 -20.92 1.63
C GLY A 1101 17.15 -21.00 3.16
N GLY A 1102 15.98 -21.31 3.71
CA GLY A 1102 15.75 -21.44 5.15
C GLY A 1102 15.41 -22.86 5.58
N SER A 1103 15.00 -22.98 6.84
CA SER A 1103 14.64 -24.29 7.42
C SER A 1103 13.44 -24.95 6.78
N ASN A 1104 12.52 -24.14 6.26
CA ASN A 1104 11.20 -24.53 5.74
C ASN A 1104 10.74 -23.62 4.60
N TRP A 1105 11.66 -22.92 3.93
CA TRP A 1105 11.35 -22.04 2.80
C TRP A 1105 12.52 -21.98 1.82
N ASP A 1106 12.19 -21.84 0.53
CA ASP A 1106 13.18 -21.65 -0.52
C ASP A 1106 13.58 -20.18 -0.62
N GLY A 1107 14.80 -19.93 -1.09
CA GLY A 1107 15.28 -18.57 -1.30
C GLY A 1107 14.59 -17.88 -2.47
N GLN A 1108 14.21 -16.62 -2.28
CA GLN A 1108 13.59 -15.77 -3.29
C GLN A 1108 14.66 -15.13 -4.18
N SER A 1109 14.47 -15.24 -5.50
CA SER A 1109 15.34 -14.65 -6.51
C SER A 1109 15.11 -13.15 -6.70
N GLY A 1110 16.17 -12.41 -7.04
CA GLY A 1110 16.12 -10.99 -7.44
C GLY A 1110 15.43 -10.07 -6.43
N ILE A 1111 15.81 -10.17 -5.16
CA ILE A 1111 15.20 -9.41 -4.07
C ILE A 1111 16.24 -8.85 -3.11
N HIS A 1112 16.01 -7.62 -2.63
CA HIS A 1112 16.81 -7.06 -1.55
C HIS A 1112 16.64 -7.89 -0.28
N VAL A 1113 17.73 -8.08 0.44
CA VAL A 1113 17.75 -8.85 1.66
C VAL A 1113 18.57 -8.14 2.73
N HIS A 1114 18.24 -8.41 3.99
CA HIS A 1114 18.94 -7.95 5.19
C HIS A 1114 18.94 -6.42 5.33
N MET A 1115 20.10 -5.77 5.23
CA MET A 1115 20.26 -4.35 5.57
C MET A 1115 19.86 -3.36 4.46
N THR A 1116 19.32 -3.86 3.35
CA THR A 1116 18.80 -3.05 2.24
C THR A 1116 17.34 -3.43 1.95
N ASN A 1117 16.55 -2.47 1.47
CA ASN A 1117 15.20 -2.73 0.95
C ASN A 1117 14.72 -1.59 0.03
N THR A 1118 15.66 -1.03 -0.75
CA THR A 1118 15.40 -0.01 -1.75
C THR A 1118 14.61 -0.59 -2.93
N CYS A 1119 13.94 0.29 -3.68
CA CYS A 1119 13.36 -0.04 -4.97
C CYS A 1119 14.35 0.24 -6.09
N ILE A 1120 14.40 -0.61 -7.11
CA ILE A 1120 15.14 -0.31 -8.34
C ILE A 1120 14.38 0.69 -9.21
N GLY A 1121 15.11 1.57 -9.89
CA GLY A 1121 14.51 2.45 -10.90
C GLY A 1121 13.95 1.65 -12.07
N ASP A 1122 12.75 2.00 -12.52
CA ASP A 1122 12.14 1.40 -13.71
C ASP A 1122 13.02 1.69 -14.94
N ALA A 1123 13.16 0.70 -15.83
CA ALA A 1123 14.05 0.82 -16.99
C ALA A 1123 13.68 2.01 -17.90
N GLU A 1124 12.39 2.29 -18.06
CA GLU A 1124 11.95 3.40 -18.91
C GLU A 1124 12.27 4.75 -18.29
N GLN A 1125 12.13 4.86 -16.97
CA GLN A 1125 12.47 6.08 -16.24
C GLN A 1125 13.97 6.37 -16.31
N ILE A 1126 14.79 5.34 -16.20
CA ILE A 1126 16.25 5.48 -16.30
C ILE A 1126 16.64 5.94 -17.69
N GLU A 1127 16.07 5.36 -18.75
CA GLU A 1127 16.35 5.76 -20.15
C GLU A 1127 15.82 7.15 -20.50
N ARG A 1128 14.73 7.58 -19.87
CA ARG A 1128 14.20 8.94 -20.04
C ARG A 1128 15.08 9.97 -19.36
N LYS A 1129 15.56 9.67 -18.15
CA LYS A 1129 16.33 10.61 -17.33
C LYS A 1129 17.78 10.67 -17.76
N TYR A 1130 18.41 9.52 -18.01
CA TYR A 1130 19.84 9.39 -18.19
C TYR A 1130 20.19 8.86 -19.59
N PRO A 1131 21.37 9.23 -20.13
CA PRO A 1131 21.84 8.84 -21.47
C PRO A 1131 22.35 7.39 -21.47
N VAL A 1132 21.43 6.47 -21.23
CA VAL A 1132 21.68 5.04 -21.13
C VAL A 1132 20.54 4.24 -21.75
N ILE A 1133 20.78 2.97 -22.08
CA ILE A 1133 19.80 2.01 -22.56
C ILE A 1133 19.94 0.74 -21.71
N VAL A 1134 18.88 0.32 -21.02
CA VAL A 1134 18.88 -0.95 -20.30
C VAL A 1134 18.69 -2.08 -21.32
N ARG A 1135 19.71 -2.91 -21.53
CA ARG A 1135 19.67 -4.00 -22.53
C ARG A 1135 19.06 -5.27 -21.99
N GLU A 1136 19.36 -5.59 -20.72
CA GLU A 1136 18.85 -6.79 -20.07
C GLU A 1136 18.61 -6.52 -18.59
N PHE A 1137 17.47 -7.00 -18.09
CA PHE A 1137 17.22 -7.12 -16.67
C PHE A 1137 16.46 -8.41 -16.37
N SER A 1138 17.22 -9.47 -16.06
CA SER A 1138 16.72 -10.84 -15.97
C SER A 1138 17.23 -11.55 -14.70
N ILE A 1139 16.64 -12.69 -14.36
CA ILE A 1139 17.15 -13.57 -13.30
C ILE A 1139 18.30 -14.41 -13.86
N ARG A 1140 19.39 -14.51 -13.10
CA ARG A 1140 20.54 -15.36 -13.39
C ARG A 1140 20.25 -16.80 -12.98
N THR A 1141 19.43 -17.50 -13.75
CA THR A 1141 18.93 -18.84 -13.42
C THR A 1141 20.05 -19.83 -13.11
N GLY A 1142 19.88 -20.61 -12.03
CA GLY A 1142 20.83 -21.64 -11.60
C GLY A 1142 22.03 -21.10 -10.82
N SER A 1143 21.97 -19.83 -10.37
CA SER A 1143 22.99 -19.23 -9.51
C SER A 1143 22.75 -19.49 -8.02
N GLY A 1144 21.55 -19.87 -7.63
CA GLY A 1144 21.20 -20.29 -6.28
C GLY A 1144 21.88 -21.60 -5.87
N GLY A 1145 22.34 -21.67 -4.63
CA GLY A 1145 22.97 -22.86 -4.06
C GLY A 1145 21.93 -23.95 -3.82
N ALA A 1146 22.22 -25.18 -4.23
CA ALA A 1146 21.34 -26.30 -4.00
C ALA A 1146 21.25 -26.66 -2.51
N GLY A 1147 20.07 -27.11 -2.07
CA GLY A 1147 19.85 -27.63 -0.73
C GLY A 1147 18.53 -28.40 -0.70
N ARG A 1148 18.11 -28.86 0.48
CA ARG A 1148 16.70 -29.26 0.67
C ARG A 1148 15.78 -28.09 0.31
N HIS A 1149 16.15 -26.91 0.79
CA HIS A 1149 15.60 -25.64 0.32
C HIS A 1149 16.68 -24.89 -0.46
N PRO A 1150 16.56 -24.74 -1.79
CA PRO A 1150 17.55 -24.02 -2.58
C PRO A 1150 17.60 -22.53 -2.20
N GLY A 1151 18.76 -21.92 -2.43
CA GLY A 1151 18.86 -20.46 -2.41
C GLY A 1151 18.26 -19.84 -3.68
N GLY A 1152 17.83 -18.59 -3.58
CA GLY A 1152 17.31 -17.83 -4.71
C GLY A 1152 18.41 -17.46 -5.69
N ASP A 1153 18.03 -17.22 -6.95
CA ASP A 1153 18.94 -16.79 -7.99
C ASP A 1153 19.23 -15.29 -7.91
N GLY A 1154 20.44 -14.89 -8.33
CA GLY A 1154 20.80 -13.50 -8.59
C GLY A 1154 20.14 -12.93 -9.84
N CYS A 1155 20.59 -11.76 -10.27
CA CYS A 1155 20.11 -11.02 -11.42
C CYS A 1155 21.24 -10.76 -12.42
N VAL A 1156 20.86 -10.55 -13.67
CA VAL A 1156 21.68 -9.90 -14.70
C VAL A 1156 21.13 -8.50 -14.92
N ARG A 1157 21.99 -7.49 -14.85
CA ARG A 1157 21.68 -6.11 -15.22
C ARG A 1157 22.70 -5.64 -16.25
N GLU A 1158 22.25 -5.34 -17.47
CA GLU A 1158 23.10 -4.83 -18.54
C GLU A 1158 22.65 -3.45 -19.00
N ILE A 1159 23.56 -2.47 -18.98
CA ILE A 1159 23.31 -1.08 -19.35
C ILE A 1159 24.31 -0.67 -20.42
N GLU A 1160 23.82 -0.10 -21.51
CA GLU A 1160 24.60 0.55 -22.57
C GLU A 1160 24.61 2.06 -22.35
N PHE A 1161 25.76 2.70 -22.50
CA PHE A 1161 25.90 4.15 -22.35
C PHE A 1161 25.81 4.83 -23.72
N THR A 1162 24.99 5.87 -23.86
CA THR A 1162 24.84 6.61 -25.14
C THR A 1162 25.78 7.81 -25.24
N ARG A 1163 26.53 8.10 -24.17
CA ARG A 1163 27.60 9.09 -24.11
C ARG A 1163 28.76 8.62 -23.24
N ASP A 1164 29.85 9.37 -23.26
CA ASP A 1164 31.01 9.15 -22.40
C ASP A 1164 30.67 9.46 -20.94
N LEU A 1165 30.92 8.51 -20.04
CA LEU A 1165 30.61 8.61 -18.61
C LEU A 1165 31.70 7.95 -17.75
N ASP A 1166 31.88 8.48 -16.54
CA ASP A 1166 32.62 7.80 -15.50
C ASP A 1166 31.69 6.80 -14.81
N VAL A 1167 32.09 5.52 -14.78
CA VAL A 1167 31.30 4.43 -14.22
C VAL A 1167 32.07 3.78 -13.08
N ALA A 1168 31.44 3.58 -11.94
CA ALA A 1168 32.03 2.89 -10.81
C ALA A 1168 31.12 1.76 -10.29
N ILE A 1169 31.75 0.67 -9.87
CA ILE A 1169 31.08 -0.49 -9.27
C ILE A 1169 31.70 -0.77 -7.92
N LEU A 1170 30.86 -0.93 -6.90
CA LEU A 1170 31.24 -1.35 -5.57
C LEU A 1170 30.36 -2.54 -5.16
N SER A 1171 30.97 -3.71 -5.01
CA SER A 1171 30.22 -4.96 -4.86
C SER A 1171 31.02 -6.09 -4.20
N GLU A 1172 30.31 -6.97 -3.49
CA GLU A 1172 30.88 -8.09 -2.71
C GLU A 1172 30.38 -9.47 -3.16
N ARG A 1173 31.04 -10.54 -2.74
CA ARG A 1173 30.80 -11.95 -3.15
C ARG A 1173 31.21 -12.25 -4.59
N ARG A 1174 32.31 -11.65 -5.02
CA ARG A 1174 32.99 -11.89 -6.30
C ARG A 1174 34.15 -12.87 -6.12
N ALA A 1175 34.82 -12.81 -4.97
CA ALA A 1175 35.89 -13.75 -4.61
C ALA A 1175 35.32 -14.91 -3.78
N ILE A 1176 34.50 -14.60 -2.76
CA ILE A 1176 33.94 -15.56 -1.81
C ILE A 1176 32.46 -15.82 -2.11
N PRO A 1177 32.03 -17.08 -2.37
CA PRO A 1177 30.63 -17.37 -2.64
C PRO A 1177 29.74 -17.19 -1.40
N PRO A 1178 28.45 -16.87 -1.57
CA PRO A 1178 27.47 -16.99 -0.49
C PRO A 1178 27.40 -18.43 0.02
N TYR A 1179 27.63 -18.66 1.30
CA TYR A 1179 27.67 -20.01 1.89
C TYR A 1179 26.29 -20.66 1.95
N GLY A 1180 26.26 -22.00 1.87
CA GLY A 1180 25.09 -22.80 2.23
C GLY A 1180 25.09 -23.15 3.73
N MET A 1181 23.93 -23.51 4.25
CA MET A 1181 23.73 -23.84 5.67
C MET A 1181 23.28 -25.29 5.87
N ARG A 1182 23.73 -25.90 6.98
CA ARG A 1182 23.34 -27.26 7.40
C ARG A 1182 23.46 -28.33 6.30
N GLY A 1183 24.54 -28.30 5.53
CA GLY A 1183 24.77 -29.24 4.42
C GLY A 1183 24.25 -28.77 3.06
N GLY A 1184 23.58 -27.60 2.99
CA GLY A 1184 23.30 -26.93 1.72
C GLY A 1184 24.57 -26.41 1.05
N LEU A 1185 24.54 -26.32 -0.28
CA LEU A 1185 25.66 -25.87 -1.10
C LEU A 1185 25.70 -24.33 -1.21
N PRO A 1186 26.90 -23.74 -1.40
CA PRO A 1186 27.06 -22.32 -1.69
C PRO A 1186 26.35 -21.88 -2.98
N GLY A 1187 25.90 -20.63 -3.01
CA GLY A 1187 25.45 -19.98 -4.24
C GLY A 1187 26.63 -19.57 -5.13
N GLU A 1188 26.36 -19.29 -6.39
CA GLU A 1188 27.37 -18.79 -7.32
C GLU A 1188 27.81 -17.35 -7.01
N ARG A 1189 29.06 -17.06 -7.33
CA ARG A 1189 29.68 -15.73 -7.18
C ARG A 1189 29.17 -14.75 -8.22
N GLY A 1190 29.03 -13.49 -7.81
CA GLY A 1190 28.73 -12.39 -8.72
C GLY A 1190 29.92 -12.09 -9.65
N ARG A 1191 29.65 -11.46 -10.79
CA ARG A 1191 30.65 -11.09 -11.81
C ARG A 1191 30.28 -9.76 -12.43
N ASN A 1192 31.28 -8.92 -12.71
CA ASN A 1192 31.07 -7.63 -13.37
C ASN A 1192 31.93 -7.58 -14.63
N PHE A 1193 31.33 -7.19 -15.75
CA PHE A 1193 32.00 -7.11 -17.05
C PHE A 1193 31.80 -5.73 -17.70
N TRP A 1194 32.87 -5.22 -18.30
CA TRP A 1194 32.82 -4.14 -19.28
C TRP A 1194 32.84 -4.77 -20.67
N LEU A 1195 31.77 -4.56 -21.43
CA LEU A 1195 31.65 -4.94 -22.82
C LEU A 1195 32.03 -3.71 -23.65
N ARG A 1196 33.31 -3.59 -23.97
CA ARG A 1196 33.86 -2.45 -24.69
C ARG A 1196 33.61 -2.60 -26.18
N LYS A 1197 33.05 -1.58 -26.82
CA LYS A 1197 32.84 -1.55 -28.27
C LYS A 1197 34.14 -1.12 -28.95
N GLU A 1198 34.67 -1.98 -29.81
CA GLU A 1198 35.88 -1.70 -30.59
C GLU A 1198 35.53 -0.92 -31.87
N ALA A 1199 36.55 -0.31 -32.48
CA ALA A 1199 36.37 0.53 -33.68
C ALA A 1199 35.83 -0.24 -34.90
N ASP A 1200 36.03 -1.56 -34.97
CA ASP A 1200 35.49 -2.45 -36.01
C ASP A 1200 34.05 -2.92 -35.72
N GLY A 1201 33.46 -2.47 -34.61
CA GLY A 1201 32.12 -2.85 -34.16
C GLY A 1201 32.07 -4.15 -33.36
N SER A 1202 33.19 -4.86 -33.18
CA SER A 1202 33.27 -6.00 -32.28
C SER A 1202 33.19 -5.57 -30.81
N VAL A 1203 32.89 -6.52 -29.93
CA VAL A 1203 32.75 -6.26 -28.49
C VAL A 1203 33.76 -7.09 -27.72
N THR A 1204 34.68 -6.42 -27.03
CA THR A 1204 35.63 -7.06 -26.12
C THR A 1204 35.03 -7.15 -24.72
N LYS A 1205 35.01 -8.36 -24.14
CA LYS A 1205 34.53 -8.60 -22.78
C LYS A 1205 35.70 -8.54 -21.78
N ILE A 1206 35.69 -7.53 -20.92
CA ILE A 1206 36.71 -7.25 -19.90
C ILE A 1206 36.13 -7.51 -18.51
N ALA A 1207 36.84 -8.25 -17.65
CA ALA A 1207 36.41 -8.48 -16.27
C ALA A 1207 36.80 -7.28 -15.37
N LEU A 1208 35.84 -6.76 -14.59
CA LEU A 1208 36.05 -5.57 -13.74
C LEU A 1208 36.40 -5.90 -12.29
N GLY A 1209 36.18 -7.13 -11.82
CA GLY A 1209 36.28 -7.44 -10.38
C GLY A 1209 35.13 -6.84 -9.56
N GLY A 1210 35.23 -6.89 -8.23
CA GLY A 1210 34.18 -6.41 -7.32
C GLY A 1210 34.15 -4.90 -7.11
N LYS A 1211 35.30 -4.23 -7.29
CA LYS A 1211 35.51 -2.80 -7.00
C LYS A 1211 36.31 -2.19 -8.13
N ASN A 1212 35.71 -1.27 -8.89
CA ASN A 1212 36.40 -0.67 -10.02
C ASN A 1212 35.78 0.68 -10.44
N GLU A 1213 36.57 1.48 -11.14
CA GLU A 1213 36.20 2.75 -11.77
C GLU A 1213 36.71 2.71 -13.22
N CYS A 1214 35.85 3.00 -14.19
CA CYS A 1214 36.18 2.91 -15.61
C CYS A 1214 35.55 4.08 -16.39
N PRO A 1215 36.32 4.78 -17.25
CA PRO A 1215 35.78 5.77 -18.17
C PRO A 1215 35.17 5.04 -19.38
N MET A 1216 33.87 4.80 -19.35
CA MET A 1216 33.17 4.09 -20.43
C MET A 1216 32.76 5.06 -21.53
N LYS A 1217 32.91 4.61 -22.79
CA LYS A 1217 32.61 5.42 -23.98
C LYS A 1217 31.19 5.19 -24.46
N ALA A 1218 30.68 6.12 -25.27
CA ALA A 1218 29.41 5.92 -25.98
C ALA A 1218 29.41 4.59 -26.77
N GLY A 1219 28.42 3.73 -26.52
CA GLY A 1219 28.27 2.40 -27.09
C GLY A 1219 28.89 1.27 -26.25
N ASP A 1220 29.67 1.58 -25.22
CA ASP A 1220 30.12 0.58 -24.24
C ASP A 1220 28.96 0.11 -23.36
N ARG A 1221 29.08 -1.12 -22.84
CA ARG A 1221 28.09 -1.68 -21.91
C ARG A 1221 28.74 -2.17 -20.63
N ILE A 1222 28.03 -2.00 -19.52
CA ILE A 1222 28.34 -2.68 -18.26
C ILE A 1222 27.34 -3.81 -18.04
N ARG A 1223 27.84 -5.02 -17.78
CA ARG A 1223 27.03 -6.20 -17.42
C ARG A 1223 27.37 -6.63 -16.00
N ILE A 1224 26.38 -6.56 -15.12
CA ILE A 1224 26.48 -6.94 -13.71
C ILE A 1224 25.69 -8.22 -13.51
N GLU A 1225 26.39 -9.28 -13.10
CA GLU A 1225 25.81 -10.53 -12.65
C GLU A 1225 25.89 -10.58 -11.13
N THR A 1226 24.75 -10.50 -10.44
CA THR A 1226 24.70 -10.56 -8.98
C THR A 1226 24.76 -12.03 -8.49
N PRO A 1227 25.25 -12.28 -7.26
CA PRO A 1227 25.39 -13.62 -6.72
C PRO A 1227 24.03 -14.23 -6.34
N GLY A 1228 23.96 -15.56 -6.34
CA GLY A 1228 22.81 -16.30 -5.81
C GLY A 1228 22.85 -16.44 -4.29
N GLY A 1229 21.76 -16.91 -3.67
CA GLY A 1229 21.72 -17.28 -2.26
C GLY A 1229 22.28 -18.68 -2.03
N GLY A 1230 22.83 -18.97 -0.85
CA GLY A 1230 23.20 -20.35 -0.50
C GLY A 1230 21.97 -21.20 -0.11
N GLY A 1231 22.05 -22.51 -0.36
CA GLY A 1231 21.00 -23.47 -0.02
C GLY A 1231 21.02 -23.87 1.45
N TYR A 1232 19.91 -24.44 1.93
CA TYR A 1232 19.76 -24.98 3.28
C TYR A 1232 19.47 -26.48 3.25
N GLY A 1233 20.14 -27.25 4.10
CA GLY A 1233 19.97 -28.70 4.18
C GLY A 1233 20.65 -29.42 3.02
N ALA A 1234 21.04 -30.69 3.22
CA ALA A 1234 21.62 -31.48 2.14
C ALA A 1234 20.60 -31.68 1.00
N PRO A 1235 20.98 -31.49 -0.28
CA PRO A 1235 20.08 -31.75 -1.40
C PRO A 1235 19.49 -33.17 -1.35
N GLY A 1236 18.17 -33.30 -1.47
CA GLY A 1236 17.47 -34.59 -1.47
C GLY A 1236 17.31 -35.27 -0.11
N SER A 1237 17.67 -34.62 1.01
CA SER A 1237 17.40 -35.15 2.35
C SER A 1237 15.89 -35.11 2.66
N ALA A 1238 15.36 -36.13 3.34
CA ALA A 1238 13.97 -36.15 3.80
C ALA A 1238 13.63 -34.96 4.73
N GLU A 1239 12.33 -34.65 4.84
CA GLU A 1239 11.85 -33.74 5.89
C GLU A 1239 12.17 -34.34 7.27
N GLU A 1240 13.18 -33.79 7.95
CA GLU A 1240 13.25 -33.90 9.39
C GLU A 1240 12.07 -33.13 9.99
N ASP A 1241 11.43 -33.70 11.00
CA ASP A 1241 10.27 -33.16 11.72
C ASP A 1241 10.49 -31.67 12.04
N ALA A 1242 9.90 -30.79 11.22
CA ALA A 1242 10.13 -29.34 11.24
C ALA A 1242 9.76 -28.72 12.61
N THR A 1243 8.94 -29.43 13.37
CA THR A 1243 8.53 -29.18 14.74
C THR A 1243 9.70 -29.07 15.73
N GLN A 1244 10.80 -29.80 15.54
CA GLN A 1244 11.90 -29.80 16.53
C GLN A 1244 12.88 -28.62 16.38
N LEU A 1245 12.97 -27.99 15.21
CA LEU A 1245 14.14 -27.16 14.91
C LEU A 1245 13.90 -25.66 14.94
N TYR A 1246 12.67 -25.18 14.72
CA TYR A 1246 12.26 -23.77 14.96
C TYR A 1246 10.80 -23.64 15.42
N GLY A 1247 10.06 -24.76 15.43
CA GLY A 1247 8.64 -24.81 15.73
C GLY A 1247 8.28 -24.17 17.06
N ALA A 1248 9.04 -24.34 18.14
CA ALA A 1248 8.58 -23.88 19.46
C ALA A 1248 8.40 -22.36 19.65
N TYR A 1249 8.95 -21.49 18.78
CA TYR A 1249 8.59 -20.06 18.79
C TYR A 1249 7.71 -19.66 17.58
N THR A 1250 7.57 -20.52 16.57
CA THR A 1250 6.81 -20.27 15.33
C THR A 1250 5.58 -21.16 15.11
N THR A 1251 5.26 -22.06 16.05
CA THR A 1251 4.11 -22.97 15.90
C THR A 1251 2.83 -22.29 16.32
N GLY A 1252 2.03 -21.92 15.31
CA GLY A 1252 0.63 -21.60 15.48
C GLY A 1252 -0.06 -21.08 14.23
N VAL A 1253 0.65 -20.52 13.25
CA VAL A 1253 0.00 -19.85 12.11
C VAL A 1253 0.59 -20.40 10.81
N PRO A 1254 -0.20 -21.08 9.95
CA PRO A 1254 0.15 -21.26 8.54
C PRO A 1254 0.47 -19.89 7.93
N SER A 1255 1.22 -19.84 6.83
CA SER A 1255 1.52 -18.57 6.13
C SER A 1255 0.29 -17.65 6.10
N ARG A 1256 0.43 -16.42 6.63
CA ARG A 1256 -0.63 -15.40 6.65
C ARG A 1256 -0.93 -14.96 5.20
N ALA A 1257 -1.67 -15.79 4.47
CA ALA A 1257 -2.44 -15.38 3.33
C ALA A 1257 -3.68 -14.66 3.86
N ASN A 1258 -4.03 -13.52 3.25
CA ASN A 1258 -5.29 -12.84 3.53
C ASN A 1258 -6.45 -13.74 3.05
N GLY A 1259 -6.92 -14.63 3.94
CA GLY A 1259 -8.03 -15.51 3.63
C GLY A 1259 -8.75 -16.03 4.88
N SER A 1260 -10.04 -16.28 4.73
CA SER A 1260 -10.93 -16.84 5.75
C SER A 1260 -10.65 -18.33 6.00
N LEU A 1261 -11.09 -18.86 7.15
CA LEU A 1261 -10.96 -20.28 7.49
C LEU A 1261 -11.64 -21.20 6.45
N ALA A 1262 -12.74 -20.76 5.84
CA ALA A 1262 -13.37 -21.46 4.71
C ALA A 1262 -12.44 -21.55 3.49
N GLN A 1263 -11.67 -20.50 3.21
CA GLN A 1263 -10.68 -20.50 2.12
C GLN A 1263 -9.51 -21.45 2.39
N MET A 1264 -9.14 -21.70 3.66
CA MET A 1264 -8.18 -22.75 4.02
C MET A 1264 -8.76 -24.16 3.93
N GLN A 1265 -10.03 -24.37 4.33
CA GLN A 1265 -10.69 -25.68 4.27
C GLN A 1265 -11.04 -26.12 2.83
N GLU A 1266 -11.42 -25.21 1.93
CA GLU A 1266 -11.60 -25.55 0.50
C GLU A 1266 -10.29 -26.00 -0.15
N ALA A 1267 -9.15 -25.36 0.19
CA ALA A 1267 -7.84 -25.75 -0.29
C ALA A 1267 -7.39 -27.11 0.29
N ALA A 1268 -7.75 -27.41 1.53
CA ALA A 1268 -7.43 -28.70 2.17
C ALA A 1268 -8.29 -29.86 1.64
N ASN A 1269 -9.54 -29.59 1.22
CA ASN A 1269 -10.47 -30.61 0.73
C ASN A 1269 -10.32 -30.91 -0.78
N THR A 1270 -9.42 -30.24 -1.49
CA THR A 1270 -9.16 -30.43 -2.93
C THR A 1270 -7.80 -31.06 -3.26
N ASN A 1271 -7.09 -31.58 -2.25
CA ASN A 1271 -5.96 -32.52 -2.44
C ASN A 1271 -6.41 -33.97 -2.35
#